data_AF-A0A7C5QQ52-F1
#
_entry.id   AF-A0A7C5QQ52-F1
#
_cell.length_a   1.000
_cell.length_b   1.000
_cell.length_c   1.000
_cell.angle_alpha   90.00
_cell.angle_beta   90.00
_cell.angle_gamma   90.00
#
_symmetry.space_group_name_H-M   'P 1'
#
loop_
_entity.id
_entity.type
_entity.pdbx_description
1 polymer ?
#
loop_
_entity_poly.entity_id
_entity_poly.type
_entity_poly.pdbx_seq_one_letter_code
_entity_poly.pdbx_strand_id
1 'polypeptide(L)'
;SRLYINKSIPSYYSRMVISHEMGHMILMAQDCVEAFGEGFPTYATILYVKLSGGIPVENFLEWTADMFFENFQSHPYFAIDYENNADQDLLYYAFGQSLFYMYLDEKWGNGRGEILPEILEHSKQNGTVVISGGIPSLESGENEPDLFDAINEVLEPMGGSFWGAIKEFSVWRYFTGELADDKHFQYAASLPPVAIDSRFETAQLPVAGMRPAYGPAETGTTYFEVGIDRSVIESEEDSLVLDISSTESANWYIAALTFNTDGTHTFNEFSSDNAAVYAAASSLSNALKVTFAITNMGDMVHDPDNHEFSTSNFEFSIHLYKKPVLTGLSPQQVTQGDENVEINITGAGFTDGINIDFGEGVTVLDMVISGSGDTIETKVNVSPDAPTGWHKLRLFYPHGPETSIDQGIEVLSGQGPEITGIEPQKGNQGDKMNVEISGTRFRRGAKVSFSGNGITVLRTDFLDENTIIASVHISPSAEIGKRNILVTNPDSKSFTAEDIFTIEQSKEFITPHEEEISGGCSCNIAGNEKTENVNEKGFGVIFLLMILMTTGFFISIRKLSLSPYRSIKKFILFVSGSIFLLIVFLTISASAETSSNADNQEIEKKVQRILDLLSPATSIAAKAPSPKKLSKCGTQNRVEAFRLWHSLPEKQKKDLGPLFDPPVPLGCFESTIYPIRSCYNTESQIPQAQAILGYAETSWRILIDEVGFWPPKRGNFSSPETGIDFYLGDTISMGAEAYTSPTGYDETSDHISCLSYIVINENMSPMDYYVTVVGHELDHGCQVSMDCTETFNSMESTSTWTEPILYPGSYYSFVYVLPEFQGYPERSVGYWNYNDTYMYGAALFIFYVEEFLGGKEPSSIARVWEGTVQSTMNNEPDLLDSIISLAGTQSIDFTTVFSKFGEWRYFVGSMDDGNHFEHGGGWRGGEVKINGTLDLSSPSRFPISISKDIQPLGYLFERVQSNFSSFPKGRLVITGQGSSNSSWDMELWFMKDRTIDKKEYAISDETGAAHLELESTELENSEEFVFMVLNLGKDVDWDQNWREQHFTASFDYLTYPVIDSVSPERVYLGEQRTLTISGSNFSPDFEVRIEGEGIEINRKSLGNDGKIYCDITVSADAPAGRRDITVINYPQYEGIYDTMEDAIEVTLPYTPCAVALDPDYGYAGQNPIVRMEGRDLTPDITLKFSCPEIEITRTKFIDSQTMFLYLKISPQSQEKTCDLEITDRFERNSSLPRAFSIISDIPDAQAEEQTEIKFNGGSCGCSIIM
;
A
#
# COMPACT_ATOMS: atom_id res chain seq x y z
N SER A 1 51.95 -11.82 1.14
CA SER A 1 52.34 -13.17 1.63
C SER A 1 52.93 -14.01 0.49
N ARG A 2 52.87 -15.35 0.54
CA ARG A 2 53.29 -16.27 -0.57
C ARG A 2 52.34 -17.46 -0.64
N LEU A 3 51.46 -17.50 -1.65
CA LEU A 3 50.50 -18.59 -1.83
C LEU A 3 51.15 -19.81 -2.51
N TYR A 4 50.80 -21.04 -2.06
CA TYR A 4 51.40 -22.30 -2.53
C TYR A 4 50.33 -23.33 -2.94
N ILE A 5 49.63 -23.05 -4.03
CA ILE A 5 48.50 -23.87 -4.53
C ILE A 5 48.96 -25.28 -4.92
N ASN A 6 48.22 -26.29 -4.44
CA ASN A 6 48.43 -27.69 -4.75
C ASN A 6 47.97 -28.03 -6.19
N LYS A 7 48.82 -28.73 -6.95
CA LYS A 7 48.56 -29.09 -8.36
C LYS A 7 47.37 -30.04 -8.57
N SER A 8 46.79 -30.59 -7.51
CA SER A 8 45.63 -31.49 -7.56
C SER A 8 44.28 -30.77 -7.61
N ILE A 9 44.24 -29.43 -7.55
CA ILE A 9 43.01 -28.64 -7.51
C ILE A 9 42.57 -28.30 -8.95
N PRO A 10 41.32 -28.58 -9.36
CA PRO A 10 40.78 -28.15 -10.64
C PRO A 10 40.88 -26.63 -10.86
N SER A 11 41.06 -26.20 -12.11
CA SER A 11 41.25 -24.79 -12.49
C SER A 11 40.08 -23.89 -12.10
N TYR A 12 38.86 -24.43 -12.01
CA TYR A 12 37.67 -23.72 -11.52
C TYR A 12 37.81 -23.31 -10.04
N TYR A 13 37.96 -24.27 -9.12
CA TYR A 13 38.13 -23.99 -7.69
C TYR A 13 39.35 -23.15 -7.35
N SER A 14 40.40 -23.20 -8.18
CA SER A 14 41.60 -22.42 -7.93
C SER A 14 41.29 -20.92 -7.78
N ARG A 15 40.28 -20.40 -8.49
CA ARG A 15 39.83 -19.00 -8.39
C ARG A 15 39.20 -18.68 -7.05
N MET A 16 38.17 -19.43 -6.65
CA MET A 16 37.48 -19.25 -5.37
C MET A 16 38.45 -19.34 -4.18
N VAL A 17 39.32 -20.35 -4.19
CA VAL A 17 40.37 -20.53 -3.19
C VAL A 17 41.38 -19.37 -3.21
N ILE A 18 41.87 -18.96 -4.39
CA ILE A 18 42.76 -17.77 -4.48
C ILE A 18 42.07 -16.54 -3.89
N SER A 19 40.79 -16.29 -4.20
CA SER A 19 40.06 -15.12 -3.70
C SER A 19 39.89 -15.13 -2.19
N HIS A 20 39.51 -16.26 -1.59
CA HIS A 20 39.38 -16.39 -0.13
C HIS A 20 40.73 -16.16 0.59
N GLU A 21 41.79 -16.82 0.11
CA GLU A 21 43.14 -16.67 0.67
C GLU A 21 43.74 -15.28 0.41
N MET A 22 43.31 -14.60 -0.67
CA MET A 22 43.64 -13.20 -0.91
C MET A 22 42.85 -12.25 0.00
N GLY A 23 41.63 -12.59 0.40
CA GLY A 23 40.86 -11.89 1.44
C GLY A 23 41.66 -11.84 2.73
N HIS A 24 42.06 -12.99 3.28
CA HIS A 24 42.95 -13.09 4.45
C HIS A 24 44.24 -12.28 4.29
N MET A 25 44.85 -12.28 3.09
CA MET A 25 46.05 -11.48 2.81
C MET A 25 45.82 -9.97 2.73
N ILE A 26 44.60 -9.51 2.46
CA ILE A 26 44.20 -8.10 2.40
C ILE A 26 43.81 -7.62 3.80
N LEU A 27 42.99 -8.42 4.50
CA LEU A 27 42.64 -8.25 5.91
C LEU A 27 43.89 -7.98 6.75
N MET A 28 44.81 -8.95 6.82
CA MET A 28 46.11 -8.89 7.53
C MET A 28 47.07 -7.78 7.04
N ALA A 29 46.67 -6.95 6.07
CA ALA A 29 47.41 -5.77 5.59
C ALA A 29 46.65 -4.44 5.80
N GLN A 30 45.37 -4.48 6.17
CA GLN A 30 44.58 -3.33 6.66
C GLN A 30 44.71 -3.22 8.18
N ASP A 31 44.35 -4.28 8.92
CA ASP A 31 44.74 -4.49 10.31
C ASP A 31 45.24 -5.95 10.49
N CYS A 32 46.15 -6.17 11.42
CA CYS A 32 46.74 -7.48 11.65
C CYS A 32 46.68 -7.93 13.11
N VAL A 33 46.02 -7.17 14.00
CA VAL A 33 45.75 -7.58 15.39
C VAL A 33 44.34 -8.14 15.53
N GLU A 34 43.38 -7.61 14.75
CA GLU A 34 41.97 -7.99 14.71
C GLU A 34 41.73 -9.51 14.80
N ALA A 35 40.86 -9.91 15.74
CA ALA A 35 40.71 -11.29 16.22
C ALA A 35 39.94 -12.22 15.26
N PHE A 36 40.52 -12.51 14.08
CA PHE A 36 40.01 -13.61 13.26
C PHE A 36 40.22 -14.97 13.97
N GLY A 37 39.11 -15.59 14.36
CA GLY A 37 39.00 -16.83 15.16
C GLY A 37 39.50 -18.13 14.52
N GLU A 38 40.62 -18.09 13.80
CA GLU A 38 41.40 -19.29 13.47
C GLU A 38 42.85 -19.10 13.92
N GLY A 39 43.38 -20.07 14.66
CA GLY A 39 44.75 -20.09 15.18
C GLY A 39 45.84 -20.28 14.12
N PHE A 40 45.79 -19.53 13.01
CA PHE A 40 46.77 -19.55 11.94
C PHE A 40 48.11 -18.93 12.38
N PRO A 41 49.21 -19.71 12.44
CA PRO A 41 50.52 -19.14 12.73
C PRO A 41 50.96 -18.25 11.57
N THR A 42 51.21 -16.96 11.84
CA THR A 42 51.56 -15.88 10.89
C THR A 42 52.97 -16.00 10.29
N TYR A 43 53.33 -17.20 9.84
CA TYR A 43 54.54 -17.49 9.07
C TYR A 43 54.21 -17.70 7.58
N ALA A 44 54.16 -16.60 6.83
CA ALA A 44 54.29 -16.56 5.36
C ALA A 44 53.55 -17.71 4.63
N THR A 45 52.23 -17.74 4.79
CA THR A 45 51.37 -18.93 4.83
C THR A 45 51.53 -19.89 3.64
N ILE A 46 52.21 -21.04 3.87
CA ILE A 46 52.27 -22.15 2.92
C ILE A 46 51.00 -22.99 3.06
N LEU A 47 49.90 -22.48 2.52
CA LEU A 47 48.57 -23.10 2.56
C LEU A 47 48.53 -24.38 1.72
N TYR A 48 48.56 -25.53 2.39
CA TYR A 48 48.44 -26.84 1.77
C TYR A 48 46.98 -27.22 1.50
N VAL A 49 46.33 -26.46 0.61
CA VAL A 49 44.97 -26.78 0.16
C VAL A 49 44.96 -28.19 -0.44
N LYS A 50 44.17 -29.09 0.16
CA LYS A 50 44.18 -30.53 -0.15
C LYS A 50 42.78 -31.09 0.01
N LEU A 51 42.09 -31.23 -1.12
CA LEU A 51 40.81 -31.94 -1.18
C LEU A 51 40.95 -33.34 -0.55
N SER A 52 40.12 -33.60 0.46
CA SER A 52 39.79 -34.93 0.97
C SER A 52 39.05 -35.69 -0.14
N GLY A 53 39.81 -36.40 -0.97
CA GLY A 53 39.30 -36.98 -2.21
C GLY A 53 38.10 -37.90 -2.00
N GLY A 54 36.94 -37.50 -2.55
CA GLY A 54 35.69 -38.25 -2.47
C GLY A 54 34.49 -37.53 -3.11
N ILE A 55 34.40 -36.21 -2.98
CA ILE A 55 33.25 -35.40 -3.45
C ILE A 55 33.36 -35.11 -4.97
N PRO A 56 32.30 -35.34 -5.78
CA PRO A 56 32.21 -34.89 -7.17
C PRO A 56 32.23 -33.36 -7.33
N VAL A 57 32.45 -32.87 -8.55
CA VAL A 57 32.59 -31.42 -8.81
C VAL A 57 31.24 -30.70 -8.67
N GLU A 58 30.18 -31.30 -9.20
CA GLU A 58 28.80 -30.80 -9.07
C GLU A 58 28.39 -30.56 -7.60
N ASN A 59 28.64 -31.51 -6.70
CA ASN A 59 28.16 -31.45 -5.31
C ASN A 59 29.01 -30.57 -4.35
N PHE A 60 30.17 -30.04 -4.74
CA PHE A 60 31.08 -29.41 -3.78
C PHE A 60 30.54 -28.10 -3.20
N LEU A 61 29.90 -27.26 -4.04
CA LEU A 61 29.41 -25.94 -3.62
C LEU A 61 28.20 -26.07 -2.70
N GLU A 62 27.24 -26.92 -3.08
CA GLU A 62 26.12 -27.36 -2.24
C GLU A 62 26.65 -27.87 -0.89
N TRP A 63 27.56 -28.85 -0.91
CA TRP A 63 28.14 -29.41 0.32
C TRP A 63 28.85 -28.39 1.22
N THR A 64 29.49 -27.35 0.66
CA THR A 64 30.06 -26.26 1.48
C THR A 64 29.00 -25.31 2.04
N ALA A 65 27.95 -25.00 1.28
CA ALA A 65 26.85 -24.17 1.76
C ALA A 65 26.09 -24.90 2.87
N ASP A 66 25.73 -26.17 2.65
CA ASP A 66 25.18 -27.08 3.65
C ASP A 66 26.06 -27.08 4.91
N MET A 67 27.32 -27.51 4.82
CA MET A 67 28.15 -27.75 6.01
C MET A 67 28.41 -26.49 6.86
N PHE A 68 28.60 -25.32 6.24
CA PHE A 68 28.85 -24.08 6.98
C PHE A 68 27.56 -23.46 7.53
N PHE A 69 26.54 -23.29 6.69
CA PHE A 69 25.30 -22.64 7.12
C PHE A 69 24.42 -23.56 7.95
N GLU A 70 24.42 -24.89 7.77
CA GLU A 70 23.66 -25.82 8.63
C GLU A 70 24.21 -25.79 10.05
N ASN A 71 25.54 -25.77 10.23
CA ASN A 71 26.15 -25.68 11.56
C ASN A 71 25.80 -24.36 12.27
N PHE A 72 25.82 -23.25 11.54
CA PHE A 72 25.41 -21.94 12.06
C PHE A 72 23.90 -21.81 12.33
N GLN A 73 23.06 -22.35 11.46
CA GLN A 73 21.60 -22.29 11.58
C GLN A 73 21.03 -23.29 12.59
N SER A 74 21.74 -24.38 12.87
CA SER A 74 21.36 -25.35 13.91
C SER A 74 21.68 -24.91 15.34
N HIS A 75 22.57 -23.93 15.53
CA HIS A 75 22.99 -23.45 16.85
C HIS A 75 22.79 -21.92 17.03
N PRO A 76 21.58 -21.36 16.77
CA PRO A 76 21.38 -19.92 16.69
C PRO A 76 21.57 -19.14 18.00
N TYR A 77 21.61 -19.86 19.11
CA TYR A 77 21.79 -19.35 20.47
C TYR A 77 23.26 -19.05 20.84
N PHE A 78 24.24 -19.40 19.99
CA PHE A 78 25.60 -18.88 20.14
C PHE A 78 25.70 -17.43 19.65
N ALA A 79 26.70 -16.73 20.17
CA ALA A 79 27.03 -15.37 19.75
C ALA A 79 27.41 -15.32 18.25
N ILE A 80 27.37 -14.14 17.64
CA ILE A 80 27.60 -13.96 16.21
C ILE A 80 29.09 -14.06 15.83
N ASP A 81 29.98 -13.85 16.79
CA ASP A 81 31.44 -13.99 16.74
C ASP A 81 31.95 -15.34 17.28
N TYR A 82 31.10 -16.15 17.92
CA TYR A 82 31.48 -17.35 18.70
C TYR A 82 32.60 -18.21 18.09
N GLU A 83 33.79 -18.16 18.70
CA GLU A 83 34.93 -19.00 18.36
C GLU A 83 35.15 -20.09 19.41
N ASN A 84 35.12 -21.36 19.00
CA ASN A 84 35.57 -22.47 19.83
C ASN A 84 36.19 -23.60 19.01
N ASN A 85 37.46 -23.42 18.63
CA ASN A 85 38.28 -24.43 17.94
C ASN A 85 38.58 -25.72 18.76
N ALA A 86 38.00 -25.90 19.96
CA ALA A 86 38.17 -27.10 20.78
C ALA A 86 37.03 -28.12 20.65
N ASP A 87 35.84 -27.72 20.19
CA ASP A 87 34.73 -28.63 19.91
C ASP A 87 34.70 -29.01 18.41
N GLN A 88 34.72 -30.32 18.11
CA GLN A 88 34.76 -30.78 16.72
C GLN A 88 33.40 -30.69 16.02
N ASP A 89 32.30 -30.64 16.80
CA ASP A 89 30.95 -30.56 16.25
C ASP A 89 30.53 -29.09 15.96
N LEU A 90 31.28 -28.10 16.45
CA LEU A 90 31.08 -26.65 16.24
C LEU A 90 32.18 -25.98 15.40
N LEU A 91 33.18 -26.74 14.93
CA LEU A 91 34.32 -26.25 14.14
C LEU A 91 33.90 -25.49 12.87
N TYR A 92 32.68 -25.68 12.39
CA TYR A 92 32.15 -25.03 11.18
C TYR A 92 31.26 -23.81 11.44
N TYR A 93 30.91 -23.51 12.69
CA TYR A 93 30.02 -22.39 13.05
C TYR A 93 30.56 -21.04 12.56
N ALA A 94 31.87 -20.81 12.77
CA ALA A 94 32.55 -19.57 12.38
C ALA A 94 32.43 -19.24 10.88
N PHE A 95 32.44 -20.25 10.00
CA PHE A 95 32.30 -20.05 8.56
C PHE A 95 30.88 -19.61 8.17
N GLY A 96 29.85 -20.08 8.89
CA GLY A 96 28.46 -19.68 8.67
C GLY A 96 28.10 -18.28 9.19
N GLN A 97 28.92 -17.68 10.05
CA GLN A 97 28.80 -16.26 10.47
C GLN A 97 28.83 -15.30 9.27
N SER A 98 29.41 -15.73 8.13
CA SER A 98 29.34 -15.02 6.84
C SER A 98 27.92 -14.58 6.44
N LEU A 99 26.87 -15.28 6.92
CA LEU A 99 25.48 -14.90 6.69
C LEU A 99 25.09 -13.53 7.28
N PHE A 100 25.72 -13.10 8.39
CA PHE A 100 25.51 -11.75 8.95
C PHE A 100 26.14 -10.68 8.08
N TYR A 101 27.37 -10.91 7.60
CA TYR A 101 28.05 -10.00 6.67
C TYR A 101 27.33 -9.92 5.31
N MET A 102 26.72 -11.02 4.85
CA MET A 102 25.79 -11.00 3.72
C MET A 102 24.56 -10.15 3.99
N TYR A 103 23.95 -10.24 5.18
CA TYR A 103 22.85 -9.34 5.57
C TYR A 103 23.28 -7.87 5.57
N LEU A 104 24.46 -7.53 6.13
CA LEU A 104 24.97 -6.15 6.11
C LEU A 104 25.10 -5.61 4.67
N ASP A 105 25.63 -6.43 3.75
CA ASP A 105 25.80 -6.03 2.35
C ASP A 105 24.50 -6.01 1.54
N GLU A 106 23.55 -6.91 1.77
CA GLU A 106 22.19 -6.83 1.17
C GLU A 106 21.47 -5.57 1.65
N LYS A 107 21.43 -5.35 2.97
CA LYS A 107 20.67 -4.29 3.65
C LYS A 107 21.21 -2.88 3.40
N TRP A 108 22.52 -2.70 3.39
CA TRP A 108 23.18 -1.39 3.25
C TRP A 108 24.13 -1.29 2.03
N GLY A 109 24.82 -2.38 1.65
CA GLY A 109 25.70 -2.42 0.47
C GLY A 109 24.99 -2.51 -0.89
N ASN A 110 23.73 -2.94 -0.90
CA ASN A 110 22.89 -3.31 -2.06
C ASN A 110 23.36 -4.62 -2.77
N GLY A 111 23.93 -5.58 -2.04
CA GLY A 111 24.35 -6.89 -2.59
C GLY A 111 25.56 -6.83 -3.53
N ARG A 112 26.52 -5.93 -3.28
CA ARG A 112 27.65 -5.62 -4.17
C ARG A 112 29.03 -5.88 -3.56
N GLY A 113 29.09 -6.32 -2.31
CA GLY A 113 30.33 -6.51 -1.53
C GLY A 113 31.07 -5.21 -1.21
N GLU A 114 30.43 -4.04 -1.34
CA GLU A 114 31.10 -2.74 -1.21
C GLU A 114 31.20 -2.24 0.24
N ILE A 115 30.30 -2.66 1.14
CA ILE A 115 30.32 -2.21 2.55
C ILE A 115 31.37 -2.95 3.39
N LEU A 116 31.70 -4.20 3.05
CA LEU A 116 32.65 -5.00 3.83
C LEU A 116 34.07 -4.41 3.80
N PRO A 117 34.63 -3.97 2.65
CA PRO A 117 35.88 -3.21 2.62
C PRO A 117 35.85 -1.85 3.34
N GLU A 118 34.67 -1.25 3.53
CA GLU A 118 34.51 0.02 4.27
C GLU A 118 34.59 -0.22 5.78
N ILE A 119 33.88 -1.24 6.30
CA ILE A 119 33.99 -1.73 7.68
C ILE A 119 35.46 -2.04 8.03
N LEU A 120 36.16 -2.76 7.14
CA LEU A 120 37.58 -3.14 7.29
C LEU A 120 38.58 -1.98 7.08
N GLU A 121 38.12 -0.82 6.63
CA GLU A 121 38.90 0.42 6.61
C GLU A 121 38.72 1.20 7.93
N HIS A 122 37.60 0.97 8.64
CA HIS A 122 37.26 1.58 9.93
C HIS A 122 37.83 0.82 11.14
N SER A 123 37.95 -0.51 11.09
CA SER A 123 38.59 -1.35 12.13
C SER A 123 40.13 -1.22 12.15
N LYS A 124 40.65 0.01 12.14
CA LYS A 124 42.07 0.33 11.96
C LYS A 124 42.63 1.12 13.15
N GLN A 125 43.39 0.42 13.98
CA GLN A 125 43.95 0.97 15.20
C GLN A 125 45.32 1.64 15.03
N ASN A 126 45.78 2.31 16.10
CA ASN A 126 47.10 2.94 16.17
C ASN A 126 47.97 2.29 17.26
N GLY A 127 48.94 1.47 16.88
CA GLY A 127 49.83 0.82 17.84
C GLY A 127 51.19 0.34 17.31
N THR A 128 52.02 -0.18 18.21
CA THR A 128 53.19 -0.98 17.85
C THR A 128 52.80 -2.46 17.90
N VAL A 129 52.84 -3.15 16.76
CA VAL A 129 52.60 -4.60 16.73
C VAL A 129 53.88 -5.37 17.09
N VAL A 130 53.78 -6.26 18.08
CA VAL A 130 54.78 -7.28 18.39
C VAL A 130 54.30 -8.65 17.89
N ILE A 131 55.22 -9.51 17.45
CA ILE A 131 54.89 -10.85 16.97
C ILE A 131 55.48 -11.87 17.95
N SER A 132 54.62 -12.55 18.70
CA SER A 132 54.99 -13.54 19.70
C SER A 132 54.59 -14.94 19.23
N GLY A 133 55.54 -15.87 19.11
CA GLY A 133 55.29 -17.24 18.64
C GLY A 133 54.83 -17.39 17.18
N GLY A 134 54.57 -16.28 16.47
CA GLY A 134 53.84 -16.28 15.20
C GLY A 134 52.38 -15.84 15.35
N ILE A 135 52.02 -15.10 16.40
CA ILE A 135 50.77 -14.36 16.52
C ILE A 135 51.13 -12.87 16.70
N PRO A 136 50.57 -11.95 15.88
CA PRO A 136 50.65 -10.50 16.10
C PRO A 136 49.79 -10.08 17.28
N SER A 137 50.24 -9.09 18.04
CA SER A 137 49.45 -8.42 19.08
C SER A 137 50.00 -7.01 19.30
N LEU A 138 49.27 -6.13 19.98
CA LEU A 138 49.82 -4.86 20.44
C LEU A 138 50.95 -5.06 21.47
N GLU A 139 51.93 -4.14 21.47
CA GLU A 139 52.93 -4.00 22.53
C GLU A 139 52.31 -3.39 23.80
N SER A 140 51.29 -2.54 23.62
CA SER A 140 50.45 -1.96 24.67
C SER A 140 49.22 -1.27 24.07
N GLY A 141 48.03 -1.60 24.56
CA GLY A 141 46.72 -1.09 24.14
C GLY A 141 45.66 -2.20 24.16
N GLU A 142 44.40 -1.83 24.00
CA GLU A 142 43.29 -2.71 23.60
C GLU A 142 43.11 -2.66 22.06
N ASN A 143 42.44 -3.65 21.44
CA ASN A 143 42.29 -3.79 19.97
C ASN A 143 41.19 -2.85 19.45
N GLU A 144 41.49 -1.55 19.37
CA GLU A 144 40.45 -0.51 19.33
C GLU A 144 40.67 0.52 18.20
N PRO A 145 39.68 0.78 17.31
CA PRO A 145 38.34 0.18 17.28
C PRO A 145 38.33 -1.25 16.72
N ASP A 146 37.53 -2.12 17.35
CA ASP A 146 37.29 -3.51 16.91
C ASP A 146 36.34 -3.59 15.69
N LEU A 147 36.08 -4.80 15.19
CA LEU A 147 35.17 -5.04 14.06
C LEU A 147 33.70 -4.64 14.31
N PHE A 148 33.18 -4.76 15.53
CA PHE A 148 31.81 -4.38 15.89
C PHE A 148 31.67 -2.87 16.06
N ASP A 149 32.66 -2.19 16.66
CA ASP A 149 32.71 -0.73 16.73
C ASP A 149 32.88 -0.12 15.32
N ALA A 150 33.65 -0.77 14.44
CA ALA A 150 33.76 -0.41 13.01
C ALA A 150 32.46 -0.64 12.22
N ILE A 151 31.73 -1.75 12.46
CA ILE A 151 30.37 -1.93 11.91
C ILE A 151 29.47 -0.79 12.41
N ASN A 152 29.57 -0.41 13.68
CA ASN A 152 28.75 0.64 14.25
C ASN A 152 29.07 2.03 13.66
N GLU A 153 30.34 2.39 13.46
CA GLU A 153 30.74 3.66 12.82
C GLU A 153 30.32 3.72 11.35
N VAL A 154 30.38 2.61 10.59
CA VAL A 154 29.91 2.59 9.19
C VAL A 154 28.38 2.68 9.10
N LEU A 155 27.65 2.10 10.06
CA LEU A 155 26.18 2.13 10.07
C LEU A 155 25.57 3.44 10.62
N GLU A 156 26.20 4.15 11.56
CA GLU A 156 25.64 5.39 12.14
C GLU A 156 25.30 6.46 11.06
N PRO A 157 26.19 6.79 10.08
CA PRO A 157 25.87 7.72 9.00
C PRO A 157 24.71 7.27 8.10
N MET A 158 24.41 5.97 8.07
CA MET A 158 23.30 5.37 7.32
C MET A 158 22.01 5.26 8.16
N GLY A 159 22.04 5.67 9.43
CA GLY A 159 20.92 5.57 10.38
C GLY A 159 20.75 4.19 11.01
N GLY A 160 21.74 3.31 10.89
CA GLY A 160 21.82 2.03 11.60
C GLY A 160 22.72 2.09 12.83
N SER A 161 22.95 0.93 13.43
CA SER A 161 23.94 0.67 14.49
C SER A 161 24.19 -0.84 14.57
N PHE A 162 25.28 -1.28 15.19
CA PHE A 162 25.55 -2.71 15.39
C PHE A 162 24.37 -3.41 16.10
N TRP A 163 23.90 -2.85 17.22
CA TRP A 163 22.76 -3.40 17.96
C TRP A 163 21.42 -3.30 17.22
N GLY A 164 21.26 -2.38 16.27
CA GLY A 164 20.13 -2.38 15.34
C GLY A 164 20.22 -3.53 14.33
N ALA A 165 21.42 -3.77 13.80
CA ALA A 165 21.71 -4.86 12.88
C ALA A 165 21.51 -6.24 13.53
N ILE A 166 21.91 -6.45 14.79
CA ILE A 166 21.66 -7.70 15.53
C ILE A 166 20.16 -8.00 15.70
N LYS A 167 19.35 -6.98 16.03
CA LYS A 167 17.89 -7.12 16.16
C LYS A 167 17.22 -7.52 14.85
N GLU A 168 17.52 -6.81 13.77
CA GLU A 168 16.92 -7.14 12.47
C GLU A 168 17.50 -8.46 11.91
N PHE A 169 18.77 -8.75 12.12
CA PHE A 169 19.37 -10.02 11.68
C PHE A 169 18.68 -11.25 12.32
N SER A 170 18.22 -11.15 13.57
CA SER A 170 17.46 -12.25 14.19
C SER A 170 16.07 -12.48 13.58
N VAL A 171 15.57 -11.54 12.77
CA VAL A 171 14.43 -11.74 11.87
C VAL A 171 14.90 -12.33 10.55
N TRP A 172 15.89 -11.71 9.88
CA TRP A 172 16.41 -12.17 8.58
C TRP A 172 16.87 -13.64 8.60
N ARG A 173 17.56 -14.06 9.67
CA ARG A 173 18.06 -15.42 9.89
C ARG A 173 16.95 -16.49 9.87
N TYR A 174 15.71 -16.10 10.21
CA TYR A 174 14.54 -16.98 10.16
C TYR A 174 14.00 -17.19 8.74
N PHE A 175 14.07 -16.18 7.87
CA PHE A 175 13.58 -16.23 6.49
C PHE A 175 14.59 -16.92 5.56
N THR A 176 14.81 -18.21 5.80
CA THR A 176 15.76 -19.09 5.09
C THR A 176 15.14 -20.46 4.79
N GLY A 177 15.65 -21.14 3.76
CA GLY A 177 15.17 -22.46 3.34
C GLY A 177 13.72 -22.43 2.85
N GLU A 178 12.89 -23.33 3.38
CA GLU A 178 11.44 -23.37 3.10
C GLU A 178 10.68 -22.09 3.53
N LEU A 179 11.31 -21.22 4.33
CA LEU A 179 10.74 -19.97 4.84
C LEU A 179 11.37 -18.73 4.18
N ALA A 180 12.13 -18.91 3.11
CA ALA A 180 12.68 -17.82 2.31
C ALA A 180 11.59 -16.97 1.61
N ASP A 181 11.80 -15.65 1.57
CA ASP A 181 10.99 -14.74 0.76
C ASP A 181 11.87 -13.90 -0.21
N ASP A 182 11.28 -12.85 -0.78
CA ASP A 182 11.90 -11.94 -1.74
C ASP A 182 12.45 -10.64 -1.12
N LYS A 183 12.46 -10.53 0.22
CA LYS A 183 12.79 -9.28 0.96
C LYS A 183 14.05 -9.37 1.80
N HIS A 184 14.44 -10.59 2.18
CA HIS A 184 15.62 -10.86 2.98
C HIS A 184 16.82 -11.17 2.05
N PHE A 185 17.35 -12.40 1.99
CA PHE A 185 18.53 -12.71 1.15
C PHE A 185 18.16 -13.11 -0.28
N GLN A 186 18.92 -12.64 -1.29
CA GLN A 186 18.74 -12.97 -2.71
C GLN A 186 18.66 -14.49 -3.00
N TYR A 187 19.38 -15.29 -2.22
CA TYR A 187 19.47 -16.76 -2.30
C TYR A 187 18.95 -17.48 -1.03
N ALA A 188 18.05 -16.86 -0.27
CA ALA A 188 17.54 -17.38 1.01
C ALA A 188 17.05 -18.85 0.94
N ALA A 189 16.44 -19.26 -0.18
CA ALA A 189 15.88 -20.60 -0.37
C ALA A 189 16.94 -21.72 -0.47
N SER A 190 18.19 -21.39 -0.81
CA SER A 190 19.32 -22.34 -0.79
C SER A 190 20.14 -22.31 0.51
N LEU A 191 19.70 -21.54 1.51
CA LEU A 191 20.25 -21.58 2.86
C LEU A 191 19.42 -22.54 3.73
N PRO A 192 20.01 -23.28 4.67
CA PRO A 192 19.25 -24.12 5.58
C PRO A 192 18.41 -23.27 6.56
N PRO A 193 17.21 -23.76 6.94
CA PRO A 193 16.33 -23.04 7.86
C PRO A 193 16.90 -23.03 9.28
N VAL A 194 16.62 -21.97 10.04
CA VAL A 194 17.07 -21.83 11.43
C VAL A 194 16.39 -22.84 12.37
N ALA A 195 17.15 -23.37 13.34
CA ALA A 195 16.64 -24.30 14.33
C ALA A 195 15.68 -23.61 15.32
N ILE A 196 14.56 -24.31 15.57
CA ILE A 196 13.54 -23.91 16.55
C ILE A 196 13.72 -24.80 17.78
N ASP A 197 13.93 -24.19 18.95
CA ASP A 197 14.19 -24.90 20.22
C ASP A 197 12.98 -25.72 20.66
N SER A 198 11.81 -25.08 20.67
CA SER A 198 10.55 -25.66 21.16
C SER A 198 9.38 -25.25 20.27
N ARG A 199 8.49 -26.21 20.01
CA ARG A 199 7.21 -25.99 19.30
C ARG A 199 6.04 -26.36 20.20
N PHE A 200 5.02 -25.51 20.22
CA PHE A 200 3.79 -25.64 20.99
C PHE A 200 2.56 -25.55 20.08
N GLU A 201 1.40 -25.90 20.60
CA GLU A 201 0.09 -25.70 19.95
C GLU A 201 -0.81 -24.89 20.88
N THR A 202 -1.70 -24.04 20.38
CA THR A 202 -2.63 -23.25 21.24
C THR A 202 -3.47 -24.13 22.17
N ALA A 203 -3.81 -25.36 21.74
CA ALA A 203 -4.50 -26.36 22.55
C ALA A 203 -3.69 -26.91 23.77
N GLN A 204 -2.41 -26.55 23.90
CA GLN A 204 -1.54 -26.89 25.03
C GLN A 204 -1.40 -25.75 26.04
N LEU A 205 -1.94 -24.56 25.75
CA LEU A 205 -1.74 -23.36 26.54
C LEU A 205 -2.70 -23.26 27.75
N PRO A 206 -2.30 -22.59 28.84
CA PRO A 206 -1.01 -21.94 29.04
C PRO A 206 0.10 -22.92 29.39
N VAL A 207 1.30 -22.70 28.83
CA VAL A 207 2.55 -23.31 29.33
C VAL A 207 3.24 -22.29 30.23
N ALA A 208 3.77 -22.72 31.37
CA ALA A 208 4.34 -21.79 32.36
C ALA A 208 5.57 -22.37 33.06
N GLY A 209 6.54 -21.52 33.36
CA GLY A 209 7.81 -21.92 34.00
C GLY A 209 8.72 -22.76 33.09
N MET A 210 8.60 -22.61 31.78
CA MET A 210 9.42 -23.31 30.78
C MET A 210 10.79 -22.64 30.63
N ARG A 211 11.77 -23.38 30.12
CA ARG A 211 13.14 -22.87 29.86
C ARG A 211 13.62 -23.44 28.52
N PRO A 212 14.41 -22.68 27.73
CA PRO A 212 15.00 -23.22 26.50
C PRO A 212 15.98 -24.36 26.83
N ALA A 213 16.30 -25.20 25.84
CA ALA A 213 17.33 -26.23 25.95
C ALA A 213 18.73 -25.61 26.16
N TYR A 214 18.97 -24.44 25.54
CA TYR A 214 20.17 -23.64 25.70
C TYR A 214 19.79 -22.16 25.84
N GLY A 215 20.29 -21.49 26.90
CA GLY A 215 20.14 -20.04 27.04
C GLY A 215 21.03 -19.32 26.02
N PRO A 216 20.52 -18.29 25.32
CA PRO A 216 21.31 -17.59 24.31
C PRO A 216 22.48 -16.83 24.94
N ALA A 217 23.65 -16.93 24.32
CA ALA A 217 24.76 -16.00 24.51
C ALA A 217 24.36 -14.60 24.02
N GLU A 218 25.07 -13.55 24.46
CA GLU A 218 24.89 -12.20 23.90
C GLU A 218 25.07 -12.21 22.37
N THR A 219 24.26 -11.43 21.66
CA THR A 219 23.98 -11.47 20.20
C THR A 219 23.30 -12.75 19.67
N GLY A 220 23.26 -13.84 20.46
CA GLY A 220 22.59 -15.10 20.13
C GLY A 220 21.07 -15.04 20.24
N THR A 221 20.37 -15.88 19.47
CA THR A 221 18.90 -15.92 19.39
C THR A 221 18.32 -17.33 19.61
N THR A 222 17.28 -17.42 20.43
CA THR A 222 16.44 -18.63 20.59
C THR A 222 15.11 -18.44 19.88
N TYR A 223 14.65 -19.44 19.12
CA TYR A 223 13.35 -19.41 18.44
C TYR A 223 12.36 -20.39 19.06
N PHE A 224 11.15 -19.93 19.34
CA PHE A 224 10.00 -20.78 19.68
C PHE A 224 8.89 -20.60 18.63
N GLU A 225 8.10 -21.64 18.40
CA GLU A 225 6.94 -21.59 17.51
C GLU A 225 5.67 -22.10 18.20
N VAL A 226 4.53 -21.47 17.93
CA VAL A 226 3.21 -21.84 18.44
C VAL A 226 2.26 -21.98 17.26
N GLY A 227 1.81 -23.22 16.99
CA GLY A 227 0.76 -23.50 16.03
C GLY A 227 -0.61 -23.03 16.52
N ILE A 228 -1.41 -22.44 15.62
CA ILE A 228 -2.71 -21.85 15.95
C ILE A 228 -3.84 -22.83 15.56
N ASP A 229 -4.30 -23.63 16.52
CA ASP A 229 -5.57 -24.33 16.42
C ASP A 229 -6.72 -23.31 16.46
N ARG A 230 -7.33 -23.06 15.30
CA ARG A 230 -8.47 -22.15 15.14
C ARG A 230 -9.72 -22.54 15.90
N SER A 231 -9.81 -23.77 16.43
CA SER A 231 -10.94 -24.20 17.26
C SER A 231 -10.93 -23.66 18.69
N VAL A 232 -9.80 -23.05 19.13
CA VAL A 232 -9.71 -22.38 20.44
C VAL A 232 -9.64 -20.85 20.37
N ILE A 233 -9.56 -20.28 19.16
CA ILE A 233 -9.66 -18.85 18.89
C ILE A 233 -11.14 -18.48 18.76
N GLU A 234 -11.61 -17.50 19.54
CA GLU A 234 -13.01 -17.05 19.60
C GLU A 234 -13.19 -15.61 19.09
N SER A 235 -12.12 -14.83 18.99
CA SER A 235 -12.11 -13.48 18.42
C SER A 235 -10.87 -13.23 17.56
N GLU A 236 -10.98 -12.34 16.58
CA GLU A 236 -9.81 -11.82 15.84
C GLU A 236 -8.88 -11.02 16.78
N GLU A 237 -9.44 -10.46 17.85
CA GLU A 237 -8.71 -9.70 18.87
C GLU A 237 -8.24 -10.57 20.06
N ASP A 238 -8.28 -11.90 19.94
CA ASP A 238 -7.58 -12.78 20.86
C ASP A 238 -6.06 -12.64 20.64
N SER A 239 -5.28 -12.68 21.72
CA SER A 239 -3.82 -12.50 21.66
C SER A 239 -3.06 -13.64 22.35
N LEU A 240 -1.95 -14.03 21.71
CA LEU A 240 -0.93 -14.90 22.25
C LEU A 240 0.13 -14.03 22.91
N VAL A 241 0.34 -14.20 24.21
CA VAL A 241 1.33 -13.43 24.99
C VAL A 241 2.41 -14.37 25.52
N LEU A 242 3.66 -14.02 25.23
CA LEU A 242 4.87 -14.64 25.76
C LEU A 242 5.42 -13.75 26.88
N ASP A 243 5.46 -14.31 28.09
CA ASP A 243 6.06 -13.71 29.28
C ASP A 243 7.48 -14.26 29.43
N ILE A 244 8.51 -13.41 29.38
CA ILE A 244 9.90 -13.79 29.67
C ILE A 244 10.34 -13.20 31.01
N SER A 245 10.91 -14.03 31.87
CA SER A 245 11.52 -13.61 33.14
C SER A 245 12.99 -14.08 33.22
N SER A 246 13.90 -13.16 33.54
CA SER A 246 15.31 -13.45 33.77
C SER A 246 15.67 -13.12 35.23
N THR A 247 16.57 -13.90 35.83
CA THR A 247 17.24 -13.55 37.10
C THR A 247 18.58 -12.84 36.90
N GLU A 248 19.00 -12.71 35.64
CA GLU A 248 20.29 -12.17 35.21
C GLU A 248 20.06 -10.83 34.50
N SER A 249 20.95 -9.86 34.77
CA SER A 249 20.90 -8.50 34.24
C SER A 249 21.36 -8.47 32.77
N ALA A 250 20.43 -8.79 31.87
CA ALA A 250 20.58 -8.68 30.43
C ALA A 250 19.40 -7.90 29.83
N ASN A 251 19.68 -7.19 28.74
CA ASN A 251 18.71 -6.55 27.88
C ASN A 251 18.16 -7.59 26.88
N TRP A 252 16.87 -7.55 26.60
CA TRP A 252 16.22 -8.55 25.74
C TRP A 252 15.52 -7.90 24.55
N TYR A 253 15.61 -8.55 23.39
CA TYR A 253 14.80 -8.26 22.21
C TYR A 253 13.94 -9.48 21.87
N ILE A 254 12.68 -9.24 21.53
CA ILE A 254 11.75 -10.28 21.06
C ILE A 254 11.04 -9.79 19.81
N ALA A 255 11.18 -10.54 18.72
CA ALA A 255 10.36 -10.39 17.52
C ALA A 255 9.25 -11.45 17.51
N ALA A 256 7.99 -11.02 17.39
CA ALA A 256 6.85 -11.90 17.21
C ALA A 256 6.40 -11.86 15.74
N LEU A 257 6.63 -12.97 15.03
CA LEU A 257 6.30 -13.18 13.63
C LEU A 257 5.02 -14.02 13.52
N THR A 258 3.92 -13.41 13.09
CA THR A 258 2.64 -14.10 12.88
C THR A 258 2.49 -14.45 11.41
N PHE A 259 2.36 -15.74 11.10
CA PHE A 259 2.19 -16.24 9.73
C PHE A 259 0.72 -16.61 9.50
N ASN A 260 0.14 -16.09 8.41
CA ASN A 260 -1.27 -16.25 8.07
C ASN A 260 -1.48 -17.33 7.00
N THR A 261 -2.70 -17.86 6.88
CA THR A 261 -3.02 -18.89 5.86
C THR A 261 -3.15 -18.36 4.42
N ASP A 262 -3.09 -17.05 4.22
CA ASP A 262 -2.97 -16.41 2.91
C ASP A 262 -1.49 -16.24 2.46
N GLY A 263 -0.54 -16.78 3.24
CA GLY A 263 0.90 -16.64 2.99
C GLY A 263 1.50 -15.31 3.46
N THR A 264 0.70 -14.36 3.94
CA THR A 264 1.21 -13.12 4.53
C THR A 264 1.81 -13.37 5.90
N HIS A 265 2.67 -12.46 6.34
CA HIS A 265 3.16 -12.43 7.72
C HIS A 265 3.12 -11.01 8.28
N THR A 266 2.93 -10.89 9.59
CA THR A 266 3.06 -9.63 10.34
C THR A 266 4.13 -9.76 11.41
N PHE A 267 4.69 -8.61 11.81
CA PHE A 267 5.83 -8.51 12.71
C PHE A 267 5.55 -7.47 13.79
N ASN A 268 5.70 -7.87 15.05
CA ASN A 268 5.67 -6.99 16.21
C ASN A 268 7.00 -7.13 16.97
N GLU A 269 7.64 -6.02 17.34
CA GLU A 269 8.86 -6.04 18.16
C GLU A 269 8.65 -5.56 19.59
N PHE A 270 9.42 -6.16 20.50
CA PHE A 270 9.39 -5.88 21.93
C PHE A 270 10.83 -5.86 22.46
N SER A 271 11.12 -4.97 23.41
CA SER A 271 12.39 -4.98 24.13
C SER A 271 12.25 -4.35 25.50
N SER A 272 13.06 -4.78 26.47
CA SER A 272 13.22 -4.03 27.71
C SER A 272 14.61 -4.18 28.31
N ASP A 273 14.98 -3.15 29.06
CA ASP A 273 16.26 -3.05 29.75
C ASP A 273 16.18 -3.81 31.08
N ASN A 274 17.05 -4.80 31.30
CA ASN A 274 17.28 -5.46 32.59
C ASN A 274 16.01 -5.94 33.37
N ALA A 275 14.96 -6.38 32.67
CA ALA A 275 13.69 -6.76 33.30
C ALA A 275 12.95 -7.87 32.53
N ALA A 276 11.79 -8.27 33.06
CA ALA A 276 10.87 -9.19 32.40
C ALA A 276 10.22 -8.51 31.18
N VAL A 277 10.19 -9.21 30.04
CA VAL A 277 9.70 -8.70 28.76
C VAL A 277 8.47 -9.49 28.32
N TYR A 278 7.48 -8.79 27.78
CA TYR A 278 6.23 -9.36 27.31
C TYR A 278 6.12 -9.11 25.81
N ALA A 279 5.87 -10.16 25.04
CA ALA A 279 5.66 -10.08 23.59
C ALA A 279 4.26 -10.60 23.22
N ALA A 280 3.52 -9.82 22.43
CA ALA A 280 2.13 -10.10 22.09
C ALA A 280 1.91 -10.21 20.57
N ALA A 281 1.21 -11.27 20.15
CA ALA A 281 0.70 -11.44 18.80
C ALA A 281 -0.84 -11.48 18.85
N SER A 282 -1.47 -10.51 18.20
CA SER A 282 -2.93 -10.39 18.02
C SER A 282 -3.32 -10.68 16.56
N SER A 283 -4.59 -10.51 16.18
CA SER A 283 -5.10 -10.80 14.82
C SER A 283 -5.03 -12.30 14.46
N LEU A 284 -5.20 -13.17 15.46
CA LEU A 284 -4.94 -14.61 15.34
C LEU A 284 -5.99 -15.40 14.53
N SER A 285 -7.09 -14.78 14.09
CA SER A 285 -8.16 -15.43 13.31
C SER A 285 -7.65 -16.06 12.01
N ASN A 286 -6.79 -15.34 11.29
CA ASN A 286 -6.17 -15.78 10.04
C ASN A 286 -4.76 -16.36 10.21
N ALA A 287 -4.23 -16.39 11.44
CA ALA A 287 -2.96 -17.02 11.73
C ALA A 287 -3.00 -18.54 11.50
N LEU A 288 -1.83 -19.07 11.15
CA LEU A 288 -1.47 -20.50 11.10
C LEU A 288 -0.49 -20.83 12.24
N LYS A 289 0.48 -19.93 12.48
CA LYS A 289 1.49 -20.04 13.53
C LYS A 289 2.00 -18.66 13.96
N VAL A 290 2.52 -18.58 15.18
CA VAL A 290 3.36 -17.45 15.65
C VAL A 290 4.74 -17.98 15.99
N THR A 291 5.79 -17.31 15.54
CA THR A 291 7.17 -17.54 16.00
C THR A 291 7.64 -16.38 16.87
N PHE A 292 8.27 -16.69 17.99
CA PHE A 292 9.00 -15.73 18.81
C PHE A 292 10.51 -15.95 18.62
N ALA A 293 11.21 -14.96 18.07
CA ALA A 293 12.67 -14.91 18.04
C ALA A 293 13.15 -14.06 19.22
N ILE A 294 13.93 -14.64 20.12
CA ILE A 294 14.32 -14.05 21.41
C ILE A 294 15.84 -13.88 21.40
N THR A 295 16.30 -12.65 21.24
CA THR A 295 17.72 -12.31 21.15
C THR A 295 18.21 -11.74 22.47
N ASN A 296 19.33 -12.27 22.97
CA ASN A 296 20.02 -11.71 24.14
C ASN A 296 20.88 -10.53 23.68
N MET A 297 20.58 -9.35 24.21
CA MET A 297 21.29 -8.09 23.91
C MET A 297 22.27 -7.71 25.04
N GLY A 298 22.57 -8.66 25.94
CA GLY A 298 23.49 -8.58 27.08
C GLY A 298 23.44 -7.25 27.81
N ASP A 299 24.58 -6.57 28.01
CA ASP A 299 24.60 -5.23 28.62
C ASP A 299 24.68 -4.08 27.59
N MET A 300 24.75 -4.43 26.29
CA MET A 300 24.93 -3.56 25.13
C MET A 300 26.36 -2.99 24.96
N VAL A 301 27.36 -3.56 25.62
CA VAL A 301 28.80 -3.19 25.54
C VAL A 301 29.67 -4.43 25.21
N HIS A 302 29.25 -5.19 24.20
CA HIS A 302 29.88 -6.44 23.81
C HIS A 302 31.18 -6.22 23.02
N ASP A 303 32.27 -6.75 23.57
CA ASP A 303 33.65 -6.68 23.06
C ASP A 303 34.06 -8.10 22.56
N PRO A 304 34.34 -8.28 21.25
CA PRO A 304 34.67 -9.59 20.68
C PRO A 304 36.06 -10.10 21.11
N ASP A 305 37.03 -9.21 21.38
CA ASP A 305 38.38 -9.57 21.85
C ASP A 305 38.38 -10.15 23.27
N ASN A 306 37.38 -9.82 24.08
CA ASN A 306 37.16 -10.42 25.40
C ASN A 306 36.51 -11.83 25.34
N HIS A 307 36.07 -12.30 24.17
CA HIS A 307 35.37 -13.58 23.96
C HIS A 307 34.15 -13.75 24.89
N GLU A 308 33.24 -12.77 24.95
CA GLU A 308 32.17 -12.66 25.96
C GLU A 308 30.95 -13.57 25.70
N PHE A 309 31.19 -14.86 25.44
CA PHE A 309 30.20 -15.89 25.10
C PHE A 309 29.30 -16.32 26.29
N SER A 310 28.92 -15.40 27.18
CA SER A 310 28.16 -15.72 28.38
C SER A 310 26.67 -15.91 28.07
N THR A 311 26.14 -17.09 28.38
CA THR A 311 24.74 -17.48 28.13
C THR A 311 23.80 -16.97 29.21
N SER A 312 22.81 -16.16 28.86
CA SER A 312 21.79 -15.71 29.83
C SER A 312 20.62 -16.68 29.90
N ASN A 313 20.23 -17.06 31.12
CA ASN A 313 19.18 -18.05 31.37
C ASN A 313 17.86 -17.37 31.76
N PHE A 314 16.84 -17.55 30.93
CA PHE A 314 15.48 -17.07 31.19
C PHE A 314 14.49 -18.22 31.42
N GLU A 315 13.38 -17.90 32.09
CA GLU A 315 12.22 -18.75 32.31
C GLU A 315 10.99 -18.06 31.71
N PHE A 316 10.23 -18.78 30.88
CA PHE A 316 9.15 -18.23 30.07
C PHE A 316 7.80 -18.92 30.30
N SER A 317 6.73 -18.18 30.02
CA SER A 317 5.36 -18.68 29.99
C SER A 317 4.66 -18.17 28.72
N ILE A 318 3.73 -18.95 28.17
CA ILE A 318 2.95 -18.57 26.99
C ILE A 318 1.47 -18.73 27.32
N HIS A 319 0.72 -17.65 27.12
CA HIS A 319 -0.70 -17.53 27.45
C HIS A 319 -1.50 -17.16 26.20
N LEU A 320 -2.64 -17.83 26.00
CA LEU A 320 -3.65 -17.39 25.04
C LEU A 320 -4.73 -16.62 25.81
N TYR A 321 -4.74 -15.30 25.67
CA TYR A 321 -5.75 -14.44 26.28
C TYR A 321 -6.83 -14.11 25.26
N LYS A 322 -8.06 -14.51 25.57
CA LYS A 322 -9.23 -14.18 24.76
C LYS A 322 -9.68 -12.75 25.00
N LYS A 323 -10.21 -12.05 23.99
CA LYS A 323 -10.75 -10.70 24.20
C LYS A 323 -11.92 -10.75 25.19
N PRO A 324 -11.89 -9.98 26.30
CA PRO A 324 -13.04 -9.88 27.20
C PRO A 324 -14.24 -9.28 26.46
N VAL A 325 -15.39 -9.94 26.47
CA VAL A 325 -16.64 -9.40 25.91
C VAL A 325 -17.60 -9.09 27.04
N LEU A 326 -18.06 -7.84 27.15
CA LEU A 326 -19.04 -7.43 28.16
C LEU A 326 -20.47 -7.56 27.60
N THR A 327 -21.33 -8.33 28.28
CA THR A 327 -22.76 -8.46 27.96
C THR A 327 -23.67 -7.81 28.99
N GLY A 328 -23.19 -7.59 30.23
CA GLY A 328 -23.98 -6.97 31.28
C GLY A 328 -23.15 -6.55 32.50
N LEU A 329 -23.69 -5.62 33.28
CA LEU A 329 -23.06 -5.03 34.45
C LEU A 329 -24.14 -4.62 35.45
N SER A 330 -24.03 -5.00 36.73
CA SER A 330 -25.05 -4.69 37.73
C SER A 330 -24.49 -4.66 39.16
N PRO A 331 -24.76 -3.63 39.98
CA PRO A 331 -25.47 -2.40 39.62
C PRO A 331 -24.59 -1.45 38.76
N GLN A 332 -25.20 -0.73 37.82
CA GLN A 332 -24.52 0.36 37.10
C GLN A 332 -24.51 1.70 37.83
N GLN A 333 -25.19 1.83 38.98
CA GLN A 333 -25.22 3.06 39.77
C GLN A 333 -24.63 2.81 41.15
N VAL A 334 -23.66 3.64 41.51
CA VAL A 334 -23.00 3.66 42.84
C VAL A 334 -22.94 5.10 43.33
N THR A 335 -22.72 5.34 44.62
CA THR A 335 -22.67 6.69 45.18
C THR A 335 -21.27 7.05 45.66
N GLN A 336 -20.86 8.32 45.51
CA GLN A 336 -19.67 8.85 46.18
C GLN A 336 -19.68 8.45 47.66
N GLY A 337 -18.65 7.77 48.16
CA GLY A 337 -18.53 7.36 49.58
C GLY A 337 -19.25 6.05 49.96
N ASP A 338 -19.65 5.22 48.99
CA ASP A 338 -20.14 3.85 49.27
C ASP A 338 -18.97 2.87 49.50
N GLU A 339 -19.11 1.94 50.46
CA GLU A 339 -18.09 0.95 50.81
C GLU A 339 -18.58 -0.49 50.56
N ASN A 340 -17.70 -1.36 50.02
CA ASN A 340 -17.91 -2.78 49.76
C ASN A 340 -19.10 -3.10 48.82
N VAL A 341 -19.34 -2.28 47.80
CA VAL A 341 -20.39 -2.51 46.80
C VAL A 341 -20.02 -3.74 45.97
N GLU A 342 -20.91 -4.74 45.96
CA GLU A 342 -20.81 -5.90 45.07
C GLU A 342 -21.31 -5.52 43.67
N ILE A 343 -20.46 -5.72 42.66
CA ILE A 343 -20.75 -5.51 41.25
C ILE A 343 -20.53 -6.82 40.50
N ASN A 344 -21.56 -7.25 39.77
CA ASN A 344 -21.50 -8.43 38.93
C ASN A 344 -21.35 -7.99 37.47
N ILE A 345 -20.33 -8.54 36.82
CA ILE A 345 -19.99 -8.33 35.41
C ILE A 345 -20.31 -9.63 34.68
N THR A 346 -21.09 -9.59 33.60
CA THR A 346 -21.41 -10.76 32.78
C THR A 346 -20.90 -10.56 31.35
N GLY A 347 -20.51 -11.65 30.69
CA GLY A 347 -19.72 -11.55 29.48
C GLY A 347 -19.24 -12.89 28.93
N ALA A 348 -18.07 -12.86 28.30
CA ALA A 348 -17.29 -14.01 27.85
C ALA A 348 -15.80 -13.62 27.79
N GLY A 349 -14.91 -14.61 27.66
CA GLY A 349 -13.47 -14.36 27.59
C GLY A 349 -12.84 -13.94 28.92
N PHE A 350 -13.46 -14.31 30.06
CA PHE A 350 -12.90 -14.08 31.39
C PHE A 350 -12.11 -15.30 31.88
N THR A 351 -10.79 -15.18 31.97
CA THR A 351 -9.87 -16.21 32.44
C THR A 351 -8.94 -15.65 33.51
N ASP A 352 -8.24 -16.54 34.23
CA ASP A 352 -7.23 -16.14 35.21
C ASP A 352 -6.21 -15.16 34.60
N GLY A 353 -5.92 -14.07 35.32
CA GLY A 353 -5.06 -12.98 34.85
C GLY A 353 -5.80 -11.70 34.42
N ILE A 354 -7.14 -11.72 34.28
CA ILE A 354 -7.90 -10.51 33.94
C ILE A 354 -7.87 -9.47 35.07
N ASN A 355 -7.80 -8.19 34.71
CA ASN A 355 -7.80 -7.04 35.59
C ASN A 355 -9.02 -6.14 35.33
N ILE A 356 -9.49 -5.45 36.37
CA ILE A 356 -10.61 -4.50 36.31
C ILE A 356 -10.12 -3.11 36.75
N ASP A 357 -10.44 -2.10 35.96
CA ASP A 357 -10.25 -0.67 36.29
C ASP A 357 -11.59 0.06 36.08
N PHE A 358 -12.03 0.81 37.10
CA PHE A 358 -13.26 1.63 37.09
C PHE A 358 -12.96 3.14 37.09
N GLY A 359 -11.71 3.57 36.94
CA GLY A 359 -11.32 4.98 36.90
C GLY A 359 -11.10 5.65 38.26
N GLU A 360 -10.89 6.97 38.22
CA GLU A 360 -10.41 7.75 39.37
C GLU A 360 -11.39 7.74 40.54
N GLY A 361 -10.91 7.30 41.71
CA GLY A 361 -11.68 7.32 42.95
C GLY A 361 -12.60 6.11 43.15
N VAL A 362 -12.55 5.10 42.27
CA VAL A 362 -13.17 3.78 42.50
C VAL A 362 -12.07 2.75 42.70
N THR A 363 -12.12 1.98 43.78
CA THR A 363 -11.08 1.00 44.14
C THR A 363 -11.66 -0.40 44.18
N VAL A 364 -11.17 -1.28 43.30
CA VAL A 364 -11.44 -2.74 43.35
C VAL A 364 -10.72 -3.34 44.56
N LEU A 365 -11.44 -4.18 45.31
CA LEU A 365 -10.98 -4.82 46.56
C LEU A 365 -10.73 -6.31 46.41
N ASP A 366 -11.57 -6.98 45.60
CA ASP A 366 -11.65 -8.42 45.44
C ASP A 366 -12.30 -8.75 44.09
N MET A 367 -11.97 -9.91 43.52
CA MET A 367 -12.45 -10.35 42.21
C MET A 367 -12.51 -11.89 42.17
N VAL A 368 -13.68 -12.43 41.78
CA VAL A 368 -13.91 -13.87 41.61
C VAL A 368 -14.50 -14.13 40.22
N ILE A 369 -13.81 -14.90 39.39
CA ILE A 369 -14.34 -15.39 38.12
C ILE A 369 -15.23 -16.62 38.40
N SER A 370 -16.42 -16.65 37.83
CA SER A 370 -17.38 -17.74 37.96
C SER A 370 -18.00 -18.12 36.60
N GLY A 371 -18.97 -19.04 36.58
CA GLY A 371 -19.71 -19.40 35.36
C GLY A 371 -18.86 -19.88 34.18
N SER A 372 -17.79 -20.64 34.42
CA SER A 372 -16.84 -21.09 33.36
C SER A 372 -16.20 -19.96 32.54
N GLY A 373 -16.15 -18.73 33.07
CA GLY A 373 -15.59 -17.56 32.38
C GLY A 373 -16.63 -16.63 31.75
N ASP A 374 -17.91 -16.78 32.10
CA ASP A 374 -19.01 -15.88 31.68
C ASP A 374 -19.33 -14.76 32.70
N THR A 375 -18.83 -14.86 33.94
CA THR A 375 -19.18 -13.97 35.04
C THR A 375 -17.97 -13.59 35.88
N ILE A 376 -17.89 -12.32 36.31
CA ILE A 376 -16.97 -11.85 37.35
C ILE A 376 -17.77 -11.16 38.45
N GLU A 377 -17.59 -11.62 39.68
CA GLU A 377 -18.10 -11.00 40.91
C GLU A 377 -16.96 -10.15 41.51
N THR A 378 -17.13 -8.83 41.56
CA THR A 378 -16.09 -7.89 42.04
C THR A 378 -16.64 -6.98 43.14
N LYS A 379 -15.76 -6.51 44.05
CA LYS A 379 -16.15 -5.60 45.14
C LYS A 379 -15.41 -4.27 45.02
N VAL A 380 -16.12 -3.16 45.18
CA VAL A 380 -15.55 -1.82 45.08
C VAL A 380 -15.83 -0.93 46.29
N ASN A 381 -14.91 0.00 46.56
CA ASN A 381 -15.16 1.21 47.34
C ASN A 381 -15.19 2.43 46.41
N VAL A 382 -16.04 3.40 46.72
CA VAL A 382 -16.13 4.68 46.00
C VAL A 382 -15.69 5.81 46.92
N SER A 383 -14.70 6.60 46.52
CA SER A 383 -14.22 7.75 47.29
C SER A 383 -15.33 8.78 47.52
N PRO A 384 -15.43 9.42 48.70
CA PRO A 384 -16.30 10.58 48.91
C PRO A 384 -16.02 11.74 47.94
N ASP A 385 -14.78 11.83 47.44
CA ASP A 385 -14.31 12.85 46.50
C ASP A 385 -14.23 12.34 45.05
N ALA A 386 -14.74 11.12 44.75
CA ALA A 386 -14.74 10.58 43.38
C ALA A 386 -15.52 11.51 42.42
N PRO A 387 -15.04 11.74 41.18
CA PRO A 387 -15.79 12.48 40.16
C PRO A 387 -17.20 11.92 39.97
N THR A 388 -18.19 12.80 39.77
CA THR A 388 -19.59 12.42 39.61
C THR A 388 -19.98 12.29 38.13
N GLY A 389 -20.78 11.28 37.79
CA GLY A 389 -21.17 10.97 36.41
C GLY A 389 -20.69 9.59 35.99
N TRP A 390 -20.64 9.34 34.68
CA TRP A 390 -20.18 8.06 34.13
C TRP A 390 -18.66 7.90 34.22
N HIS A 391 -18.24 6.76 34.74
CA HIS A 391 -16.86 6.28 34.77
C HIS A 391 -16.65 5.17 33.75
N LYS A 392 -15.45 5.17 33.16
CA LYS A 392 -15.03 4.16 32.20
C LYS A 392 -14.67 2.86 32.93
N LEU A 393 -15.35 1.77 32.60
CA LEU A 393 -14.91 0.42 32.98
C LEU A 393 -13.93 -0.08 31.91
N ARG A 394 -12.79 -0.62 32.33
CA ARG A 394 -11.83 -1.37 31.51
C ARG A 394 -11.66 -2.77 32.08
N LEU A 395 -11.70 -3.76 31.20
CA LEU A 395 -11.37 -5.17 31.45
C LEU A 395 -10.15 -5.51 30.58
N PHE A 396 -9.03 -5.89 31.18
CA PHE A 396 -7.77 -6.08 30.43
C PHE A 396 -6.91 -7.22 30.98
N TYR A 397 -6.16 -7.87 30.10
CA TYR A 397 -5.04 -8.73 30.50
C TYR A 397 -3.73 -7.93 30.49
N PRO A 398 -2.78 -8.18 31.43
CA PRO A 398 -1.45 -7.60 31.35
C PRO A 398 -0.82 -7.94 30.00
N HIS A 399 -0.47 -6.91 29.22
CA HIS A 399 0.13 -7.03 27.88
C HIS A 399 -0.72 -7.83 26.85
N GLY A 400 -1.99 -8.12 27.16
CA GLY A 400 -2.96 -8.81 26.30
C GLY A 400 -4.11 -7.90 25.85
N PRO A 401 -5.24 -8.46 25.39
CA PRO A 401 -6.36 -7.67 24.89
C PRO A 401 -7.12 -6.94 26.01
N GLU A 402 -7.72 -5.81 25.67
CA GLU A 402 -8.66 -5.09 26.54
C GLU A 402 -10.02 -4.81 25.87
N THR A 403 -11.05 -4.68 26.70
CA THR A 403 -12.35 -4.12 26.35
C THR A 403 -12.69 -3.03 27.34
N SER A 404 -13.26 -1.93 26.87
CA SER A 404 -13.69 -0.85 27.74
C SER A 404 -14.99 -0.20 27.29
N ILE A 405 -15.76 0.28 28.27
CA ILE A 405 -16.99 1.05 28.05
C ILE A 405 -16.95 2.35 28.84
N ASP A 406 -17.20 3.48 28.16
CA ASP A 406 -17.15 4.81 28.77
C ASP A 406 -18.32 5.08 29.73
N GLN A 407 -19.37 4.26 29.67
CA GLN A 407 -20.52 4.24 30.57
C GLN A 407 -20.55 2.94 31.38
N GLY A 408 -19.46 2.66 32.10
CA GLY A 408 -19.35 1.53 33.01
C GLY A 408 -20.30 1.68 34.19
N ILE A 409 -19.91 2.52 35.15
CA ILE A 409 -20.72 2.85 36.32
C ILE A 409 -20.94 4.36 36.44
N GLU A 410 -22.15 4.76 36.84
CA GLU A 410 -22.50 6.14 37.16
C GLU A 410 -22.25 6.37 38.65
N VAL A 411 -21.23 7.15 38.97
CA VAL A 411 -20.97 7.65 40.33
C VAL A 411 -21.94 8.81 40.60
N LEU A 412 -23.05 8.48 41.24
CA LEU A 412 -24.04 9.42 41.72
C LEU A 412 -23.50 10.23 42.89
N SER A 413 -23.88 11.50 42.93
CA SER A 413 -23.39 12.40 43.97
C SER A 413 -24.20 12.23 45.26
N GLY A 414 -23.51 12.00 46.39
CA GLY A 414 -24.10 11.58 47.67
C GLY A 414 -25.34 12.36 48.14
N GLN A 415 -26.26 11.71 48.85
CA GLN A 415 -27.28 12.47 49.59
C GLN A 415 -26.61 13.10 50.82
N GLY A 416 -26.82 14.41 51.02
CA GLY A 416 -26.23 15.13 52.15
C GLY A 416 -26.71 14.60 53.50
N PRO A 417 -25.99 14.90 54.60
CA PRO A 417 -26.42 14.50 55.94
C PRO A 417 -27.79 15.10 56.27
N GLU A 418 -28.53 14.50 57.20
CA GLU A 418 -29.83 15.03 57.63
C GLU A 418 -29.92 14.97 59.16
N ILE A 419 -30.08 16.12 59.83
CA ILE A 419 -30.14 16.19 61.30
C ILE A 419 -31.59 16.04 61.74
N THR A 420 -31.91 14.96 62.45
CA THR A 420 -33.26 14.67 62.96
C THR A 420 -33.44 15.07 64.43
N GLY A 421 -32.35 15.25 65.18
CA GLY A 421 -32.38 15.74 66.55
C GLY A 421 -30.99 15.99 67.12
N ILE A 422 -30.94 16.68 68.26
CA ILE A 422 -29.72 16.83 69.09
C ILE A 422 -30.08 16.71 70.57
N GLU A 423 -29.11 16.29 71.39
CA GLU A 423 -29.21 16.34 72.85
C GLU A 423 -27.82 16.67 73.48
N PRO A 424 -27.73 17.61 74.44
CA PRO A 424 -28.78 18.52 74.89
C PRO A 424 -29.00 19.69 73.93
N GLN A 425 -30.26 20.11 73.78
CA GLN A 425 -30.66 21.22 72.90
C GLN A 425 -30.22 22.62 73.37
N LYS A 426 -29.40 22.73 74.42
CA LYS A 426 -28.94 24.01 74.97
C LYS A 426 -27.70 23.90 75.85
N GLY A 427 -26.98 25.02 75.97
CA GLY A 427 -25.85 25.21 76.88
C GLY A 427 -25.73 26.67 77.33
N ASN A 428 -24.94 26.94 78.36
CA ASN A 428 -24.73 28.28 78.90
C ASN A 428 -23.45 28.91 78.34
N GLN A 429 -23.38 30.24 78.33
CA GLN A 429 -22.11 30.95 78.17
C GLN A 429 -21.03 30.42 79.13
N GLY A 430 -19.89 29.99 78.60
CA GLY A 430 -18.76 29.43 79.38
C GLY A 430 -18.70 27.90 79.43
N ASP A 431 -19.76 27.18 79.04
CA ASP A 431 -19.82 25.73 79.18
C ASP A 431 -18.80 24.98 78.29
N LYS A 432 -18.44 23.76 78.72
CA LYS A 432 -17.78 22.73 77.91
C LYS A 432 -18.61 21.46 77.99
N MET A 433 -19.04 20.96 76.83
CA MET A 433 -20.09 19.95 76.74
C MET A 433 -19.96 19.14 75.46
N ASN A 434 -20.56 17.95 75.46
CA ASN A 434 -20.82 17.21 74.23
C ASN A 434 -22.26 17.49 73.79
N VAL A 435 -22.47 17.68 72.49
CA VAL A 435 -23.78 17.66 71.84
C VAL A 435 -23.80 16.40 70.97
N GLU A 436 -24.65 15.45 71.33
CA GLU A 436 -24.98 14.32 70.47
C GLU A 436 -25.93 14.81 69.38
N ILE A 437 -25.67 14.41 68.13
CA ILE A 437 -26.41 14.83 66.95
C ILE A 437 -26.89 13.55 66.26
N SER A 438 -28.20 13.35 66.27
CA SER A 438 -28.90 12.22 65.66
C SER A 438 -29.41 12.61 64.28
N GLY A 439 -29.41 11.67 63.34
CA GLY A 439 -29.70 11.97 61.95
C GLY A 439 -29.67 10.76 61.03
N THR A 440 -29.34 11.01 59.77
CA THR A 440 -29.02 9.99 58.76
C THR A 440 -27.90 10.48 57.86
N ARG A 441 -27.22 9.54 57.19
CA ARG A 441 -26.19 9.80 56.16
C ARG A 441 -25.00 10.64 56.68
N PHE A 442 -24.69 10.59 57.97
CA PHE A 442 -23.42 11.12 58.47
C PHE A 442 -22.27 10.25 57.96
N ARG A 443 -21.10 10.86 57.75
CA ARG A 443 -19.92 10.15 57.22
C ARG A 443 -18.70 10.34 58.12
N ARG A 444 -17.80 9.35 58.11
CA ARG A 444 -16.55 9.39 58.90
C ARG A 444 -15.71 10.60 58.48
N GLY A 445 -15.40 11.48 59.43
CA GLY A 445 -14.72 12.75 59.16
C GLY A 445 -15.64 13.95 58.90
N ALA A 446 -16.96 13.79 59.06
CA ALA A 446 -17.89 14.90 59.08
C ALA A 446 -17.51 15.98 60.12
N LYS A 447 -17.78 17.23 59.79
CA LYS A 447 -17.44 18.43 60.55
C LYS A 447 -18.71 19.10 61.04
N VAL A 448 -18.79 19.38 62.34
CA VAL A 448 -19.88 20.15 62.94
C VAL A 448 -19.46 21.62 63.10
N SER A 449 -20.37 22.55 62.84
CA SER A 449 -20.22 23.96 63.20
C SER A 449 -21.55 24.56 63.66
N PHE A 450 -21.48 25.67 64.39
CA PHE A 450 -22.62 26.36 64.98
C PHE A 450 -22.66 27.79 64.45
N SER A 451 -23.85 28.38 64.29
CA SER A 451 -23.97 29.77 63.83
C SER A 451 -23.53 30.80 64.90
N GLY A 452 -23.28 32.03 64.46
CA GLY A 452 -22.92 33.16 65.34
C GLY A 452 -21.56 33.02 66.03
N ASN A 453 -21.12 34.09 66.68
CA ASN A 453 -19.82 34.09 67.35
C ASN A 453 -19.88 33.42 68.72
N GLY A 454 -18.78 32.76 69.10
CA GLY A 454 -18.53 32.29 70.46
C GLY A 454 -18.86 30.83 70.76
N ILE A 455 -19.11 29.96 69.77
CA ILE A 455 -19.03 28.50 69.98
C ILE A 455 -17.82 27.95 69.21
N THR A 456 -16.96 27.21 69.90
CA THR A 456 -15.82 26.51 69.30
C THR A 456 -16.04 25.01 69.38
N VAL A 457 -16.14 24.34 68.23
CA VAL A 457 -16.13 22.86 68.18
C VAL A 457 -14.68 22.39 68.35
N LEU A 458 -14.43 21.61 69.41
CA LEU A 458 -13.12 21.10 69.79
C LEU A 458 -12.79 19.79 69.05
N ARG A 459 -13.81 18.96 68.81
CA ARG A 459 -13.74 17.69 68.10
C ARG A 459 -15.14 17.30 67.61
N THR A 460 -15.21 16.61 66.48
CA THR A 460 -16.37 15.80 66.09
C THR A 460 -15.95 14.34 66.12
N ASP A 461 -16.75 13.48 66.74
CA ASP A 461 -16.59 12.03 66.80
C ASP A 461 -17.71 11.36 66.01
N PHE A 462 -17.36 10.50 65.06
CA PHE A 462 -18.29 9.69 64.27
C PHE A 462 -18.48 8.34 64.94
N LEU A 463 -19.73 7.95 65.21
CA LEU A 463 -20.07 6.62 65.72
C LEU A 463 -20.57 5.73 64.57
N ASP A 464 -21.61 6.21 63.89
CA ASP A 464 -22.29 5.54 62.77
C ASP A 464 -22.98 6.59 61.87
N GLU A 465 -23.60 6.14 60.77
CA GLU A 465 -24.29 7.00 59.81
C GLU A 465 -25.50 7.76 60.39
N ASN A 466 -25.97 7.40 61.59
CA ASN A 466 -27.09 8.02 62.28
C ASN A 466 -26.66 8.90 63.46
N THR A 467 -25.41 8.82 63.93
CA THR A 467 -24.99 9.42 65.19
C THR A 467 -23.56 9.98 65.15
N ILE A 468 -23.43 11.29 65.41
CA ILE A 468 -22.13 11.96 65.65
C ILE A 468 -22.17 12.77 66.95
N ILE A 469 -21.02 12.95 67.59
CA ILE A 469 -20.87 13.73 68.84
C ILE A 469 -19.95 14.92 68.60
N ALA A 470 -20.44 16.14 68.84
CA ALA A 470 -19.65 17.35 68.82
C ALA A 470 -19.23 17.75 70.24
N SER A 471 -17.93 17.68 70.57
CA SER A 471 -17.39 18.29 71.78
C SER A 471 -17.22 19.79 71.53
N VAL A 472 -17.93 20.63 72.29
CA VAL A 472 -17.95 22.08 72.10
C VAL A 472 -17.58 22.86 73.36
N HIS A 473 -17.03 24.06 73.16
CA HIS A 473 -16.85 25.07 74.19
C HIS A 473 -17.62 26.33 73.79
N ILE A 474 -18.51 26.78 74.68
CA ILE A 474 -19.23 28.03 74.55
C ILE A 474 -18.44 29.12 75.28
N SER A 475 -18.12 30.22 74.60
CA SER A 475 -17.45 31.38 75.19
C SER A 475 -18.33 32.02 76.28
N PRO A 476 -17.75 32.54 77.39
CA PRO A 476 -18.46 33.43 78.31
C PRO A 476 -19.07 34.66 77.62
N SER A 477 -18.55 35.06 76.45
CA SER A 477 -19.05 36.18 75.63
C SER A 477 -19.94 35.78 74.45
N ALA A 478 -20.35 34.51 74.33
CA ALA A 478 -21.21 34.07 73.23
C ALA A 478 -22.60 34.75 73.31
N GLU A 479 -23.13 35.19 72.17
CA GLU A 479 -24.40 35.93 72.13
C GLU A 479 -25.57 35.03 72.56
N ILE A 480 -26.40 35.49 73.49
CA ILE A 480 -27.53 34.72 74.04
C ILE A 480 -28.61 34.53 72.96
N GLY A 481 -29.18 33.33 72.87
CA GLY A 481 -30.24 33.00 71.93
C GLY A 481 -30.00 31.69 71.18
N LYS A 482 -30.92 31.37 70.28
CA LYS A 482 -30.85 30.19 69.42
C LYS A 482 -29.67 30.22 68.46
N ARG A 483 -29.34 29.05 67.92
CA ARG A 483 -28.25 28.75 66.99
C ARG A 483 -28.64 27.63 66.04
N ASN A 484 -28.13 27.75 64.83
CA ASN A 484 -28.20 26.70 63.82
C ASN A 484 -27.00 25.77 64.01
N ILE A 485 -27.17 24.48 63.73
CA ILE A 485 -26.07 23.52 63.61
C ILE A 485 -25.95 23.12 62.13
N LEU A 486 -24.76 23.30 61.58
CA LEU A 486 -24.36 22.84 60.26
C LEU A 486 -23.49 21.59 60.43
N VAL A 487 -23.95 20.46 59.90
CA VAL A 487 -23.11 19.26 59.70
C VAL A 487 -22.69 19.22 58.24
N THR A 488 -21.39 19.10 57.97
CA THR A 488 -20.80 18.95 56.64
C THR A 488 -20.06 17.62 56.57
N ASN A 489 -20.45 16.74 55.65
CA ASN A 489 -19.75 15.49 55.35
C ASN A 489 -18.41 15.76 54.60
N PRO A 490 -17.52 14.76 54.44
CA PRO A 490 -16.27 14.91 53.67
C PRO A 490 -16.50 15.36 52.23
N ASP A 491 -17.54 14.81 51.59
CA ASP A 491 -18.08 15.16 50.24
C ASP A 491 -18.58 16.63 50.10
N SER A 492 -18.30 17.48 51.09
CA SER A 492 -18.74 18.88 51.22
C SER A 492 -20.24 19.11 51.28
N LYS A 493 -21.07 18.07 51.24
CA LYS A 493 -22.53 18.20 51.38
C LYS A 493 -22.88 18.41 52.83
N SER A 494 -23.88 19.26 53.06
CA SER A 494 -24.18 19.74 54.40
C SER A 494 -25.65 20.05 54.61
N PHE A 495 -26.04 20.04 55.87
CA PHE A 495 -27.39 20.30 56.32
C PHE A 495 -27.38 21.20 57.54
N THR A 496 -28.21 22.25 57.48
CA THR A 496 -28.39 23.21 58.56
C THR A 496 -29.68 22.87 59.31
N ALA A 497 -29.57 22.34 60.51
CA ALA A 497 -30.67 22.37 61.46
C ALA A 497 -30.77 23.79 62.01
N GLU A 498 -31.75 24.57 61.53
CA GLU A 498 -31.95 25.94 61.99
C GLU A 498 -32.49 25.99 63.41
N ASP A 499 -32.08 27.02 64.18
CA ASP A 499 -32.73 27.41 65.43
C ASP A 499 -32.77 26.32 66.54
N ILE A 500 -32.01 25.23 66.38
CA ILE A 500 -32.12 23.96 67.13
C ILE A 500 -31.38 23.94 68.48
N PHE A 501 -30.30 24.73 68.62
CA PHE A 501 -29.50 24.77 69.85
C PHE A 501 -29.58 26.14 70.51
N THR A 502 -29.80 26.24 71.81
CA THR A 502 -29.94 27.55 72.50
C THR A 502 -28.77 27.85 73.44
N ILE A 503 -28.15 29.02 73.27
CA ILE A 503 -27.24 29.59 74.26
C ILE A 503 -28.05 30.36 75.31
N GLU A 504 -28.00 29.92 76.57
CA GLU A 504 -28.56 30.63 77.71
C GLU A 504 -27.51 31.51 78.42
N GLN A 505 -27.97 32.58 79.08
CA GLN A 505 -27.09 33.51 79.80
C GLN A 505 -26.45 32.83 81.01
N SER A 506 -25.14 33.00 81.19
CA SER A 506 -24.47 32.55 82.41
C SER A 506 -24.99 33.28 83.65
N LYS A 507 -25.15 32.55 84.77
CA LYS A 507 -25.41 33.17 86.07
C LYS A 507 -24.11 33.77 86.62
N GLU A 508 -23.86 35.03 86.29
CA GLU A 508 -22.70 35.77 86.77
C GLU A 508 -22.58 35.77 88.31
N PHE A 509 -21.34 35.74 88.78
CA PHE A 509 -20.96 36.13 90.14
C PHE A 509 -19.71 37.01 90.06
N ILE A 510 -19.64 38.02 90.93
CA ILE A 510 -18.92 39.27 90.65
C ILE A 510 -17.53 39.36 91.33
N THR A 511 -16.58 39.92 90.56
CA THR A 511 -15.24 40.52 90.84
C THR A 511 -14.77 40.73 92.28
N PRO A 512 -13.44 40.77 92.53
CA PRO A 512 -12.80 42.10 92.62
C PRO A 512 -11.35 42.24 92.04
N HIS A 513 -10.86 43.49 92.14
CA HIS A 513 -9.50 44.05 91.94
C HIS A 513 -8.33 43.24 92.59
N GLU A 514 -7.02 43.52 92.39
CA GLU A 514 -6.25 44.71 91.93
C GLU A 514 -4.82 44.32 91.45
N GLU A 515 -4.08 45.23 90.78
CA GLU A 515 -2.59 45.50 90.76
C GLU A 515 -1.51 44.37 90.89
N GLU A 516 -0.23 44.44 90.43
CA GLU A 516 0.66 45.48 89.86
C GLU A 516 1.87 44.86 89.09
N ILE A 517 2.52 45.63 88.19
CA ILE A 517 3.97 45.68 87.77
C ILE A 517 4.85 44.39 87.68
N SER A 518 5.42 44.12 86.48
CA SER A 518 6.87 44.29 86.15
C SER A 518 7.22 43.96 84.67
N GLY A 519 8.37 44.43 84.16
CA GLY A 519 8.75 44.38 82.72
C GLY A 519 9.54 43.12 82.28
N GLY A 520 10.14 43.05 81.08
CA GLY A 520 10.12 43.99 79.94
C GLY A 520 11.43 43.98 79.12
N CYS A 521 11.34 44.00 77.78
CA CYS A 521 12.45 44.35 76.86
C CYS A 521 11.98 44.58 75.40
N SER A 522 12.25 45.78 74.87
CA SER A 522 12.81 46.15 73.54
C SER A 522 12.51 45.34 72.26
N CYS A 523 12.29 45.92 71.06
CA CYS A 523 12.51 47.30 70.59
C CYS A 523 11.48 47.73 69.49
N ASN A 524 11.64 48.91 68.85
CA ASN A 524 10.52 49.65 68.20
C ASN A 524 10.95 50.56 67.01
N ILE A 525 10.00 50.94 66.12
CA ILE A 525 10.07 51.97 65.02
C ILE A 525 10.98 51.53 63.81
N ALA A 526 10.80 51.80 62.50
CA ALA A 526 9.94 52.67 61.64
C ALA A 526 9.51 51.89 60.34
N GLY A 527 8.84 52.40 59.28
CA GLY A 527 8.17 53.70 59.03
C GLY A 527 8.39 54.33 57.62
N ASN A 528 7.38 54.27 56.74
CA ASN A 528 7.12 55.07 55.51
C ASN A 528 7.94 54.86 54.19
N GLU A 529 7.31 55.35 53.09
CA GLU A 529 7.80 55.60 51.71
C GLU A 529 7.92 54.38 50.74
N LYS A 530 7.72 54.46 49.41
CA LYS A 530 7.17 55.51 48.51
C LYS A 530 6.63 54.96 47.16
N THR A 531 6.27 55.88 46.27
CA THR A 531 5.68 55.79 44.92
C THR A 531 6.57 55.25 43.77
N GLU A 532 5.90 54.86 42.68
CA GLU A 532 6.29 55.05 41.25
C GLU A 532 7.36 54.18 40.53
N ASN A 533 6.85 53.32 39.62
CA ASN A 533 6.98 53.40 38.15
C ASN A 533 8.33 53.29 37.38
N VAL A 534 8.32 52.33 36.43
CA VAL A 534 8.58 52.49 34.96
C VAL A 534 9.98 52.19 34.34
N ASN A 535 9.94 51.36 33.27
CA ASN A 535 10.93 51.11 32.18
C ASN A 535 12.26 50.38 32.53
N GLU A 536 12.92 49.59 31.64
CA GLU A 536 12.72 49.33 30.20
C GLU A 536 13.42 48.03 29.68
N LYS A 537 13.00 47.52 28.51
CA LYS A 537 13.71 46.58 27.56
C LYS A 537 13.94 45.10 27.96
N GLY A 538 13.79 44.16 27.00
CA GLY A 538 14.30 42.77 27.08
C GLY A 538 13.66 41.71 26.15
N PHE A 539 14.14 41.61 24.90
CA PHE A 539 13.71 40.68 23.81
C PHE A 539 13.52 39.16 24.14
N GLY A 540 12.59 38.48 23.42
CA GLY A 540 12.52 37.01 23.22
C GLY A 540 11.07 36.46 23.31
N VAL A 541 10.31 36.03 22.27
CA VAL A 541 10.51 35.11 21.12
C VAL A 541 10.48 33.63 21.55
N ILE A 542 9.57 32.75 21.08
CA ILE A 542 8.39 32.89 20.17
C ILE A 542 7.31 31.84 20.55
N PHE A 543 6.07 31.98 20.05
CA PHE A 543 5.02 30.94 20.14
C PHE A 543 4.45 30.58 18.74
N LEU A 544 3.73 29.46 18.66
CA LEU A 544 3.23 28.81 17.44
C LEU A 544 1.99 29.51 16.82
N LEU A 545 1.61 29.04 15.62
CA LEU A 545 0.28 29.11 14.96
C LEU A 545 -0.20 30.41 14.25
N MET A 546 -0.14 30.32 12.91
CA MET A 546 -1.29 30.43 11.96
C MET A 546 -2.05 31.75 11.66
N ILE A 547 -2.37 31.85 10.35
CA ILE A 547 -3.68 32.24 9.75
C ILE A 547 -3.94 33.68 9.20
N LEU A 548 -4.30 33.70 7.90
CA LEU A 548 -5.06 34.64 7.05
C LEU A 548 -4.54 36.07 6.64
N MET A 549 -4.31 36.14 5.31
CA MET A 549 -4.87 37.12 4.33
C MET A 549 -4.29 38.53 4.02
N THR A 550 -4.10 38.71 2.69
CA THR A 550 -4.40 39.89 1.83
C THR A 550 -3.58 41.20 1.86
N THR A 551 -2.83 41.39 0.76
CA THR A 551 -2.75 42.61 -0.10
C THR A 551 -2.14 43.94 0.40
N GLY A 552 -1.50 44.68 -0.54
CA GLY A 552 -1.05 46.08 -0.35
C GLY A 552 0.42 46.21 0.11
N PHE A 553 1.46 46.14 -0.74
CA PHE A 553 1.74 46.99 -1.91
C PHE A 553 1.81 48.50 -1.55
N PHE A 554 3.01 49.09 -1.50
CA PHE A 554 3.44 50.30 -2.26
C PHE A 554 4.85 50.84 -1.85
N ILE A 555 5.70 51.15 -2.86
CA ILE A 555 6.83 52.12 -2.91
C ILE A 555 7.82 52.20 -1.70
N SER A 556 9.13 51.92 -1.77
CA SER A 556 10.21 51.94 -2.81
C SER A 556 10.88 53.29 -3.14
N ILE A 557 12.15 53.46 -2.74
CA ILE A 557 13.23 54.25 -3.41
C ILE A 557 14.57 53.78 -2.79
N ARG A 558 15.48 53.12 -3.54
CA ARG A 558 16.55 53.65 -4.44
C ARG A 558 17.59 54.50 -3.69
N LYS A 559 18.92 54.33 -3.82
CA LYS A 559 19.83 53.84 -4.91
C LYS A 559 20.93 52.94 -4.29
N LEU A 560 21.79 52.14 -4.96
CA LEU A 560 22.11 51.71 -6.36
C LEU A 560 22.69 50.26 -6.22
N SER A 561 23.24 49.50 -7.18
CA SER A 561 23.67 49.64 -8.59
C SER A 561 23.48 48.25 -9.26
N LEU A 562 22.83 48.10 -10.43
CA LEU A 562 23.32 48.19 -11.82
C LEU A 562 24.32 47.09 -12.26
N SER A 563 24.10 46.35 -13.37
CA SER A 563 22.95 46.34 -14.31
C SER A 563 22.88 45.04 -15.17
N PRO A 564 21.71 44.61 -15.71
CA PRO A 564 21.53 43.29 -16.36
C PRO A 564 20.77 43.33 -17.72
N TYR A 565 20.14 42.20 -18.11
CA TYR A 565 18.92 42.08 -18.98
C TYR A 565 19.07 42.34 -20.51
N ARG A 566 18.14 41.94 -21.42
CA ARG A 566 17.13 40.83 -21.51
C ARG A 566 16.57 40.73 -22.96
N SER A 567 16.03 39.55 -23.32
CA SER A 567 14.80 39.31 -24.12
C SER A 567 14.52 39.89 -25.54
N ILE A 568 14.29 38.96 -26.48
CA ILE A 568 13.08 38.82 -27.36
C ILE A 568 12.84 39.80 -28.55
N LYS A 569 12.84 39.21 -29.77
CA LYS A 569 11.98 39.39 -30.99
C LYS A 569 11.05 40.65 -31.05
N LYS A 570 10.86 41.38 -32.17
CA LYS A 570 10.81 41.02 -33.62
C LYS A 570 10.79 42.31 -34.51
N PHE A 571 10.87 42.17 -35.85
CA PHE A 571 10.61 43.21 -36.90
C PHE A 571 11.59 44.40 -37.03
N ILE A 572 11.79 45.11 -38.18
CA ILE A 572 11.84 44.74 -39.63
C ILE A 572 12.43 45.93 -40.46
N LEU A 573 13.29 45.68 -41.49
CA LEU A 573 13.70 46.58 -42.62
C LEU A 573 14.30 48.00 -42.31
N PHE A 574 15.09 48.72 -43.15
CA PHE A 574 15.92 48.41 -44.33
C PHE A 574 16.99 49.53 -44.58
N VAL A 575 18.13 49.18 -45.19
CA VAL A 575 19.05 50.00 -46.06
C VAL A 575 19.35 51.49 -45.75
N SER A 576 20.62 51.78 -45.42
CA SER A 576 21.60 52.46 -46.33
C SER A 576 22.91 52.84 -45.58
N GLY A 577 24.10 52.90 -46.19
CA GLY A 577 24.48 52.49 -47.56
C GLY A 577 25.47 53.44 -48.23
N SER A 578 26.78 53.21 -48.09
CA SER A 578 27.87 53.83 -48.88
C SER A 578 29.20 53.06 -48.64
N ILE A 579 29.85 52.47 -49.65
CA ILE A 579 30.68 53.08 -50.72
C ILE A 579 32.11 53.40 -50.21
N PHE A 580 33.21 53.05 -50.88
CA PHE A 580 33.47 52.18 -52.06
C PHE A 580 35.02 52.01 -52.16
N LEU A 581 35.51 51.15 -53.06
CA LEU A 581 36.88 50.57 -53.09
C LEU A 581 37.08 49.45 -52.04
N LEU A 582 37.64 48.29 -52.38
CA LEU A 582 38.49 47.99 -53.54
C LEU A 582 37.88 46.98 -54.54
N ILE A 583 37.01 47.43 -55.45
CA ILE A 583 36.78 46.73 -56.73
C ILE A 583 37.92 47.09 -57.69
N VAL A 584 39.12 46.53 -57.46
CA VAL A 584 40.15 46.32 -58.51
C VAL A 584 40.94 45.05 -58.19
N PHE A 585 40.27 43.89 -58.29
CA PHE A 585 40.90 42.66 -58.78
C PHE A 585 39.90 41.81 -59.56
N LEU A 586 39.36 42.43 -60.62
CA LEU A 586 39.18 41.72 -61.89
C LEU A 586 40.58 41.20 -62.30
N THR A 587 40.77 40.05 -62.95
CA THR A 587 39.85 39.20 -63.73
C THR A 587 40.39 37.76 -63.75
N ILE A 588 39.72 36.85 -64.49
CA ILE A 588 40.03 35.41 -64.65
C ILE A 588 39.49 34.60 -63.44
N SER A 589 38.56 33.65 -63.58
CA SER A 589 37.93 33.06 -64.78
C SER A 589 36.41 33.19 -64.77
N ALA A 590 35.81 33.26 -65.97
CA ALA A 590 34.46 32.77 -66.21
C ALA A 590 34.53 31.31 -66.74
N SER A 591 33.38 30.66 -66.86
CA SER A 591 33.16 29.29 -67.40
C SER A 591 33.87 28.13 -66.67
N ALA A 592 33.12 27.50 -65.76
CA ALA A 592 33.04 26.04 -65.62
C ALA A 592 31.59 25.67 -65.18
N GLU A 593 31.16 24.47 -65.54
CA GLU A 593 29.90 23.76 -65.22
C GLU A 593 29.19 24.18 -63.89
N THR A 594 27.88 24.48 -63.84
CA THR A 594 26.69 23.59 -63.93
C THR A 594 26.73 22.34 -63.02
N SER A 595 25.78 22.24 -62.07
CA SER A 595 25.54 21.17 -61.07
C SER A 595 26.69 20.84 -60.09
N SER A 596 26.40 20.86 -58.77
CA SER A 596 27.12 20.14 -57.69
C SER A 596 26.84 20.66 -56.25
N ASN A 597 26.50 21.95 -56.07
CA ASN A 597 26.59 22.58 -54.73
C ASN A 597 25.65 22.07 -53.62
N ALA A 598 24.56 21.37 -53.95
CA ALA A 598 23.70 20.74 -52.93
C ALA A 598 24.20 19.32 -52.64
N ASP A 599 24.42 18.55 -53.70
CA ASP A 599 24.89 17.16 -53.69
C ASP A 599 26.23 17.04 -52.95
N ASN A 600 27.18 17.97 -53.20
CA ASN A 600 28.44 18.04 -52.47
C ASN A 600 28.24 18.25 -50.96
N GLN A 601 27.28 19.08 -50.54
CA GLN A 601 27.00 19.27 -49.10
C GLN A 601 26.33 18.06 -48.46
N GLU A 602 25.64 17.22 -49.22
CA GLU A 602 25.12 15.94 -48.71
C GLU A 602 26.25 14.90 -48.60
N ILE A 603 27.11 14.81 -49.61
CA ILE A 603 28.29 13.95 -49.61
C ILE A 603 29.26 14.34 -48.48
N GLU A 604 29.51 15.64 -48.26
CA GLU A 604 30.33 16.14 -47.15
C GLU A 604 29.73 15.77 -45.78
N LYS A 605 28.40 15.82 -45.62
CA LYS A 605 27.73 15.36 -44.39
C LYS A 605 27.84 13.86 -44.18
N LYS A 606 27.67 13.05 -45.23
CA LYS A 606 27.80 11.58 -45.16
C LYS A 606 29.24 11.17 -44.82
N VAL A 607 30.23 11.81 -45.43
CA VAL A 607 31.66 11.66 -45.08
C VAL A 607 31.92 12.04 -43.63
N GLN A 608 31.40 13.19 -43.17
CA GLN A 608 31.58 13.60 -41.77
C GLN A 608 30.89 12.62 -40.80
N ARG A 609 29.68 12.13 -41.11
CA ARG A 609 28.97 11.17 -40.26
C ARG A 609 29.72 9.83 -40.12
N ILE A 610 30.36 9.35 -41.19
CA ILE A 610 31.24 8.16 -41.13
C ILE A 610 32.45 8.44 -40.22
N LEU A 611 33.08 9.61 -40.35
CA LEU A 611 34.19 10.01 -39.48
C LEU A 611 33.74 10.15 -38.02
N ASP A 612 32.54 10.68 -37.76
CA ASP A 612 31.97 10.83 -36.42
C ASP A 612 31.71 9.45 -35.77
N LEU A 613 31.07 8.52 -36.50
CA LEU A 613 30.79 7.15 -36.05
C LEU A 613 32.05 6.33 -35.75
N LEU A 614 33.13 6.56 -36.51
CA LEU A 614 34.41 5.88 -36.34
C LEU A 614 35.41 6.68 -35.48
N SER A 615 34.98 7.78 -34.84
CA SER A 615 35.83 8.61 -33.99
C SER A 615 35.76 8.21 -32.51
N PRO A 616 36.88 8.27 -31.76
CA PRO A 616 36.85 8.10 -30.31
C PRO A 616 35.96 9.14 -29.62
N ALA A 617 35.10 8.68 -28.69
CA ALA A 617 34.00 9.46 -28.09
C ALA A 617 34.40 10.62 -27.16
N THR A 618 35.63 11.14 -27.26
CA THR A 618 36.27 12.05 -26.30
C THR A 618 35.91 13.54 -26.49
N SER A 619 34.63 13.89 -26.70
CA SER A 619 34.21 15.29 -26.95
C SER A 619 33.01 15.84 -26.15
N ILE A 620 32.45 15.11 -25.18
CA ILE A 620 31.63 15.71 -24.11
C ILE A 620 32.17 15.26 -22.73
N ALA A 621 32.74 16.20 -21.98
CA ALA A 621 33.27 15.96 -20.64
C ALA A 621 32.83 17.06 -19.65
N ALA A 622 31.69 16.85 -18.98
CA ALA A 622 31.32 17.57 -17.76
C ALA A 622 30.24 16.81 -16.96
N LYS A 623 30.58 16.43 -15.72
CA LYS A 623 29.77 15.76 -14.68
C LYS A 623 29.63 14.22 -14.79
N ALA A 624 30.03 13.55 -13.72
CA ALA A 624 29.65 12.18 -13.33
C ALA A 624 28.64 12.27 -12.15
N PRO A 625 28.03 11.17 -11.68
CA PRO A 625 28.74 10.18 -10.85
C PRO A 625 28.50 8.71 -11.23
N SER A 626 29.20 7.81 -10.51
CA SER A 626 29.01 6.34 -10.39
C SER A 626 29.21 5.47 -11.67
N PRO A 627 29.42 4.14 -11.54
CA PRO A 627 29.99 3.31 -12.60
C PRO A 627 28.94 2.71 -13.56
N LYS A 628 28.15 3.57 -14.24
CA LYS A 628 27.30 3.15 -15.37
C LYS A 628 27.74 3.82 -16.67
N LYS A 629 28.74 3.21 -17.33
CA LYS A 629 29.14 3.51 -18.72
C LYS A 629 29.41 2.24 -19.51
N LEU A 630 28.34 1.49 -19.80
CA LEU A 630 28.33 0.51 -20.89
C LEU A 630 27.87 1.22 -22.17
N SER A 631 28.81 1.87 -22.86
CA SER A 631 28.77 1.99 -24.32
C SER A 631 29.84 1.03 -24.80
N LYS A 632 29.47 -0.09 -25.44
CA LYS A 632 30.29 -1.33 -25.40
C LYS A 632 30.43 -2.20 -26.66
N CYS A 633 29.72 -1.95 -27.76
CA CYS A 633 29.93 -2.68 -29.02
C CYS A 633 30.39 -1.73 -30.13
N GLY A 634 31.44 -2.11 -30.87
CA GLY A 634 31.91 -1.33 -32.00
C GLY A 634 31.29 -1.77 -33.33
N THR A 635 30.69 -2.95 -33.39
CA THR A 635 30.08 -3.54 -34.60
C THR A 635 28.98 -2.65 -35.17
N GLN A 636 28.06 -2.16 -34.33
CA GLN A 636 27.08 -1.14 -34.70
C GLN A 636 27.68 0.05 -35.45
N ASN A 637 28.74 0.68 -34.89
CA ASN A 637 29.41 1.83 -35.50
C ASN A 637 30.12 1.47 -36.82
N ARG A 638 30.68 0.25 -36.92
CA ARG A 638 31.32 -0.26 -38.14
C ARG A 638 30.32 -0.48 -39.26
N VAL A 639 29.21 -1.14 -38.98
CA VAL A 639 28.20 -1.50 -39.98
C VAL A 639 27.40 -0.28 -40.44
N GLU A 640 27.03 0.66 -39.55
CA GLU A 640 26.43 1.94 -39.97
C GLU A 640 27.35 2.76 -40.88
N ALA A 641 28.62 2.89 -40.49
CA ALA A 641 29.61 3.58 -41.29
C ALA A 641 29.74 2.94 -42.69
N PHE A 642 29.65 1.62 -42.77
CA PHE A 642 29.70 0.82 -44.00
C PHE A 642 28.42 0.92 -44.86
N ARG A 643 27.24 1.11 -44.27
CA ARG A 643 26.00 1.39 -45.02
C ARG A 643 26.04 2.78 -45.65
N LEU A 644 26.39 3.80 -44.86
CA LEU A 644 26.57 5.17 -45.35
C LEU A 644 27.64 5.26 -46.45
N TRP A 645 28.73 4.50 -46.28
CA TRP A 645 29.85 4.39 -47.21
C TRP A 645 29.45 3.98 -48.63
N HIS A 646 28.53 3.02 -48.78
CA HIS A 646 28.13 2.55 -50.10
C HIS A 646 27.36 3.59 -50.92
N SER A 647 26.71 4.55 -50.26
CA SER A 647 26.07 5.70 -50.90
C SER A 647 27.03 6.79 -51.38
N LEU A 648 28.34 6.67 -51.10
CA LEU A 648 29.35 7.67 -51.50
C LEU A 648 29.89 7.47 -52.92
N PRO A 649 30.35 8.54 -53.60
CA PRO A 649 31.05 8.41 -54.87
C PRO A 649 32.45 7.77 -54.71
N GLU A 650 32.92 7.12 -55.77
CA GLU A 650 34.21 6.39 -55.83
C GLU A 650 35.45 7.17 -55.39
N LYS A 651 35.42 8.51 -55.44
CA LYS A 651 36.52 9.33 -54.92
C LYS A 651 36.52 9.31 -53.38
N GLN A 652 35.40 9.59 -52.74
CA GLN A 652 35.24 9.53 -51.30
C GLN A 652 35.43 8.09 -50.79
N LYS A 653 34.99 7.08 -51.57
CA LYS A 653 35.29 5.66 -51.31
C LYS A 653 36.79 5.31 -51.37
N LYS A 654 37.62 6.15 -51.97
CA LYS A 654 39.08 6.00 -51.92
C LYS A 654 39.69 6.72 -50.72
N ASP A 655 39.10 7.82 -50.28
CA ASP A 655 39.67 8.72 -49.27
C ASP A 655 39.44 8.22 -47.82
N LEU A 656 38.37 7.45 -47.52
CA LEU A 656 38.17 6.81 -46.20
C LEU A 656 38.35 5.28 -46.18
N GLY A 657 38.73 4.66 -47.31
CA GLY A 657 38.76 3.19 -47.46
C GLY A 657 39.62 2.48 -46.40
N PRO A 658 40.83 2.99 -46.12
CA PRO A 658 41.70 2.48 -45.05
C PRO A 658 41.16 2.56 -43.62
N LEU A 659 39.94 3.08 -43.38
CA LEU A 659 39.26 2.93 -42.09
C LEU A 659 38.64 1.53 -41.92
N PHE A 660 38.27 0.85 -43.01
CA PHE A 660 37.65 -0.49 -43.03
C PHE A 660 38.64 -1.60 -43.41
N ASP A 661 39.90 -1.25 -43.70
CA ASP A 661 40.97 -2.25 -43.88
C ASP A 661 41.27 -2.95 -42.52
N PRO A 662 41.48 -4.28 -42.51
CA PRO A 662 41.83 -5.00 -41.28
C PRO A 662 43.22 -4.61 -40.75
N PRO A 663 43.48 -4.73 -39.43
CA PRO A 663 44.79 -4.49 -38.83
C PRO A 663 45.89 -5.32 -39.51
N VAL A 664 47.09 -4.75 -39.67
CA VAL A 664 48.25 -5.47 -40.23
C VAL A 664 48.98 -6.20 -39.09
N PRO A 665 48.94 -7.54 -39.02
CA PRO A 665 49.45 -8.29 -37.89
C PRO A 665 50.95 -8.58 -38.00
N LEU A 666 51.57 -8.92 -36.87
CA LEU A 666 52.94 -9.45 -36.82
C LEU A 666 52.98 -10.94 -37.17
N GLY A 667 51.93 -11.68 -36.81
CA GLY A 667 51.75 -13.09 -37.14
C GLY A 667 50.34 -13.58 -36.79
N CYS A 668 50.00 -14.77 -37.27
CA CYS A 668 48.71 -15.41 -36.99
C CYS A 668 48.89 -16.91 -36.73
N PHE A 669 48.01 -17.46 -35.91
CA PHE A 669 47.74 -18.90 -35.83
C PHE A 669 46.55 -19.23 -36.73
N GLU A 670 46.66 -20.30 -37.50
CA GLU A 670 45.58 -20.82 -38.34
C GLU A 670 45.01 -22.08 -37.67
N SER A 671 43.68 -22.22 -37.63
CA SER A 671 43.03 -23.44 -37.16
C SER A 671 43.37 -24.62 -38.09
N THR A 672 43.40 -25.82 -37.53
CA THR A 672 43.59 -27.07 -38.31
C THR A 672 42.28 -27.84 -38.54
N ILE A 673 41.17 -27.28 -38.07
CA ILE A 673 39.83 -27.89 -38.07
C ILE A 673 38.87 -27.03 -38.90
N TYR A 674 38.88 -25.72 -38.66
CA TYR A 674 37.98 -24.73 -39.25
C TYR A 674 38.76 -23.66 -40.03
N PRO A 675 38.14 -22.89 -40.93
CA PRO A 675 38.85 -21.86 -41.72
C PRO A 675 39.12 -20.57 -40.92
N ILE A 676 39.48 -20.67 -39.65
CA ILE A 676 39.66 -19.56 -38.70
C ILE A 676 41.14 -19.17 -38.59
N ARG A 677 41.43 -17.87 -38.45
CA ARG A 677 42.76 -17.38 -38.04
C ARG A 677 42.65 -16.45 -36.85
N SER A 678 43.64 -16.48 -35.96
CA SER A 678 43.79 -15.53 -34.85
C SER A 678 45.16 -14.87 -34.88
N CYS A 679 45.18 -13.55 -34.96
CA CYS A 679 46.34 -12.73 -35.30
C CYS A 679 46.75 -11.79 -34.16
N TYR A 680 48.07 -11.61 -34.01
CA TYR A 680 48.69 -10.81 -32.96
C TYR A 680 49.63 -9.74 -33.54
N ASN A 681 49.77 -8.62 -32.85
CA ASN A 681 50.61 -7.49 -33.26
C ASN A 681 51.98 -7.47 -32.54
N THR A 682 52.08 -8.17 -31.40
CA THR A 682 53.28 -8.26 -30.56
C THR A 682 53.52 -9.69 -30.08
N GLU A 683 54.78 -10.08 -29.82
CA GLU A 683 55.09 -11.43 -29.29
C GLU A 683 54.44 -11.68 -27.91
N SER A 684 54.19 -10.63 -27.13
CA SER A 684 53.46 -10.67 -25.86
C SER A 684 52.00 -11.11 -25.99
N GLN A 685 51.37 -10.89 -27.15
CA GLN A 685 49.96 -11.22 -27.42
C GLN A 685 49.74 -12.68 -27.88
N ILE A 686 50.82 -13.45 -28.09
CA ILE A 686 50.74 -14.84 -28.54
C ILE A 686 49.78 -15.71 -27.67
N PRO A 687 49.81 -15.64 -26.31
CA PRO A 687 48.89 -16.43 -25.49
C PRO A 687 47.41 -16.02 -25.64
N GLN A 688 47.13 -14.73 -25.90
CA GLN A 688 45.77 -14.23 -26.14
C GLN A 688 45.24 -14.75 -27.49
N ALA A 689 46.03 -14.63 -28.56
CA ALA A 689 45.65 -15.16 -29.87
C ALA A 689 45.45 -16.69 -29.88
N GLN A 690 46.24 -17.43 -29.10
CA GLN A 690 46.05 -18.88 -28.93
C GLN A 690 44.77 -19.23 -28.18
N ALA A 691 44.37 -18.44 -27.17
CA ALA A 691 43.10 -18.63 -26.47
C ALA A 691 41.89 -18.28 -27.37
N ILE A 692 41.94 -17.13 -28.05
CA ILE A 692 40.92 -16.69 -29.02
C ILE A 692 40.70 -17.77 -30.09
N LEU A 693 41.76 -18.38 -30.62
CA LEU A 693 41.60 -19.45 -31.61
C LEU A 693 40.82 -20.65 -31.06
N GLY A 694 41.10 -21.10 -29.84
CA GLY A 694 40.37 -22.21 -29.21
C GLY A 694 38.92 -21.89 -28.85
N TYR A 695 38.63 -20.66 -28.44
CA TYR A 695 37.26 -20.18 -28.25
C TYR A 695 36.52 -20.10 -29.59
N ALA A 696 37.14 -19.55 -30.63
CA ALA A 696 36.54 -19.45 -31.97
C ALA A 696 36.31 -20.84 -32.62
N GLU A 697 37.22 -21.81 -32.44
CA GLU A 697 37.00 -23.20 -32.85
C GLU A 697 35.82 -23.85 -32.11
N THR A 698 35.57 -23.45 -30.86
CA THR A 698 34.43 -23.94 -30.06
C THR A 698 33.12 -23.30 -30.53
N SER A 699 33.10 -21.98 -30.72
CA SER A 699 31.93 -21.24 -31.17
C SER A 699 31.53 -21.58 -32.62
N TRP A 700 32.49 -21.82 -33.51
CA TRP A 700 32.22 -22.25 -34.89
C TRP A 700 31.45 -23.58 -34.92
N ARG A 701 31.92 -24.58 -34.16
CA ARG A 701 31.24 -25.87 -34.06
C ARG A 701 29.77 -25.71 -33.64
N ILE A 702 29.51 -24.87 -32.63
CA ILE A 702 28.15 -24.69 -32.11
C ILE A 702 27.29 -23.90 -33.12
N LEU A 703 27.68 -22.66 -33.47
CA LEU A 703 26.82 -21.80 -34.30
C LEU A 703 26.59 -22.36 -35.72
N ILE A 704 27.64 -22.93 -36.34
CA ILE A 704 27.63 -23.27 -37.77
C ILE A 704 27.38 -24.76 -38.00
N ASP A 705 28.06 -25.67 -37.27
CA ASP A 705 27.91 -27.11 -37.49
C ASP A 705 26.69 -27.72 -36.75
N GLU A 706 26.26 -27.11 -35.64
CA GLU A 706 25.21 -27.66 -34.75
C GLU A 706 23.90 -26.85 -34.77
N VAL A 707 23.95 -25.52 -34.70
CA VAL A 707 22.78 -24.62 -34.75
C VAL A 707 22.37 -24.31 -36.21
N GLY A 708 23.35 -24.12 -37.10
CA GLY A 708 23.13 -24.02 -38.55
C GLY A 708 23.21 -22.62 -39.17
N PHE A 709 23.79 -21.63 -38.46
CA PHE A 709 24.09 -20.32 -39.06
C PHE A 709 25.06 -20.46 -40.26
N TRP A 710 24.93 -19.60 -41.26
CA TRP A 710 25.83 -19.66 -42.42
C TRP A 710 27.23 -19.16 -42.04
N PRO A 711 28.30 -19.83 -42.51
CA PRO A 711 29.65 -19.51 -42.07
C PRO A 711 30.13 -18.15 -42.61
N PRO A 712 30.87 -17.37 -41.80
CA PRO A 712 31.39 -16.07 -42.19
C PRO A 712 32.25 -16.14 -43.45
N LYS A 713 32.32 -15.02 -44.17
CA LYS A 713 33.15 -14.84 -45.36
C LYS A 713 34.24 -13.82 -45.10
N ARG A 714 35.44 -14.07 -45.62
CA ARG A 714 36.61 -13.16 -45.57
C ARG A 714 37.27 -13.00 -46.93
N GLY A 715 38.39 -12.29 -46.95
CA GLY A 715 39.27 -12.19 -48.12
C GLY A 715 39.13 -10.85 -48.82
N ASN A 716 38.90 -10.89 -50.13
CA ASN A 716 38.84 -9.71 -51.01
C ASN A 716 37.64 -9.84 -51.95
N PHE A 717 36.96 -8.73 -52.26
CA PHE A 717 35.83 -8.61 -53.20
C PHE A 717 35.93 -9.51 -54.44
N SER A 718 37.12 -9.63 -55.04
CA SER A 718 37.36 -10.40 -56.27
C SER A 718 37.58 -11.91 -56.09
N SER A 719 37.64 -12.41 -54.84
CA SER A 719 37.85 -13.81 -54.47
C SER A 719 37.49 -14.00 -52.98
N PRO A 720 36.19 -14.05 -52.64
CA PRO A 720 35.74 -14.31 -51.28
C PRO A 720 36.04 -15.76 -50.86
N GLU A 721 36.32 -15.96 -49.58
CA GLU A 721 36.61 -17.27 -48.98
C GLU A 721 35.77 -17.48 -47.72
N THR A 722 35.21 -18.67 -47.52
CA THR A 722 34.60 -19.06 -46.23
C THR A 722 35.67 -19.07 -45.14
N GLY A 723 35.40 -18.42 -44.01
CA GLY A 723 36.32 -18.25 -42.90
C GLY A 723 36.29 -16.86 -42.31
N ILE A 724 36.99 -16.69 -41.18
CA ILE A 724 37.06 -15.42 -40.44
C ILE A 724 38.48 -15.22 -39.88
N ASP A 725 38.86 -13.96 -39.73
CA ASP A 725 40.14 -13.53 -39.16
C ASP A 725 39.88 -12.68 -37.91
N PHE A 726 40.39 -13.15 -36.77
CA PHE A 726 40.43 -12.40 -35.51
C PHE A 726 41.75 -11.65 -35.37
N TYR A 727 41.70 -10.40 -34.94
CA TYR A 727 42.86 -9.56 -34.64
C TYR A 727 42.79 -9.06 -33.20
N LEU A 728 43.95 -8.73 -32.61
CA LEU A 728 44.03 -7.98 -31.36
C LEU A 728 44.27 -6.49 -31.66
N GLY A 729 43.68 -5.59 -30.87
CA GLY A 729 43.94 -4.15 -30.97
C GLY A 729 43.18 -3.32 -29.94
N ASP A 730 43.33 -2.00 -29.97
CA ASP A 730 42.52 -1.09 -29.14
C ASP A 730 41.10 -0.94 -29.72
N THR A 731 40.11 -1.38 -28.95
CA THR A 731 38.67 -1.18 -29.20
C THR A 731 38.04 -0.26 -28.15
N ILE A 732 38.71 -0.04 -27.00
CA ILE A 732 38.20 0.78 -25.89
C ILE A 732 38.07 2.24 -26.33
N SER A 733 38.95 2.74 -27.20
CA SER A 733 38.82 4.10 -27.74
C SER A 733 37.55 4.32 -28.56
N MET A 734 36.99 3.28 -29.18
CA MET A 734 35.67 3.31 -29.84
C MET A 734 34.50 3.09 -28.86
N GLY A 735 34.77 2.82 -27.58
CA GLY A 735 33.77 2.40 -26.61
C GLY A 735 33.32 0.96 -26.86
N ALA A 736 34.27 0.02 -26.96
CA ALA A 736 33.92 -1.39 -27.16
C ALA A 736 34.92 -2.40 -26.57
N GLU A 737 34.44 -3.61 -26.27
CA GLU A 737 35.28 -4.76 -25.86
C GLU A 737 35.76 -5.60 -27.05
N ALA A 738 35.02 -5.56 -28.16
CA ALA A 738 35.42 -6.05 -29.47
C ALA A 738 34.66 -5.28 -30.58
N TYR A 739 34.95 -5.60 -31.84
CA TYR A 739 34.03 -5.34 -32.95
C TYR A 739 34.24 -6.28 -34.13
N THR A 740 33.14 -6.61 -34.79
CA THR A 740 33.09 -7.12 -36.16
C THR A 740 33.04 -5.94 -37.11
N SER A 741 33.84 -5.97 -38.17
CA SER A 741 33.82 -4.95 -39.23
C SER A 741 33.68 -5.60 -40.60
N PRO A 742 32.71 -5.16 -41.43
CA PRO A 742 32.69 -5.54 -42.83
C PRO A 742 33.87 -4.89 -43.57
N THR A 743 34.46 -5.62 -44.53
CA THR A 743 35.47 -5.11 -45.47
C THR A 743 34.87 -4.77 -46.84
N GLY A 744 33.79 -5.46 -47.24
CA GLY A 744 33.18 -5.34 -48.56
C GLY A 744 31.94 -6.21 -48.74
N TYR A 745 31.11 -5.89 -49.73
CA TYR A 745 30.07 -6.83 -50.19
C TYR A 745 30.70 -7.98 -50.97
N ASP A 746 30.10 -9.16 -50.87
CA ASP A 746 30.38 -10.28 -51.75
C ASP A 746 29.65 -10.08 -53.10
N GLU A 747 30.35 -9.47 -54.07
CA GLU A 747 29.85 -9.29 -55.45
C GLU A 747 29.58 -10.61 -56.20
N THR A 748 29.89 -11.78 -55.61
CA THR A 748 29.62 -13.11 -56.16
C THR A 748 28.39 -13.79 -55.57
N SER A 749 27.82 -13.24 -54.48
CA SER A 749 26.61 -13.73 -53.84
C SER A 749 25.33 -13.34 -54.62
N ASP A 750 24.25 -14.08 -54.41
CA ASP A 750 22.90 -13.78 -54.94
C ASP A 750 22.04 -12.93 -53.97
N HIS A 751 22.58 -12.59 -52.80
CA HIS A 751 21.97 -11.84 -51.70
C HIS A 751 22.96 -10.81 -51.10
N ILE A 752 22.48 -9.90 -50.25
CA ILE A 752 23.28 -8.82 -49.61
C ILE A 752 24.18 -9.36 -48.49
N SER A 753 25.22 -10.06 -48.92
CA SER A 753 26.25 -10.69 -48.08
C SER A 753 27.49 -9.81 -47.97
N CYS A 754 28.08 -9.74 -46.78
CA CYS A 754 29.32 -9.03 -46.51
C CYS A 754 30.48 -9.97 -46.14
N LEU A 755 31.69 -9.55 -46.54
CA LEU A 755 32.96 -10.07 -46.05
C LEU A 755 33.34 -9.33 -44.77
N SER A 756 33.89 -10.00 -43.76
CA SER A 756 34.15 -9.41 -42.44
C SER A 756 35.49 -9.83 -41.80
N TYR A 757 35.85 -9.14 -40.72
CA TYR A 757 36.90 -9.50 -39.77
C TYR A 757 36.51 -9.05 -38.35
N ILE A 758 37.14 -9.63 -37.33
CA ILE A 758 36.85 -9.35 -35.92
C ILE A 758 38.10 -8.75 -35.25
N VAL A 759 37.92 -7.77 -34.38
CA VAL A 759 38.98 -7.20 -33.53
C VAL A 759 38.58 -7.31 -32.07
N ILE A 760 39.40 -8.01 -31.27
CA ILE A 760 39.24 -8.16 -29.82
C ILE A 760 40.16 -7.17 -29.11
N ASN A 761 39.68 -6.57 -28.00
CA ASN A 761 40.48 -5.69 -27.16
C ASN A 761 41.79 -6.35 -26.67
N GLU A 762 42.94 -5.78 -27.04
CA GLU A 762 44.26 -6.30 -26.66
C GLU A 762 44.57 -6.21 -25.15
N ASN A 763 43.79 -5.42 -24.40
CA ASN A 763 43.95 -5.22 -22.96
C ASN A 763 42.90 -5.96 -22.11
N MET A 764 42.05 -6.81 -22.71
CA MET A 764 41.00 -7.54 -21.98
C MET A 764 41.59 -8.58 -21.02
N SER A 765 41.09 -8.61 -19.79
CA SER A 765 41.52 -9.48 -18.69
C SER A 765 40.48 -9.46 -17.56
N PRO A 766 40.20 -10.57 -16.84
CA PRO A 766 40.77 -11.91 -16.98
C PRO A 766 40.29 -12.65 -18.25
N MET A 767 40.86 -13.83 -18.50
CA MET A 767 40.59 -14.65 -19.70
C MET A 767 39.13 -15.06 -19.89
N ASP A 768 38.29 -14.98 -18.87
CA ASP A 768 36.90 -15.45 -18.92
C ASP A 768 36.02 -14.59 -19.84
N TYR A 769 36.29 -13.29 -19.96
CA TYR A 769 35.52 -12.40 -20.85
C TYR A 769 35.73 -12.69 -22.34
N TYR A 770 36.85 -13.32 -22.72
CA TYR A 770 37.07 -13.74 -24.11
C TYR A 770 36.10 -14.84 -24.55
N VAL A 771 35.52 -15.60 -23.60
CA VAL A 771 34.71 -16.78 -23.93
C VAL A 771 33.41 -16.37 -24.64
N THR A 772 32.64 -15.44 -24.04
CA THR A 772 31.39 -14.92 -24.62
C THR A 772 31.68 -13.98 -25.77
N VAL A 773 32.62 -13.04 -25.62
CA VAL A 773 32.89 -11.99 -26.64
C VAL A 773 33.38 -12.58 -27.98
N VAL A 774 34.21 -13.65 -27.95
CA VAL A 774 34.62 -14.34 -29.20
C VAL A 774 33.45 -15.09 -29.86
N GLY A 775 32.44 -15.52 -29.08
CA GLY A 775 31.20 -16.08 -29.58
C GLY A 775 30.29 -15.03 -30.22
N HIS A 776 29.96 -13.99 -29.46
CA HIS A 776 29.11 -12.86 -29.85
C HIS A 776 29.56 -12.21 -31.17
N GLU A 777 30.87 -11.98 -31.33
CA GLU A 777 31.42 -11.42 -32.56
C GLU A 777 31.50 -12.43 -33.72
N LEU A 778 31.63 -13.74 -33.42
CA LEU A 778 31.54 -14.76 -34.47
C LEU A 778 30.11 -14.83 -35.03
N ASP A 779 29.09 -14.66 -34.19
CA ASP A 779 27.70 -14.62 -34.64
C ASP A 779 27.43 -13.42 -35.54
N HIS A 780 27.91 -12.22 -35.17
CA HIS A 780 27.91 -11.07 -36.10
C HIS A 780 28.60 -11.38 -37.43
N GLY A 781 29.70 -12.12 -37.42
CA GLY A 781 30.36 -12.62 -38.62
C GLY A 781 29.46 -13.52 -39.50
N CYS A 782 28.61 -14.33 -38.87
CA CYS A 782 27.63 -15.19 -39.53
C CYS A 782 26.45 -14.35 -40.06
N GLN A 783 25.83 -13.53 -39.21
CA GLN A 783 24.74 -12.60 -39.50
C GLN A 783 25.06 -11.77 -40.76
N VAL A 784 26.18 -11.03 -40.79
CA VAL A 784 26.54 -10.18 -41.93
C VAL A 784 26.89 -10.98 -43.20
N SER A 785 27.10 -12.30 -43.10
CA SER A 785 27.27 -13.17 -44.26
C SER A 785 25.94 -13.65 -44.86
N MET A 786 24.86 -13.67 -44.06
CA MET A 786 23.50 -13.98 -44.47
C MET A 786 22.79 -12.71 -44.96
N ASP A 787 22.80 -11.67 -44.13
CA ASP A 787 22.23 -10.35 -44.41
C ASP A 787 23.01 -9.25 -43.65
N CYS A 788 23.65 -8.32 -44.38
CA CYS A 788 24.31 -7.16 -43.79
C CYS A 788 23.52 -5.84 -43.92
N THR A 789 22.24 -5.91 -44.26
CA THR A 789 21.24 -4.83 -44.21
C THR A 789 20.45 -4.77 -42.90
N GLU A 790 20.37 -5.89 -42.16
CA GLU A 790 19.60 -6.05 -40.91
C GLU A 790 19.82 -4.99 -39.80
N THR A 791 18.84 -4.81 -38.92
CA THR A 791 18.91 -3.76 -37.87
C THR A 791 19.92 -4.10 -36.77
N PHE A 792 20.40 -3.08 -36.05
CA PHE A 792 21.29 -3.30 -34.89
C PHE A 792 20.59 -3.97 -33.73
N ASN A 793 19.27 -3.77 -33.60
CA ASN A 793 18.51 -4.51 -32.61
C ASN A 793 18.46 -6.00 -32.98
N SER A 794 18.22 -6.32 -34.26
CA SER A 794 18.28 -7.68 -34.80
C SER A 794 19.62 -8.35 -34.51
N MET A 795 20.73 -7.68 -34.85
CA MET A 795 22.09 -8.20 -34.70
C MET A 795 22.51 -8.37 -33.24
N GLU A 796 22.44 -7.31 -32.42
CA GLU A 796 22.96 -7.32 -31.05
C GLU A 796 22.08 -8.19 -30.11
N SER A 797 20.76 -8.25 -30.33
CA SER A 797 19.87 -9.14 -29.55
C SER A 797 20.09 -10.62 -29.90
N THR A 798 20.29 -10.96 -31.18
CA THR A 798 20.62 -12.34 -31.58
C THR A 798 21.99 -12.75 -31.03
N SER A 799 23.02 -11.91 -31.20
CA SER A 799 24.36 -12.23 -30.70
C SER A 799 24.38 -12.44 -29.18
N THR A 800 23.63 -11.61 -28.43
CA THR A 800 23.48 -11.77 -26.96
C THR A 800 22.76 -13.08 -26.60
N TRP A 801 21.73 -13.47 -27.37
CA TRP A 801 21.05 -14.76 -27.21
C TRP A 801 21.99 -15.97 -27.43
N THR A 802 22.99 -15.87 -28.30
CA THR A 802 23.96 -16.96 -28.51
C THR A 802 24.87 -17.23 -27.30
N GLU A 803 25.15 -16.24 -26.44
CA GLU A 803 26.15 -16.37 -25.37
C GLU A 803 25.93 -17.59 -24.44
N PRO A 804 24.74 -17.79 -23.84
CA PRO A 804 24.50 -18.95 -22.98
C PRO A 804 24.41 -20.28 -23.72
N ILE A 805 24.03 -20.28 -25.00
CA ILE A 805 24.01 -21.48 -25.85
C ILE A 805 25.44 -21.97 -26.12
N LEU A 806 26.36 -21.02 -26.33
CA LEU A 806 27.78 -21.30 -26.47
C LEU A 806 28.41 -21.77 -25.15
N TYR A 807 28.04 -21.13 -24.04
CA TYR A 807 28.66 -21.34 -22.73
C TYR A 807 27.60 -21.41 -21.61
N PRO A 808 27.00 -22.59 -21.37
CA PRO A 808 26.01 -22.78 -20.30
C PRO A 808 26.53 -22.28 -18.95
N GLY A 809 25.81 -21.32 -18.36
CA GLY A 809 26.24 -20.58 -17.18
C GLY A 809 26.75 -19.16 -17.46
N SER A 810 26.83 -18.70 -18.71
CA SER A 810 27.12 -17.29 -19.02
C SER A 810 25.91 -16.36 -18.84
N TYR A 811 24.72 -16.88 -18.49
CA TYR A 811 23.48 -16.10 -18.29
C TYR A 811 23.65 -14.83 -17.44
N TYR A 812 24.65 -14.77 -16.56
CA TYR A 812 25.04 -13.55 -15.85
C TYR A 812 25.26 -12.34 -16.78
N SER A 813 25.82 -12.49 -17.98
CA SER A 813 26.00 -11.38 -18.93
C SER A 813 24.67 -10.80 -19.38
N PHE A 814 23.72 -11.66 -19.77
CA PHE A 814 22.35 -11.28 -20.12
C PHE A 814 21.59 -10.66 -18.94
N VAL A 815 21.72 -11.21 -17.73
CA VAL A 815 21.10 -10.69 -16.50
C VAL A 815 21.60 -9.27 -16.15
N TYR A 816 22.79 -8.85 -16.57
CA TYR A 816 23.24 -7.46 -16.39
C TYR A 816 22.59 -6.44 -17.36
N VAL A 817 22.08 -6.87 -18.52
CA VAL A 817 21.48 -5.98 -19.54
C VAL A 817 19.95 -6.06 -19.60
N LEU A 818 19.37 -7.20 -19.24
CA LEU A 818 17.93 -7.43 -19.13
C LEU A 818 17.18 -6.35 -18.32
N PRO A 819 17.69 -5.81 -17.18
CA PRO A 819 17.00 -4.77 -16.41
C PRO A 819 16.84 -3.42 -17.13
N GLU A 820 17.67 -3.10 -18.15
CA GLU A 820 17.46 -1.90 -18.98
C GLU A 820 16.31 -2.13 -19.98
N PHE A 821 16.20 -3.34 -20.56
CA PHE A 821 15.06 -3.70 -21.41
C PHE A 821 13.75 -3.77 -20.62
N GLN A 822 13.78 -4.39 -19.45
CA GLN A 822 12.62 -4.58 -18.58
C GLN A 822 12.25 -3.32 -17.80
N GLY A 823 13.20 -2.40 -17.60
CA GLY A 823 13.01 -1.09 -16.97
C GLY A 823 12.34 -0.02 -17.85
N TYR A 824 12.13 -0.31 -19.15
CA TYR A 824 11.41 0.58 -20.06
C TYR A 824 10.48 -0.19 -21.03
N PRO A 825 9.45 -0.89 -20.51
CA PRO A 825 8.52 -1.66 -21.34
C PRO A 825 7.77 -0.79 -22.36
N GLU A 826 7.64 0.52 -22.13
CA GLU A 826 6.96 1.46 -23.02
C GLU A 826 7.70 1.74 -24.35
N ARG A 827 8.97 1.29 -24.48
CA ARG A 827 9.74 1.36 -25.73
C ARG A 827 9.43 0.15 -26.62
N SER A 828 9.58 0.32 -27.93
CA SER A 828 9.48 -0.79 -28.91
C SER A 828 10.45 -1.93 -28.57
N VAL A 829 10.08 -3.18 -28.87
CA VAL A 829 11.03 -4.31 -28.89
C VAL A 829 12.19 -4.07 -29.87
N GLY A 830 11.96 -3.28 -30.93
CA GLY A 830 12.96 -2.83 -31.90
C GLY A 830 13.68 -1.52 -31.54
N TYR A 831 13.48 -0.97 -30.33
CA TYR A 831 14.14 0.27 -29.91
C TYR A 831 15.65 0.05 -29.68
N TRP A 832 16.47 0.96 -30.20
CA TRP A 832 17.92 0.94 -29.96
C TRP A 832 18.51 2.35 -29.84
N ASN A 833 19.61 2.48 -29.09
CA ASN A 833 20.31 3.75 -28.88
C ASN A 833 21.78 3.49 -28.49
N TYR A 834 22.73 4.15 -29.16
CA TYR A 834 24.19 4.06 -28.91
C TYR A 834 24.65 4.32 -27.45
N ASN A 835 23.76 4.75 -26.55
CA ASN A 835 24.07 5.23 -25.20
C ASN A 835 23.41 4.41 -24.08
N ASP A 836 22.61 3.39 -24.42
CA ASP A 836 22.02 2.46 -23.45
C ASP A 836 22.23 0.99 -23.90
N THR A 837 21.80 0.05 -23.05
CA THR A 837 21.97 -1.39 -23.30
C THR A 837 20.65 -2.09 -23.68
N TYR A 838 19.65 -1.33 -24.12
CA TYR A 838 18.30 -1.85 -24.35
C TYR A 838 18.26 -2.99 -25.39
N MET A 839 19.03 -2.87 -26.48
CA MET A 839 19.09 -3.88 -27.55
C MET A 839 19.71 -5.23 -27.13
N TYR A 840 20.62 -5.26 -26.15
CA TYR A 840 21.14 -6.53 -25.62
C TYR A 840 20.09 -7.23 -24.73
N GLY A 841 19.39 -6.46 -23.89
CA GLY A 841 18.27 -6.98 -23.09
C GLY A 841 17.07 -7.42 -23.95
N ALA A 842 16.92 -6.87 -25.15
CA ALA A 842 15.94 -7.32 -26.14
C ALA A 842 16.16 -8.76 -26.63
N ALA A 843 17.29 -9.40 -26.30
CA ALA A 843 17.48 -10.84 -26.46
C ALA A 843 16.40 -11.69 -25.74
N LEU A 844 15.70 -11.14 -24.73
CA LEU A 844 14.50 -11.74 -24.14
C LEU A 844 13.44 -12.09 -25.20
N PHE A 845 13.29 -11.27 -26.24
CA PHE A 845 12.39 -11.55 -27.36
C PHE A 845 12.93 -12.70 -28.25
N ILE A 846 14.24 -12.82 -28.40
CA ILE A 846 14.86 -13.91 -29.18
C ILE A 846 14.75 -15.25 -28.42
N PHE A 847 14.95 -15.27 -27.09
CA PHE A 847 14.61 -16.44 -26.26
C PHE A 847 13.14 -16.83 -26.40
N TYR A 848 12.22 -15.86 -26.42
CA TYR A 848 10.79 -16.12 -26.64
C TYR A 848 10.53 -16.70 -28.03
N VAL A 849 11.14 -16.15 -29.09
CA VAL A 849 11.04 -16.69 -30.45
C VAL A 849 11.64 -18.10 -30.54
N GLU A 850 12.69 -18.43 -29.79
CA GLU A 850 13.24 -19.79 -29.73
C GLU A 850 12.35 -20.76 -28.95
N GLU A 851 11.98 -20.43 -27.72
CA GLU A 851 11.24 -21.34 -26.83
C GLU A 851 9.79 -21.51 -27.26
N PHE A 852 9.08 -20.43 -27.60
CA PHE A 852 7.65 -20.46 -27.95
C PHE A 852 7.41 -20.75 -29.45
N LEU A 853 8.09 -20.05 -30.36
CA LEU A 853 7.88 -20.23 -31.81
C LEU A 853 8.84 -21.26 -32.43
N GLY A 854 10.05 -21.42 -31.90
CA GLY A 854 11.04 -22.39 -32.36
C GLY A 854 10.82 -23.79 -31.77
N GLY A 855 10.19 -23.87 -30.59
CA GLY A 855 9.97 -25.11 -29.85
C GLY A 855 11.17 -25.57 -29.02
N LYS A 856 11.98 -24.63 -28.49
CA LYS A 856 13.24 -24.88 -27.74
C LYS A 856 14.31 -25.58 -28.59
N GLU A 857 14.42 -25.16 -29.85
CA GLU A 857 15.36 -25.67 -30.83
C GLU A 857 16.16 -24.48 -31.39
N PRO A 858 17.39 -24.19 -30.91
CA PRO A 858 18.18 -23.02 -31.31
C PRO A 858 18.33 -22.82 -32.83
N SER A 859 18.27 -23.91 -33.59
CA SER A 859 18.24 -23.88 -35.05
C SER A 859 17.05 -23.10 -35.65
N SER A 860 16.02 -22.75 -34.86
CA SER A 860 14.94 -21.85 -35.27
C SER A 860 15.45 -20.45 -35.58
N ILE A 861 16.38 -19.92 -34.78
CA ILE A 861 16.88 -18.56 -34.95
C ILE A 861 17.78 -18.46 -36.18
N ALA A 862 18.58 -19.49 -36.46
CA ALA A 862 19.28 -19.62 -37.74
C ALA A 862 18.29 -19.64 -38.92
N ARG A 863 17.16 -20.36 -38.84
CA ARG A 863 16.11 -20.35 -39.86
C ARG A 863 15.40 -18.99 -39.99
N VAL A 864 15.27 -18.23 -38.92
CA VAL A 864 14.75 -16.85 -38.97
C VAL A 864 15.74 -15.95 -39.73
N TRP A 865 17.05 -16.08 -39.48
CA TRP A 865 18.08 -15.38 -40.27
C TRP A 865 18.16 -15.87 -41.73
N GLU A 866 17.85 -17.13 -42.04
CA GLU A 866 17.69 -17.59 -43.44
C GLU A 866 16.49 -16.93 -44.15
N GLY A 867 15.51 -16.43 -43.38
CA GLY A 867 14.31 -15.78 -43.90
C GLY A 867 14.46 -14.29 -44.23
N THR A 868 15.49 -13.60 -43.72
CA THR A 868 15.79 -12.19 -44.06
C THR A 868 16.53 -12.05 -45.40
N VAL A 869 17.24 -13.10 -45.82
CA VAL A 869 18.18 -13.13 -46.95
C VAL A 869 17.60 -12.50 -48.22
N GLN A 870 17.99 -11.24 -48.46
CA GLN A 870 17.45 -10.40 -49.51
C GLN A 870 18.48 -10.03 -50.59
N SER A 871 18.01 -9.51 -51.73
CA SER A 871 18.86 -9.13 -52.88
C SER A 871 18.96 -7.61 -53.12
N THR A 872 18.48 -6.81 -52.17
CA THR A 872 18.29 -5.36 -52.32
C THR A 872 18.60 -4.60 -51.03
N MET A 873 19.05 -3.35 -51.16
CA MET A 873 19.52 -2.51 -50.05
C MET A 873 18.39 -1.80 -49.27
N ASN A 874 17.22 -2.43 -49.15
CA ASN A 874 16.03 -1.82 -48.53
C ASN A 874 15.61 -2.47 -47.20
N ASN A 875 16.33 -3.50 -46.76
CA ASN A 875 16.04 -4.26 -45.54
C ASN A 875 14.62 -4.87 -45.49
N GLU A 876 14.15 -5.45 -46.61
CA GLU A 876 12.91 -6.27 -46.60
C GLU A 876 13.11 -7.56 -47.44
N PRO A 877 12.71 -8.74 -46.92
CA PRO A 877 12.12 -8.96 -45.59
C PRO A 877 13.13 -8.69 -44.45
N ASP A 878 12.66 -8.11 -43.35
CA ASP A 878 13.46 -7.95 -42.13
C ASP A 878 13.32 -9.16 -41.18
N LEU A 879 14.06 -9.14 -40.07
CA LEU A 879 14.03 -10.18 -39.05
C LEU A 879 12.64 -10.28 -38.38
N LEU A 880 11.84 -9.21 -38.37
CA LEU A 880 10.46 -9.22 -37.89
C LEU A 880 9.51 -9.89 -38.89
N ASP A 881 9.59 -9.59 -40.18
CA ASP A 881 8.90 -10.31 -41.26
C ASP A 881 9.19 -11.82 -41.19
N SER A 882 10.45 -12.18 -40.93
CA SER A 882 10.86 -13.58 -40.78
C SER A 882 10.28 -14.25 -39.53
N ILE A 883 10.21 -13.54 -38.39
CA ILE A 883 9.53 -14.02 -37.17
C ILE A 883 8.02 -14.18 -37.40
N ILE A 884 7.38 -13.21 -38.07
CA ILE A 884 5.96 -13.27 -38.45
C ILE A 884 5.70 -14.42 -39.43
N SER A 885 6.62 -14.68 -40.36
CA SER A 885 6.57 -15.81 -41.27
C SER A 885 6.65 -17.14 -40.51
N LEU A 886 7.58 -17.28 -39.56
CA LEU A 886 7.70 -18.45 -38.67
C LEU A 886 6.42 -18.68 -37.85
N ALA A 887 5.86 -17.65 -37.23
CA ALA A 887 4.58 -17.70 -36.52
C ALA A 887 3.43 -18.10 -37.46
N GLY A 888 3.41 -17.55 -38.68
CA GLY A 888 2.46 -17.86 -39.73
C GLY A 888 2.48 -19.33 -40.17
N THR A 889 3.64 -20.01 -40.16
CA THR A 889 3.71 -21.46 -40.42
C THR A 889 2.94 -22.29 -39.38
N GLN A 890 2.74 -21.73 -38.19
CA GLN A 890 2.03 -22.35 -37.06
C GLN A 890 0.58 -21.82 -36.91
N SER A 891 0.13 -20.97 -37.85
CA SER A 891 -1.17 -20.27 -37.80
C SER A 891 -1.34 -19.31 -36.60
N ILE A 892 -0.23 -18.80 -36.07
CA ILE A 892 -0.20 -17.73 -35.07
C ILE A 892 -0.15 -16.38 -35.82
N ASP A 893 -0.96 -15.40 -35.42
CA ASP A 893 -0.99 -14.07 -36.04
C ASP A 893 -0.12 -13.03 -35.30
N PHE A 894 0.12 -11.89 -35.97
CA PHE A 894 0.98 -10.80 -35.48
C PHE A 894 0.58 -10.30 -34.08
N THR A 895 -0.73 -10.11 -33.84
CA THR A 895 -1.24 -9.71 -32.54
C THR A 895 -0.88 -10.76 -31.50
N THR A 896 -1.20 -12.03 -31.76
CA THR A 896 -0.92 -13.14 -30.84
C THR A 896 0.58 -13.23 -30.50
N VAL A 897 1.49 -13.02 -31.46
CA VAL A 897 2.95 -13.02 -31.22
C VAL A 897 3.35 -12.00 -30.15
N PHE A 898 2.84 -10.77 -30.23
CA PHE A 898 3.24 -9.71 -29.28
C PHE A 898 2.42 -9.70 -28.00
N SER A 899 1.12 -10.00 -28.05
CA SER A 899 0.31 -10.15 -26.83
C SER A 899 0.82 -11.32 -25.97
N LYS A 900 1.26 -12.44 -26.59
CA LYS A 900 1.96 -13.51 -25.86
C LYS A 900 3.36 -13.13 -25.41
N PHE A 901 4.12 -12.33 -26.17
CA PHE A 901 5.40 -11.82 -25.63
C PHE A 901 5.17 -10.92 -24.40
N GLY A 902 4.07 -10.14 -24.36
CA GLY A 902 3.67 -9.37 -23.19
C GLY A 902 3.45 -10.24 -21.94
N GLU A 903 2.77 -11.37 -22.09
CA GLU A 903 2.64 -12.40 -21.04
C GLU A 903 4.02 -12.94 -20.63
N TRP A 904 4.79 -13.52 -21.56
CA TRP A 904 6.12 -14.08 -21.28
C TRP A 904 7.06 -13.08 -20.59
N ARG A 905 7.05 -11.82 -21.03
CA ARG A 905 7.87 -10.72 -20.48
C ARG A 905 7.55 -10.42 -19.00
N TYR A 906 6.34 -10.72 -18.53
CA TYR A 906 5.94 -10.57 -17.13
C TYR A 906 6.46 -11.70 -16.24
N PHE A 907 6.43 -12.95 -16.71
CA PHE A 907 6.87 -14.14 -15.97
C PHE A 907 8.40 -14.33 -16.05
N VAL A 908 9.12 -13.39 -15.43
CA VAL A 908 10.60 -13.34 -15.39
C VAL A 908 11.07 -13.09 -13.96
N GLY A 909 12.18 -13.71 -13.55
CA GLY A 909 12.81 -13.51 -12.25
C GLY A 909 11.93 -14.01 -11.10
N SER A 910 11.73 -13.17 -10.09
CA SER A 910 10.84 -13.44 -8.95
C SER A 910 9.37 -13.65 -9.34
N MET A 911 8.97 -13.25 -10.57
CA MET A 911 7.63 -13.45 -11.13
C MET A 911 7.50 -14.70 -12.01
N ASP A 912 8.54 -15.52 -12.16
CA ASP A 912 8.47 -16.78 -12.92
C ASP A 912 7.44 -17.76 -12.35
N ASP A 913 6.73 -18.45 -13.25
CA ASP A 913 5.73 -19.48 -12.96
C ASP A 913 6.18 -20.89 -13.38
N GLY A 914 7.35 -21.02 -14.02
CA GLY A 914 7.92 -22.27 -14.52
C GLY A 914 7.31 -22.78 -15.83
N ASN A 915 6.40 -22.05 -16.48
CA ASN A 915 5.74 -22.44 -17.74
C ASN A 915 6.20 -21.62 -18.95
N HIS A 916 6.79 -20.44 -18.73
CA HIS A 916 7.27 -19.54 -19.78
C HIS A 916 8.71 -19.87 -20.18
N PHE A 917 9.71 -19.10 -19.74
CA PHE A 917 11.12 -19.33 -20.07
C PHE A 917 11.74 -20.48 -19.24
N GLU A 918 12.55 -21.36 -19.85
CA GLU A 918 13.20 -22.48 -19.14
C GLU A 918 14.11 -22.06 -17.97
N HIS A 919 14.57 -20.80 -18.01
CA HIS A 919 15.47 -20.22 -17.01
C HIS A 919 14.93 -18.90 -16.43
N GLY A 920 13.62 -18.61 -16.60
CA GLY A 920 12.98 -17.36 -16.19
C GLY A 920 13.28 -16.99 -14.74
N GLY A 921 13.09 -17.91 -13.81
CA GLY A 921 13.33 -17.71 -12.37
C GLY A 921 14.79 -17.51 -11.98
N GLY A 922 15.73 -17.82 -12.88
CA GLY A 922 17.16 -17.51 -12.72
C GLY A 922 17.49 -16.04 -13.01
N TRP A 923 16.59 -15.28 -13.64
CA TRP A 923 16.82 -13.89 -14.07
C TRP A 923 16.24 -12.86 -13.08
N ARG A 924 16.46 -13.08 -11.78
CA ARG A 924 16.04 -12.16 -10.68
C ARG A 924 16.66 -10.76 -10.87
N GLY A 925 15.86 -9.72 -10.67
CA GLY A 925 16.21 -8.34 -11.03
C GLY A 925 15.88 -7.97 -12.49
N GLY A 926 15.46 -8.94 -13.30
CA GLY A 926 14.96 -8.79 -14.67
C GLY A 926 13.42 -8.79 -14.79
N GLU A 927 12.69 -8.58 -13.70
CA GLU A 927 11.23 -8.45 -13.70
C GLU A 927 10.79 -7.26 -14.57
N VAL A 928 9.68 -7.40 -15.31
CA VAL A 928 9.15 -6.26 -16.08
C VAL A 928 8.66 -5.16 -15.14
N LYS A 929 9.05 -3.92 -15.45
CA LYS A 929 8.68 -2.76 -14.64
C LYS A 929 7.19 -2.48 -14.73
N ILE A 930 6.51 -2.73 -13.62
CA ILE A 930 5.17 -2.23 -13.35
C ILE A 930 5.23 -0.70 -13.21
N ASN A 931 4.37 0.02 -13.92
CA ASN A 931 4.34 1.48 -13.94
C ASN A 931 3.67 2.09 -12.70
N GLY A 932 2.77 1.34 -12.06
CA GLY A 932 2.08 1.71 -10.82
C GLY A 932 1.15 0.62 -10.30
N THR A 933 0.37 0.97 -9.26
CA THR A 933 -0.70 0.13 -8.72
C THR A 933 -2.02 0.87 -8.81
N LEU A 934 -2.96 0.34 -9.59
CA LEU A 934 -4.33 0.79 -9.70
C LEU A 934 -5.14 0.25 -8.53
N ASP A 935 -5.38 1.12 -7.56
CA ASP A 935 -6.13 0.81 -6.35
C ASP A 935 -7.64 0.95 -6.61
N LEU A 936 -8.25 -0.17 -6.99
CA LEU A 936 -9.67 -0.41 -7.18
C LEU A 936 -10.32 -0.94 -5.87
N SER A 937 -9.79 -0.62 -4.68
CA SER A 937 -10.31 -1.16 -3.40
C SER A 937 -11.59 -0.49 -2.87
N SER A 938 -12.11 0.56 -3.52
CA SER A 938 -13.34 1.23 -3.10
C SER A 938 -14.14 1.82 -4.27
N PRO A 939 -15.48 1.66 -4.31
CA PRO A 939 -16.34 2.32 -5.30
C PRO A 939 -16.20 3.85 -5.29
N SER A 940 -15.79 4.44 -4.16
CA SER A 940 -15.63 5.89 -3.99
C SER A 940 -14.47 6.51 -4.78
N ARG A 941 -13.59 5.71 -5.38
CA ARG A 941 -12.44 6.20 -6.18
C ARG A 941 -12.74 6.34 -7.67
N PHE A 942 -13.83 5.74 -8.15
CA PHE A 942 -14.19 5.75 -9.57
C PHE A 942 -14.83 7.11 -9.97
N PRO A 943 -14.57 7.63 -11.19
CA PRO A 943 -13.71 7.07 -12.21
C PRO A 943 -12.21 7.24 -11.90
N ILE A 944 -11.41 6.23 -12.24
CA ILE A 944 -9.95 6.28 -12.25
C ILE A 944 -9.49 6.36 -13.69
N SER A 945 -8.50 7.18 -14.02
CA SER A 945 -7.93 7.22 -15.37
C SER A 945 -6.41 7.18 -15.36
N ILE A 946 -5.83 6.32 -16.20
CA ILE A 946 -4.40 6.29 -16.52
C ILE A 946 -4.15 6.92 -17.88
N SER A 947 -2.94 7.46 -18.06
CA SER A 947 -2.51 8.12 -19.29
C SER A 947 -1.00 7.93 -19.45
N LYS A 948 -0.58 7.42 -20.61
CA LYS A 948 0.81 7.04 -20.89
C LYS A 948 1.11 7.24 -22.37
N ASP A 949 2.35 7.64 -22.66
CA ASP A 949 2.90 7.64 -24.01
C ASP A 949 3.69 6.32 -24.22
N ILE A 950 3.33 5.56 -25.28
CA ILE A 950 3.83 4.20 -25.54
C ILE A 950 4.24 4.10 -27.02
N GLN A 951 5.41 3.56 -27.32
CA GLN A 951 5.88 3.33 -28.70
C GLN A 951 5.18 2.11 -29.33
N PRO A 952 5.09 1.97 -30.67
CA PRO A 952 4.65 0.72 -31.29
C PRO A 952 5.52 -0.46 -30.84
N LEU A 953 4.89 -1.62 -30.61
CA LEU A 953 5.48 -2.80 -29.94
C LEU A 953 5.99 -2.54 -28.51
N GLY A 954 5.55 -1.43 -27.90
CA GLY A 954 5.75 -1.11 -26.48
C GLY A 954 4.51 -1.48 -25.64
N TYR A 955 4.75 -1.64 -24.34
CA TYR A 955 3.82 -2.16 -23.35
C TYR A 955 3.69 -1.21 -22.16
N LEU A 956 2.52 -1.23 -21.52
CA LEU A 956 2.29 -0.68 -20.19
C LEU A 956 1.77 -1.81 -19.30
N PHE A 957 2.35 -1.96 -18.11
CA PHE A 957 1.88 -2.89 -17.08
C PHE A 957 1.50 -2.09 -15.83
N GLU A 958 0.30 -2.32 -15.32
CA GLU A 958 -0.20 -1.79 -14.04
C GLU A 958 -0.65 -2.98 -13.18
N ARG A 959 -0.21 -3.08 -11.93
CA ARG A 959 -0.84 -4.00 -10.97
C ARG A 959 -2.18 -3.42 -10.56
N VAL A 960 -3.20 -4.26 -10.42
CA VAL A 960 -4.55 -3.84 -10.04
C VAL A 960 -4.86 -4.41 -8.66
N GLN A 961 -4.72 -3.56 -7.63
CA GLN A 961 -5.11 -3.91 -6.26
C GLN A 961 -6.61 -3.71 -6.10
N SER A 962 -7.32 -4.68 -5.54
CA SER A 962 -8.77 -4.59 -5.35
C SER A 962 -9.22 -5.17 -4.02
N ASN A 963 -10.50 -4.94 -3.69
CA ASN A 963 -11.21 -5.69 -2.66
C ASN A 963 -12.70 -5.78 -3.04
N PHE A 964 -12.95 -6.43 -4.19
CA PHE A 964 -14.29 -6.51 -4.78
C PHE A 964 -15.30 -7.28 -3.90
N SER A 965 -14.85 -8.08 -2.94
CA SER A 965 -15.71 -8.72 -1.93
C SER A 965 -16.56 -7.73 -1.11
N SER A 966 -16.13 -6.46 -1.04
CA SER A 966 -16.80 -5.37 -0.33
C SER A 966 -17.71 -4.50 -1.22
N PHE A 967 -17.75 -4.74 -2.53
CA PHE A 967 -18.46 -3.89 -3.48
C PHE A 967 -19.95 -4.25 -3.54
N PRO A 968 -20.85 -3.25 -3.71
CA PRO A 968 -22.21 -3.54 -4.12
C PRO A 968 -22.20 -4.13 -5.53
N LYS A 969 -23.16 -5.02 -5.84
CA LYS A 969 -23.31 -5.60 -7.18
C LYS A 969 -23.26 -4.52 -8.26
N GLY A 970 -22.44 -4.78 -9.26
CA GLY A 970 -22.08 -3.80 -10.29
C GLY A 970 -21.29 -4.44 -11.42
N ARG A 971 -20.87 -3.60 -12.35
CA ARG A 971 -20.03 -3.95 -13.48
C ARG A 971 -18.84 -2.99 -13.53
N LEU A 972 -17.63 -3.53 -13.66
CA LEU A 972 -16.45 -2.75 -14.01
C LEU A 972 -16.43 -2.56 -15.52
N VAL A 973 -16.39 -1.31 -15.95
CA VAL A 973 -16.21 -0.91 -17.35
C VAL A 973 -14.84 -0.29 -17.49
N ILE A 974 -14.05 -0.75 -18.47
CA ILE A 974 -12.74 -0.19 -18.79
C ILE A 974 -12.78 0.31 -20.23
N THR A 975 -12.51 1.59 -20.44
CA THR A 975 -12.56 2.23 -21.78
C THR A 975 -11.20 2.78 -22.13
N GLY A 976 -10.55 2.19 -23.14
CA GLY A 976 -9.31 2.69 -23.72
C GLY A 976 -9.58 3.64 -24.88
N GLN A 977 -8.78 4.71 -24.95
CA GLN A 977 -8.71 5.61 -26.09
C GLN A 977 -7.23 5.87 -26.41
N GLY A 978 -6.75 5.22 -27.46
CA GLY A 978 -5.47 5.47 -28.07
C GLY A 978 -5.51 6.56 -29.13
N SER A 979 -4.35 6.86 -29.70
CA SER A 979 -4.21 7.70 -30.89
C SER A 979 -4.90 7.04 -32.10
N SER A 980 -5.69 7.80 -32.87
CA SER A 980 -6.53 7.30 -33.99
C SER A 980 -5.74 6.76 -35.20
N ASN A 981 -4.41 6.63 -35.08
CA ASN A 981 -3.52 6.15 -36.13
C ASN A 981 -2.87 4.80 -35.77
N SER A 982 -3.23 4.16 -34.66
CA SER A 982 -2.73 2.82 -34.31
C SER A 982 -3.76 1.97 -33.57
N SER A 983 -3.57 0.66 -33.67
CA SER A 983 -4.29 -0.37 -32.95
C SER A 983 -3.64 -0.59 -31.58
N TRP A 984 -4.47 -0.90 -30.60
CA TRP A 984 -4.10 -1.12 -29.20
C TRP A 984 -4.78 -2.39 -28.72
N ASP A 985 -4.05 -3.22 -27.98
CA ASP A 985 -4.60 -4.38 -27.28
C ASP A 985 -4.62 -4.07 -25.78
N MET A 986 -5.79 -4.15 -25.17
CA MET A 986 -5.99 -4.00 -23.73
C MET A 986 -6.28 -5.36 -23.12
N GLU A 987 -5.59 -5.72 -22.04
CA GLU A 987 -5.80 -6.99 -21.36
C GLU A 987 -5.91 -6.80 -19.85
N LEU A 988 -6.86 -7.51 -19.23
CA LEU A 988 -6.92 -7.71 -17.79
C LEU A 988 -6.70 -9.20 -17.50
N TRP A 989 -5.63 -9.50 -16.77
CA TRP A 989 -5.29 -10.85 -16.31
C TRP A 989 -5.78 -11.03 -14.87
N PHE A 990 -6.38 -12.18 -14.63
CA PHE A 990 -6.89 -12.62 -13.34
C PHE A 990 -5.85 -13.63 -12.83
N MET A 991 -5.07 -13.21 -11.84
CA MET A 991 -3.92 -13.95 -11.35
C MET A 991 -4.34 -14.86 -10.19
N LYS A 992 -3.75 -16.06 -10.17
CA LYS A 992 -3.91 -17.04 -9.11
C LYS A 992 -2.71 -17.98 -9.03
N ASP A 993 -2.22 -18.27 -7.83
CA ASP A 993 -1.06 -19.16 -7.64
C ASP A 993 0.17 -18.76 -8.52
N ARG A 994 0.34 -17.45 -8.78
CA ARG A 994 1.30 -16.85 -9.75
C ARG A 994 1.12 -17.23 -11.23
N THR A 995 -0.03 -17.74 -11.63
CA THR A 995 -0.40 -18.04 -13.03
C THR A 995 -1.60 -17.20 -13.50
N ILE A 996 -1.84 -17.13 -14.82
CA ILE A 996 -3.07 -16.53 -15.38
C ILE A 996 -4.19 -17.59 -15.37
N ASP A 997 -5.17 -17.45 -14.49
CA ASP A 997 -6.37 -18.31 -14.43
C ASP A 997 -7.42 -17.91 -15.48
N LYS A 998 -7.62 -16.60 -15.65
CA LYS A 998 -8.51 -16.01 -16.66
C LYS A 998 -7.85 -14.77 -17.28
N LYS A 999 -8.18 -14.47 -18.53
CA LYS A 999 -7.76 -13.26 -19.25
C LYS A 999 -8.94 -12.71 -20.05
N GLU A 1000 -9.16 -11.41 -19.94
CA GLU A 1000 -10.18 -10.66 -20.68
C GLU A 1000 -9.49 -9.56 -21.49
N TYR A 1001 -9.82 -9.40 -22.76
CA TYR A 1001 -9.05 -8.55 -23.67
C TYR A 1001 -9.90 -7.87 -24.75
N ALA A 1002 -9.45 -6.70 -25.20
CA ALA A 1002 -10.14 -5.89 -26.20
C ALA A 1002 -9.14 -5.14 -27.11
N ILE A 1003 -9.21 -5.42 -28.41
CA ILE A 1003 -8.46 -4.73 -29.45
C ILE A 1003 -9.25 -3.48 -29.90
N SER A 1004 -8.57 -2.36 -30.08
CA SER A 1004 -9.18 -1.08 -30.45
C SER A 1004 -9.73 -1.04 -31.88
N ASP A 1005 -10.81 -0.29 -32.08
CA ASP A 1005 -11.43 -0.06 -33.39
C ASP A 1005 -10.63 0.93 -34.30
N GLU A 1006 -11.17 1.24 -35.49
CA GLU A 1006 -10.56 2.20 -36.42
C GLU A 1006 -10.41 3.64 -35.86
N THR A 1007 -11.08 3.97 -34.75
CA THR A 1007 -10.97 5.27 -34.06
C THR A 1007 -9.94 5.26 -32.92
N GLY A 1008 -9.40 4.08 -32.58
CA GLY A 1008 -8.50 3.86 -31.44
C GLY A 1008 -9.23 3.63 -30.11
N ALA A 1009 -10.53 3.33 -30.14
CA ALA A 1009 -11.34 3.06 -28.94
C ALA A 1009 -11.43 1.55 -28.65
N ALA A 1010 -11.26 1.15 -27.39
CA ALA A 1010 -11.34 -0.23 -26.91
C ALA A 1010 -12.18 -0.29 -25.62
N HIS A 1011 -12.91 -1.39 -25.42
CA HIS A 1011 -13.90 -1.50 -24.34
C HIS A 1011 -13.89 -2.91 -23.72
N LEU A 1012 -13.82 -2.96 -22.38
CA LEU A 1012 -14.01 -4.16 -21.56
C LEU A 1012 -15.13 -3.93 -20.55
N GLU A 1013 -15.90 -4.99 -20.28
CA GLU A 1013 -17.06 -4.99 -19.37
C GLU A 1013 -17.06 -6.30 -18.57
N LEU A 1014 -17.08 -6.21 -17.23
CA LEU A 1014 -16.89 -7.35 -16.31
C LEU A 1014 -17.88 -7.28 -15.14
N GLU A 1015 -18.64 -8.35 -14.87
CA GLU A 1015 -19.59 -8.38 -13.75
C GLU A 1015 -18.89 -8.57 -12.40
N SER A 1016 -19.44 -8.02 -11.30
CA SER A 1016 -18.78 -8.08 -9.97
C SER A 1016 -18.44 -9.50 -9.53
N THR A 1017 -19.29 -10.47 -9.86
CA THR A 1017 -19.08 -11.89 -9.54
C THR A 1017 -17.84 -12.50 -10.19
N GLU A 1018 -17.34 -11.92 -11.28
CA GLU A 1018 -16.09 -12.34 -11.92
C GLU A 1018 -14.86 -11.73 -11.22
N LEU A 1019 -15.05 -10.57 -10.60
CA LEU A 1019 -14.04 -9.84 -9.85
C LEU A 1019 -13.92 -10.31 -8.39
N GLU A 1020 -14.97 -10.95 -7.85
CA GLU A 1020 -15.04 -11.50 -6.49
C GLU A 1020 -14.15 -12.74 -6.25
N ASN A 1021 -13.55 -13.34 -7.29
CA ASN A 1021 -12.96 -14.69 -7.24
C ASN A 1021 -11.44 -14.78 -7.57
N SER A 1022 -10.71 -13.65 -7.66
CA SER A 1022 -9.29 -13.65 -8.04
C SER A 1022 -8.41 -12.85 -7.07
N GLU A 1023 -7.16 -13.29 -6.93
CA GLU A 1023 -6.27 -12.93 -5.82
C GLU A 1023 -5.43 -11.68 -6.13
N GLU A 1024 -4.90 -11.60 -7.36
CA GLU A 1024 -4.25 -10.41 -7.92
C GLU A 1024 -4.81 -10.16 -9.33
N PHE A 1025 -4.72 -8.92 -9.81
CA PHE A 1025 -5.09 -8.55 -11.16
C PHE A 1025 -3.93 -7.78 -11.81
N VAL A 1026 -3.70 -7.98 -13.10
CA VAL A 1026 -2.71 -7.23 -13.89
C VAL A 1026 -3.40 -6.62 -15.10
N PHE A 1027 -3.23 -5.32 -15.32
CA PHE A 1027 -3.70 -4.65 -16.52
C PHE A 1027 -2.52 -4.36 -17.45
N MET A 1028 -2.58 -4.92 -18.66
CA MET A 1028 -1.60 -4.69 -19.72
C MET A 1028 -2.23 -3.87 -20.86
N VAL A 1029 -1.44 -2.96 -21.44
CA VAL A 1029 -1.75 -2.34 -22.74
C VAL A 1029 -0.57 -2.50 -23.68
N LEU A 1030 -0.81 -3.06 -24.86
CA LEU A 1030 0.15 -3.19 -25.96
C LEU A 1030 -0.23 -2.24 -27.10
N ASN A 1031 0.72 -1.43 -27.56
CA ASN A 1031 0.56 -0.64 -28.80
C ASN A 1031 0.95 -1.52 -30.01
N LEU A 1032 -0.03 -2.09 -30.70
CA LEU A 1032 0.19 -2.92 -31.90
C LEU A 1032 0.66 -2.09 -33.12
N GLY A 1033 0.52 -0.76 -33.07
CA GLY A 1033 0.83 0.10 -34.21
C GLY A 1033 -0.20 -0.01 -35.34
N LYS A 1034 0.22 0.21 -36.59
CA LYS A 1034 -0.65 0.09 -37.78
C LYS A 1034 0.12 -0.28 -39.05
N ASP A 1035 1.29 0.33 -39.19
CA ASP A 1035 2.25 0.11 -40.27
C ASP A 1035 3.64 -0.03 -39.61
N VAL A 1036 3.90 -1.14 -38.93
CA VAL A 1036 5.14 -1.37 -38.15
C VAL A 1036 6.13 -2.22 -38.95
N ASP A 1037 7.34 -1.71 -39.13
CA ASP A 1037 8.56 -2.45 -39.50
C ASP A 1037 9.70 -2.02 -38.55
N TRP A 1038 10.83 -2.75 -38.48
CA TRP A 1038 11.89 -2.46 -37.51
C TRP A 1038 12.81 -1.27 -37.88
N ASP A 1039 12.74 -0.71 -39.09
CA ASP A 1039 13.54 0.45 -39.54
C ASP A 1039 12.83 1.81 -39.35
N GLN A 1040 11.57 1.81 -38.92
CA GLN A 1040 10.78 3.04 -38.77
C GLN A 1040 11.05 3.85 -37.49
N ASN A 1041 10.54 5.09 -37.50
CA ASN A 1041 10.69 6.02 -36.37
C ASN A 1041 9.72 5.66 -35.24
N TRP A 1042 10.23 5.06 -34.16
CA TRP A 1042 9.54 4.74 -32.89
C TRP A 1042 8.95 5.95 -32.17
N ARG A 1043 7.94 6.59 -32.76
CA ARG A 1043 7.25 7.72 -32.14
C ARG A 1043 6.29 7.22 -31.08
N GLU A 1044 6.53 7.67 -29.86
CA GLU A 1044 5.58 7.65 -28.75
C GLU A 1044 4.18 8.07 -29.21
N GLN A 1045 3.18 7.29 -28.80
CA GLN A 1045 1.78 7.57 -29.03
C GLN A 1045 1.01 7.60 -27.71
N HIS A 1046 0.07 8.54 -27.63
CA HIS A 1046 -0.71 8.73 -26.42
C HIS A 1046 -1.84 7.71 -26.30
N PHE A 1047 -1.96 7.11 -25.13
CA PHE A 1047 -3.06 6.25 -24.73
C PHE A 1047 -3.61 6.69 -23.38
N THR A 1048 -4.93 6.58 -23.21
CA THR A 1048 -5.64 6.81 -21.95
C THR A 1048 -6.62 5.67 -21.73
N ALA A 1049 -6.71 5.15 -20.50
CA ALA A 1049 -7.79 4.25 -20.12
C ALA A 1049 -8.55 4.82 -18.91
N SER A 1050 -9.88 4.79 -18.96
CA SER A 1050 -10.76 5.04 -17.82
C SER A 1050 -11.29 3.73 -17.27
N PHE A 1051 -11.37 3.65 -15.95
CA PHE A 1051 -11.98 2.58 -15.18
C PHE A 1051 -13.18 3.17 -14.43
N ASP A 1052 -14.35 2.58 -14.64
CA ASP A 1052 -15.64 3.05 -14.17
C ASP A 1052 -16.43 1.88 -13.55
N TYR A 1053 -16.85 1.99 -12.28
CA TYR A 1053 -17.65 0.95 -11.63
C TYR A 1053 -19.12 1.36 -11.56
N LEU A 1054 -19.95 0.69 -12.35
CA LEU A 1054 -21.38 0.96 -12.48
C LEU A 1054 -22.17 0.08 -11.51
N THR A 1055 -22.86 0.67 -10.55
CA THR A 1055 -23.69 -0.10 -9.60
C THR A 1055 -25.06 -0.42 -10.18
N TYR A 1056 -25.55 -1.63 -9.91
CA TYR A 1056 -26.96 -1.95 -10.16
C TYR A 1056 -27.84 -1.10 -9.23
N PRO A 1057 -28.92 -0.47 -9.74
CA PRO A 1057 -29.93 0.14 -8.89
C PRO A 1057 -30.62 -0.94 -8.06
N VAL A 1058 -31.29 -0.57 -6.97
CA VAL A 1058 -32.10 -1.50 -6.16
C VAL A 1058 -33.42 -0.83 -5.81
N ILE A 1059 -34.55 -1.46 -6.11
CA ILE A 1059 -35.90 -0.94 -5.88
C ILE A 1059 -36.51 -1.61 -4.63
N ASP A 1060 -36.47 -0.92 -3.49
CA ASP A 1060 -37.06 -1.41 -2.24
C ASP A 1060 -38.60 -1.34 -2.26
N SER A 1061 -39.17 -0.28 -2.86
CA SER A 1061 -40.62 -0.07 -2.91
C SER A 1061 -41.04 1.06 -3.87
N VAL A 1062 -42.25 0.97 -4.41
CA VAL A 1062 -42.91 2.06 -5.16
C VAL A 1062 -44.18 2.50 -4.44
N SER A 1063 -44.38 3.81 -4.30
CA SER A 1063 -45.55 4.38 -3.62
C SER A 1063 -46.19 5.52 -4.43
N PRO A 1064 -47.53 5.56 -4.59
CA PRO A 1064 -48.49 4.56 -4.14
C PRO A 1064 -48.48 3.29 -5.01
N GLU A 1065 -48.66 2.12 -4.39
CA GLU A 1065 -48.84 0.81 -5.06
C GLU A 1065 -50.10 0.72 -5.93
N ARG A 1066 -50.97 1.74 -5.93
CA ARG A 1066 -52.23 1.76 -6.70
C ARG A 1066 -52.40 3.09 -7.41
N VAL A 1067 -52.77 3.01 -8.68
CA VAL A 1067 -53.03 4.17 -9.55
C VAL A 1067 -54.33 3.96 -10.33
N TYR A 1068 -55.08 5.05 -10.54
CA TYR A 1068 -56.43 4.95 -11.08
C TYR A 1068 -56.52 5.38 -12.56
N LEU A 1069 -57.41 4.73 -13.33
CA LEU A 1069 -57.64 5.05 -14.75
C LEU A 1069 -58.04 6.52 -14.95
N GLY A 1070 -57.26 7.27 -15.71
CA GLY A 1070 -57.45 8.70 -15.96
C GLY A 1070 -56.85 9.64 -14.90
N GLU A 1071 -56.08 9.13 -13.93
CA GLU A 1071 -55.37 9.96 -12.94
C GLU A 1071 -53.98 10.41 -13.47
N GLN A 1072 -53.52 11.58 -13.02
CA GLN A 1072 -52.10 11.95 -13.05
C GLN A 1072 -51.52 11.83 -11.64
N ARG A 1073 -50.41 11.10 -11.50
CA ARG A 1073 -49.85 10.71 -10.20
C ARG A 1073 -48.32 10.82 -10.22
N THR A 1074 -47.74 11.38 -9.16
CA THR A 1074 -46.30 11.17 -8.89
C THR A 1074 -46.14 9.83 -8.16
N LEU A 1075 -45.37 8.92 -8.75
CA LEU A 1075 -44.81 7.76 -8.06
C LEU A 1075 -43.51 8.17 -7.37
N THR A 1076 -43.31 7.70 -6.14
CA THR A 1076 -42.04 7.77 -5.42
C THR A 1076 -41.46 6.35 -5.38
N ILE A 1077 -40.38 6.13 -6.13
CA ILE A 1077 -39.59 4.90 -6.11
C ILE A 1077 -38.52 5.09 -5.04
N SER A 1078 -38.58 4.27 -3.99
CA SER A 1078 -37.60 4.21 -2.91
C SER A 1078 -36.65 3.02 -3.15
N GLY A 1079 -35.38 3.20 -2.82
CA GLY A 1079 -34.35 2.25 -3.18
C GLY A 1079 -32.96 2.77 -2.88
N SER A 1080 -31.95 2.11 -3.45
CA SER A 1080 -30.54 2.53 -3.36
C SER A 1080 -29.86 2.46 -4.74
N ASN A 1081 -28.62 2.98 -4.81
CA ASN A 1081 -27.79 3.00 -6.02
C ASN A 1081 -28.38 3.71 -7.26
N PHE A 1082 -29.41 4.55 -7.13
CA PHE A 1082 -29.96 5.27 -8.29
C PHE A 1082 -28.97 6.32 -8.83
N SER A 1083 -28.58 6.17 -10.10
CA SER A 1083 -27.70 7.10 -10.82
C SER A 1083 -28.41 8.43 -11.11
N PRO A 1084 -27.69 9.56 -11.17
CA PRO A 1084 -28.20 10.81 -11.76
C PRO A 1084 -28.56 10.67 -13.26
N ASP A 1085 -27.93 9.73 -13.96
CA ASP A 1085 -28.21 9.34 -15.35
C ASP A 1085 -28.97 8.01 -15.36
N PHE A 1086 -30.29 8.08 -15.47
CA PHE A 1086 -31.18 6.92 -15.30
C PHE A 1086 -32.40 6.96 -16.23
N GLU A 1087 -32.94 5.80 -16.52
CA GLU A 1087 -34.26 5.62 -17.12
C GLU A 1087 -35.19 4.84 -16.18
N VAL A 1088 -36.49 5.13 -16.29
CA VAL A 1088 -37.57 4.34 -15.68
C VAL A 1088 -38.42 3.83 -16.82
N ARG A 1089 -38.71 2.54 -16.82
CA ARG A 1089 -39.67 1.89 -17.71
C ARG A 1089 -40.78 1.28 -16.86
N ILE A 1090 -42.03 1.46 -17.28
CA ILE A 1090 -43.20 0.84 -16.67
C ILE A 1090 -43.78 -0.09 -17.74
N GLU A 1091 -44.08 -1.32 -17.39
CA GLU A 1091 -44.54 -2.30 -18.37
C GLU A 1091 -45.96 -2.00 -18.89
N GLY A 1092 -46.30 -2.56 -20.06
CA GLY A 1092 -47.65 -2.54 -20.63
C GLY A 1092 -48.14 -1.18 -21.16
N GLU A 1093 -49.18 -1.24 -21.98
CA GLU A 1093 -49.73 -0.05 -22.64
C GLU A 1093 -50.59 0.82 -21.69
N GLY A 1094 -50.67 2.11 -21.99
CA GLY A 1094 -51.60 3.06 -21.35
C GLY A 1094 -51.06 3.87 -20.17
N ILE A 1095 -49.78 3.79 -19.85
CA ILE A 1095 -49.12 4.65 -18.85
C ILE A 1095 -48.04 5.49 -19.55
N GLU A 1096 -48.06 6.80 -19.37
CA GLU A 1096 -47.06 7.73 -19.91
C GLU A 1096 -46.27 8.40 -18.79
N ILE A 1097 -44.93 8.35 -18.85
CA ILE A 1097 -44.05 9.08 -17.94
C ILE A 1097 -43.88 10.52 -18.47
N ASN A 1098 -44.57 11.48 -17.87
CA ASN A 1098 -44.47 12.90 -18.24
C ASN A 1098 -43.12 13.49 -17.82
N ARG A 1099 -42.57 13.04 -16.67
CA ARG A 1099 -41.33 13.53 -16.07
C ARG A 1099 -40.72 12.50 -15.12
N LYS A 1100 -39.39 12.45 -15.07
CA LYS A 1100 -38.61 11.73 -14.05
C LYS A 1100 -37.56 12.65 -13.43
N SER A 1101 -37.24 12.47 -12.14
CA SER A 1101 -36.13 13.16 -11.46
C SER A 1101 -35.70 12.44 -10.18
N LEU A 1102 -34.39 12.31 -9.96
CA LEU A 1102 -33.81 11.90 -8.68
C LEU A 1102 -33.89 13.06 -7.68
N GLY A 1103 -34.35 12.78 -6.46
CA GLY A 1103 -34.48 13.76 -5.37
C GLY A 1103 -33.24 13.82 -4.47
N ASN A 1104 -33.10 14.92 -3.72
CA ASN A 1104 -32.03 15.11 -2.73
C ASN A 1104 -32.09 14.13 -1.54
N ASP A 1105 -33.19 13.38 -1.42
CA ASP A 1105 -33.43 12.28 -0.48
C ASP A 1105 -33.05 10.91 -1.05
N GLY A 1106 -32.45 10.87 -2.25
CA GLY A 1106 -32.02 9.63 -2.93
C GLY A 1106 -33.13 8.88 -3.64
N LYS A 1107 -34.35 9.44 -3.75
CA LYS A 1107 -35.53 8.75 -4.32
C LYS A 1107 -35.84 9.20 -5.74
N ILE A 1108 -36.30 8.30 -6.59
CA ILE A 1108 -36.76 8.66 -7.93
C ILE A 1108 -38.24 9.07 -7.85
N TYR A 1109 -38.53 10.29 -8.31
CA TYR A 1109 -39.87 10.81 -8.49
C TYR A 1109 -40.27 10.74 -9.96
N CYS A 1110 -41.41 10.11 -10.25
CA CYS A 1110 -41.89 9.83 -11.60
C CYS A 1110 -43.33 10.33 -11.76
N ASP A 1111 -43.53 11.44 -12.48
CA ASP A 1111 -44.85 12.01 -12.74
C ASP A 1111 -45.50 11.27 -13.92
N ILE A 1112 -46.46 10.38 -13.65
CA ILE A 1112 -47.14 9.55 -14.65
C ILE A 1112 -48.56 10.03 -14.98
N THR A 1113 -49.00 9.76 -16.20
CA THR A 1113 -50.39 9.87 -16.66
C THR A 1113 -50.90 8.47 -16.95
N VAL A 1114 -51.96 8.04 -16.26
CA VAL A 1114 -52.63 6.75 -16.54
C VAL A 1114 -53.80 7.02 -17.49
N SER A 1115 -53.80 6.41 -18.66
CA SER A 1115 -54.88 6.54 -19.64
C SER A 1115 -56.21 6.05 -19.07
N ALA A 1116 -57.31 6.67 -19.52
CA ALA A 1116 -58.66 6.19 -19.24
C ALA A 1116 -58.94 4.79 -19.80
N ASP A 1117 -58.20 4.40 -20.85
CA ASP A 1117 -58.34 3.13 -21.57
C ASP A 1117 -57.20 2.13 -21.23
N ALA A 1118 -56.38 2.42 -20.21
CA ALA A 1118 -55.28 1.53 -19.83
C ALA A 1118 -55.82 0.17 -19.29
N PRO A 1119 -55.24 -0.98 -19.67
CA PRO A 1119 -55.67 -2.27 -19.15
C PRO A 1119 -55.46 -2.39 -17.63
N ALA A 1120 -56.52 -2.68 -16.89
CA ALA A 1120 -56.44 -2.94 -15.45
C ALA A 1120 -55.60 -4.20 -15.16
N GLY A 1121 -54.81 -4.15 -14.08
CA GLY A 1121 -53.89 -5.21 -13.68
C GLY A 1121 -52.65 -4.65 -12.99
N ARG A 1122 -51.79 -5.54 -12.51
CA ARG A 1122 -50.45 -5.18 -12.01
C ARG A 1122 -49.52 -4.75 -13.15
N ARG A 1123 -48.39 -4.15 -12.79
CA ARG A 1123 -47.33 -3.65 -13.69
C ARG A 1123 -45.98 -3.67 -12.99
N ASP A 1124 -45.00 -4.13 -13.74
CA ASP A 1124 -43.59 -4.11 -13.34
C ASP A 1124 -42.98 -2.73 -13.60
N ILE A 1125 -41.99 -2.36 -12.79
CA ILE A 1125 -41.24 -1.12 -12.93
C ILE A 1125 -39.75 -1.43 -12.93
N THR A 1126 -39.11 -1.12 -14.05
CA THR A 1126 -37.66 -1.25 -14.25
C THR A 1126 -36.99 0.11 -14.08
N VAL A 1127 -35.96 0.19 -13.24
CA VAL A 1127 -35.03 1.33 -13.17
C VAL A 1127 -33.72 0.90 -13.80
N ILE A 1128 -33.22 1.69 -14.75
CA ILE A 1128 -31.96 1.45 -15.48
C ILE A 1128 -31.01 2.58 -15.14
N ASN A 1129 -29.83 2.26 -14.60
CA ASN A 1129 -28.73 3.22 -14.48
C ASN A 1129 -27.94 3.25 -15.80
N TYR A 1130 -27.47 4.41 -16.23
CA TYR A 1130 -26.61 4.59 -17.42
C TYR A 1130 -27.16 3.88 -18.68
N PRO A 1131 -28.30 4.35 -19.25
CA PRO A 1131 -29.13 3.60 -20.22
C PRO A 1131 -28.46 3.15 -21.53
N GLN A 1132 -27.22 3.57 -21.78
CA GLN A 1132 -26.34 3.12 -22.85
C GLN A 1132 -25.73 1.72 -22.65
N TYR A 1133 -25.65 1.21 -21.41
CA TYR A 1133 -25.09 -0.11 -21.11
C TYR A 1133 -26.21 -1.13 -20.86
N GLU A 1134 -26.30 -2.18 -21.69
CA GLU A 1134 -27.30 -3.22 -21.50
C GLU A 1134 -26.98 -4.09 -20.27
N GLY A 1135 -27.94 -4.17 -19.34
CA GLY A 1135 -27.87 -5.02 -18.15
C GLY A 1135 -27.92 -4.28 -16.81
N ILE A 1136 -27.51 -3.01 -16.73
CA ILE A 1136 -27.42 -2.28 -15.43
C ILE A 1136 -28.81 -1.77 -14.97
N TYR A 1137 -29.68 -2.70 -14.57
CA TYR A 1137 -31.04 -2.41 -14.16
C TYR A 1137 -31.54 -3.32 -13.04
N ASP A 1138 -32.60 -2.87 -12.38
CA ASP A 1138 -33.40 -3.67 -11.45
C ASP A 1138 -34.88 -3.51 -11.80
N THR A 1139 -35.68 -4.54 -11.56
CA THR A 1139 -37.11 -4.58 -11.89
C THR A 1139 -37.92 -5.08 -10.71
N MET A 1140 -38.76 -4.21 -10.16
CA MET A 1140 -39.75 -4.62 -9.18
C MET A 1140 -40.96 -5.20 -9.91
N GLU A 1141 -41.11 -6.52 -9.83
CA GLU A 1141 -42.32 -7.25 -10.30
C GLU A 1141 -43.56 -6.77 -9.52
N ASP A 1142 -44.72 -6.73 -10.17
CA ASP A 1142 -46.03 -6.39 -9.58
C ASP A 1142 -46.10 -4.99 -8.89
N ALA A 1143 -45.10 -4.11 -9.10
CA ALA A 1143 -44.86 -2.88 -8.34
C ALA A 1143 -46.05 -1.91 -8.19
N ILE A 1144 -46.88 -1.75 -9.23
CA ILE A 1144 -48.11 -0.94 -9.15
C ILE A 1144 -49.32 -1.67 -9.72
N GLU A 1145 -50.49 -1.42 -9.12
CA GLU A 1145 -51.80 -1.90 -9.59
C GLU A 1145 -52.52 -0.77 -10.35
N VAL A 1146 -52.70 -0.93 -11.66
CA VAL A 1146 -53.62 -0.12 -12.46
C VAL A 1146 -55.02 -0.63 -12.18
N THR A 1147 -55.86 0.18 -11.52
CA THR A 1147 -57.16 -0.26 -11.05
C THR A 1147 -58.24 0.82 -11.22
N LEU A 1148 -59.50 0.46 -10.99
CA LEU A 1148 -60.60 1.41 -10.98
C LEU A 1148 -60.65 2.14 -9.62
N PRO A 1149 -60.97 3.46 -9.57
CA PRO A 1149 -61.23 4.15 -8.30
C PRO A 1149 -62.38 3.46 -7.57
N TYR A 1150 -62.55 3.63 -6.26
CA TYR A 1150 -63.68 3.01 -5.55
C TYR A 1150 -65.04 3.49 -6.10
N THR A 1151 -66.08 2.66 -5.97
CA THR A 1151 -67.44 3.04 -6.41
C THR A 1151 -67.94 4.21 -5.54
N PRO A 1152 -68.27 5.38 -6.12
CA PRO A 1152 -68.70 6.55 -5.34
C PRO A 1152 -69.94 6.24 -4.50
N CYS A 1153 -69.97 6.74 -3.28
CA CYS A 1153 -70.98 6.37 -2.28
C CYS A 1153 -71.37 7.58 -1.43
N ALA A 1154 -72.66 7.96 -1.43
CA ALA A 1154 -73.18 8.91 -0.45
C ALA A 1154 -73.37 8.22 0.90
N VAL A 1155 -72.93 8.90 1.95
CA VAL A 1155 -73.09 8.48 3.36
C VAL A 1155 -74.29 9.19 3.99
N ALA A 1156 -74.49 10.48 3.68
CA ALA A 1156 -75.59 11.28 4.22
C ALA A 1156 -76.01 12.42 3.28
N LEU A 1157 -77.22 12.93 3.50
CA LEU A 1157 -77.71 14.21 2.98
C LEU A 1157 -78.07 15.12 4.16
N ASP A 1158 -77.76 16.41 4.08
CA ASP A 1158 -78.09 17.43 5.08
C ASP A 1158 -78.65 18.70 4.39
N PRO A 1159 -79.94 19.06 4.62
CA PRO A 1159 -80.95 18.27 5.32
C PRO A 1159 -81.36 17.03 4.52
N ASP A 1160 -81.76 15.96 5.22
CA ASP A 1160 -82.31 14.72 4.65
C ASP A 1160 -83.80 14.82 4.28
N TYR A 1161 -84.36 16.04 4.21
CA TYR A 1161 -85.77 16.27 3.92
C TYR A 1161 -86.03 17.59 3.18
N GLY A 1162 -87.21 17.69 2.55
CA GLY A 1162 -87.67 18.92 1.90
C GLY A 1162 -89.17 18.93 1.63
N TYR A 1163 -89.76 20.13 1.59
CA TYR A 1163 -91.19 20.31 1.42
C TYR A 1163 -91.62 20.32 -0.05
N ALA A 1164 -92.80 19.78 -0.34
CA ALA A 1164 -93.38 19.80 -1.68
C ALA A 1164 -93.46 21.23 -2.26
N GLY A 1165 -92.96 21.41 -3.49
CA GLY A 1165 -92.93 22.72 -4.16
C GLY A 1165 -91.75 23.63 -3.79
N GLN A 1166 -90.85 23.21 -2.90
CA GLN A 1166 -89.62 23.95 -2.59
C GLN A 1166 -88.42 23.47 -3.42
N ASN A 1167 -87.39 24.33 -3.47
CA ASN A 1167 -86.11 24.06 -4.15
C ASN A 1167 -84.95 24.09 -3.13
N PRO A 1168 -84.81 23.08 -2.25
CA PRO A 1168 -83.76 23.08 -1.24
C PRO A 1168 -82.37 22.88 -1.85
N ILE A 1169 -81.36 23.45 -1.20
CA ILE A 1169 -79.95 23.11 -1.42
C ILE A 1169 -79.57 22.10 -0.33
N VAL A 1170 -79.07 20.95 -0.74
CA VAL A 1170 -78.73 19.84 0.15
C VAL A 1170 -77.23 19.57 0.06
N ARG A 1171 -76.55 19.44 1.20
CA ARG A 1171 -75.18 18.97 1.25
C ARG A 1171 -75.17 17.45 1.25
N MET A 1172 -74.48 16.87 0.29
CA MET A 1172 -74.24 15.43 0.17
C MET A 1172 -72.84 15.14 0.71
N GLU A 1173 -72.78 14.35 1.78
CA GLU A 1173 -71.54 13.75 2.28
C GLU A 1173 -71.38 12.35 1.73
N GLY A 1174 -70.15 11.96 1.40
CA GLY A 1174 -69.87 10.68 0.76
C GLY A 1174 -68.40 10.29 0.80
N ARG A 1175 -68.05 9.31 -0.03
CA ARG A 1175 -66.68 8.88 -0.32
C ARG A 1175 -66.52 8.69 -1.82
N ASP A 1176 -65.33 9.02 -2.29
CA ASP A 1176 -64.87 8.89 -3.68
C ASP A 1176 -65.78 9.59 -4.70
N LEU A 1177 -66.44 10.68 -4.27
CA LEU A 1177 -67.27 11.51 -5.14
C LEU A 1177 -66.42 12.18 -6.22
N THR A 1178 -66.94 12.29 -7.43
CA THR A 1178 -66.29 12.99 -8.55
C THR A 1178 -67.26 13.96 -9.24
N PRO A 1179 -66.78 14.94 -10.04
CA PRO A 1179 -67.65 15.94 -10.68
C PRO A 1179 -68.62 15.39 -11.74
N ASP A 1180 -68.34 14.17 -12.23
CA ASP A 1180 -68.96 13.49 -13.36
C ASP A 1180 -69.89 12.33 -12.96
N ILE A 1181 -70.13 12.11 -11.66
CA ILE A 1181 -71.15 11.15 -11.21
C ILE A 1181 -72.55 11.63 -11.62
N THR A 1182 -73.35 10.70 -12.15
CA THR A 1182 -74.78 10.88 -12.36
C THR A 1182 -75.52 10.56 -11.07
N LEU A 1183 -76.41 11.46 -10.66
CA LEU A 1183 -77.21 11.34 -9.45
C LEU A 1183 -78.70 11.32 -9.80
N LYS A 1184 -79.45 10.42 -9.16
CA LYS A 1184 -80.87 10.21 -9.47
C LYS A 1184 -81.64 9.76 -8.24
N PHE A 1185 -82.67 10.50 -7.85
CA PHE A 1185 -83.62 10.00 -6.85
C PHE A 1185 -84.55 8.95 -7.48
N SER A 1186 -84.84 7.91 -6.70
CA SER A 1186 -85.88 6.91 -6.99
C SER A 1186 -87.28 7.52 -7.15
N CYS A 1187 -87.50 8.72 -6.60
CA CYS A 1187 -88.72 9.51 -6.73
C CYS A 1187 -88.63 10.49 -7.92
N PRO A 1188 -89.42 10.31 -9.00
CA PRO A 1188 -89.40 11.20 -10.18
C PRO A 1188 -89.89 12.63 -9.90
N GLU A 1189 -90.43 12.90 -8.71
CA GLU A 1189 -90.89 14.22 -8.27
C GLU A 1189 -89.75 15.11 -7.70
N ILE A 1190 -88.53 14.57 -7.54
CA ILE A 1190 -87.33 15.31 -7.14
C ILE A 1190 -86.42 15.46 -8.37
N GLU A 1191 -86.30 16.69 -8.86
CA GLU A 1191 -85.40 17.05 -9.96
C GLU A 1191 -84.09 17.63 -9.42
N ILE A 1192 -82.96 16.99 -9.71
CA ILE A 1192 -81.63 17.56 -9.42
C ILE A 1192 -81.31 18.57 -10.53
N THR A 1193 -81.59 19.85 -10.27
CA THR A 1193 -81.45 20.92 -11.28
C THR A 1193 -79.99 21.31 -11.54
N ARG A 1194 -79.11 21.09 -10.56
CA ARG A 1194 -77.67 21.35 -10.64
C ARG A 1194 -76.94 20.62 -9.50
N THR A 1195 -75.68 20.24 -9.74
CA THR A 1195 -74.71 19.88 -8.70
C THR A 1195 -73.62 20.95 -8.55
N LYS A 1196 -72.93 20.95 -7.40
CA LYS A 1196 -71.68 21.67 -7.18
C LYS A 1196 -70.74 20.76 -6.36
N PHE A 1197 -69.78 20.15 -7.05
CA PHE A 1197 -68.66 19.46 -6.43
C PHE A 1197 -67.83 20.41 -5.55
N ILE A 1198 -67.29 19.90 -4.44
CA ILE A 1198 -66.35 20.61 -3.57
C ILE A 1198 -65.04 19.80 -3.47
N ASP A 1199 -65.16 18.53 -3.07
CA ASP A 1199 -64.08 17.57 -2.85
C ASP A 1199 -64.65 16.13 -2.92
N SER A 1200 -63.80 15.11 -2.80
CA SER A 1200 -64.21 13.70 -2.91
C SER A 1200 -65.11 13.18 -1.77
N GLN A 1201 -65.40 14.02 -0.77
CA GLN A 1201 -66.31 13.71 0.34
C GLN A 1201 -67.56 14.63 0.36
N THR A 1202 -67.53 15.81 -0.27
CA THR A 1202 -68.60 16.81 -0.22
C THR A 1202 -69.06 17.28 -1.60
N MET A 1203 -70.38 17.24 -1.83
CA MET A 1203 -71.06 17.87 -2.96
C MET A 1203 -72.30 18.64 -2.49
N PHE A 1204 -72.74 19.69 -3.20
CA PHE A 1204 -74.06 20.28 -3.00
C PHE A 1204 -75.02 19.96 -4.16
N LEU A 1205 -76.23 19.55 -3.82
CA LEU A 1205 -77.32 19.23 -4.74
C LEU A 1205 -78.36 20.35 -4.69
N TYR A 1206 -78.72 20.90 -5.85
CA TYR A 1206 -79.75 21.92 -5.99
C TYR A 1206 -81.04 21.26 -6.47
N LEU A 1207 -81.92 20.92 -5.52
CA LEU A 1207 -83.12 20.15 -5.78
C LEU A 1207 -84.29 21.05 -6.17
N LYS A 1208 -85.28 20.45 -6.83
CA LYS A 1208 -86.60 21.03 -7.12
C LYS A 1208 -87.65 19.95 -6.92
N ILE A 1209 -88.54 20.15 -5.96
CA ILE A 1209 -89.54 19.16 -5.53
C ILE A 1209 -90.90 19.54 -6.12
N SER A 1210 -91.60 18.61 -6.75
CA SER A 1210 -92.92 18.90 -7.35
C SER A 1210 -93.94 19.39 -6.31
N PRO A 1211 -94.72 20.45 -6.58
CA PRO A 1211 -95.79 20.94 -5.67
C PRO A 1211 -96.94 19.95 -5.43
N GLN A 1212 -96.96 18.81 -6.11
CA GLN A 1212 -98.00 17.77 -6.03
C GLN A 1212 -97.49 16.47 -5.39
N SER A 1213 -96.28 16.51 -4.82
CA SER A 1213 -95.65 15.36 -4.16
C SER A 1213 -96.39 14.99 -2.88
N GLN A 1214 -96.69 13.70 -2.69
CA GLN A 1214 -97.16 13.16 -1.41
C GLN A 1214 -95.96 12.84 -0.50
N GLU A 1215 -96.21 12.76 0.81
CA GLU A 1215 -95.19 12.41 1.80
C GLU A 1215 -94.61 11.01 1.52
N LYS A 1216 -93.28 10.93 1.36
CA LYS A 1216 -92.54 9.67 1.15
C LYS A 1216 -91.04 9.87 1.29
N THR A 1217 -90.34 8.79 1.65
CA THR A 1217 -88.88 8.73 1.62
C THR A 1217 -88.38 8.14 0.29
N CYS A 1218 -87.27 8.66 -0.20
CA CYS A 1218 -86.69 8.41 -1.50
C CYS A 1218 -85.21 7.99 -1.36
N ASP A 1219 -84.84 6.87 -2.00
CA ASP A 1219 -83.45 6.45 -2.16
C ASP A 1219 -82.76 7.32 -3.22
N LEU A 1220 -81.45 7.55 -3.06
CA LEU A 1220 -80.58 8.24 -4.03
C LEU A 1220 -79.67 7.21 -4.71
N GLU A 1221 -79.84 7.01 -6.01
CA GLU A 1221 -78.95 6.26 -6.88
C GLU A 1221 -77.78 7.15 -7.35
N ILE A 1222 -76.59 6.54 -7.41
CA ILE A 1222 -75.32 7.17 -7.78
C ILE A 1222 -74.65 6.28 -8.82
N THR A 1223 -74.35 6.81 -9.99
CA THR A 1223 -73.70 6.10 -11.09
C THR A 1223 -72.45 6.87 -11.51
N ASP A 1224 -71.30 6.22 -11.60
CA ASP A 1224 -70.08 6.86 -12.14
C ASP A 1224 -69.98 6.75 -13.66
N ARG A 1225 -68.94 7.38 -14.23
CA ARG A 1225 -68.59 7.29 -15.67
C ARG A 1225 -68.21 5.89 -16.16
N PHE A 1226 -68.12 4.90 -15.27
CA PHE A 1226 -67.84 3.49 -15.57
C PHE A 1226 -69.10 2.61 -15.37
N GLU A 1227 -70.29 3.24 -15.32
CA GLU A 1227 -71.60 2.62 -15.09
C GLU A 1227 -71.76 1.89 -13.74
N ARG A 1228 -70.87 2.14 -12.77
CA ARG A 1228 -70.88 1.46 -11.47
C ARG A 1228 -71.84 2.18 -10.53
N ASN A 1229 -72.77 1.42 -9.98
CA ASN A 1229 -73.89 1.94 -9.22
C ASN A 1229 -73.72 1.73 -7.71
N SER A 1230 -74.04 2.75 -6.93
CA SER A 1230 -74.36 2.62 -5.51
C SER A 1230 -75.71 3.30 -5.20
N SER A 1231 -76.25 3.04 -4.02
CA SER A 1231 -77.50 3.65 -3.57
C SER A 1231 -77.39 4.01 -2.09
N LEU A 1232 -77.73 5.25 -1.74
CA LEU A 1232 -78.04 5.61 -0.36
C LEU A 1232 -79.54 5.33 -0.12
N PRO A 1233 -79.92 4.24 0.57
CA PRO A 1233 -81.31 3.97 0.87
C PRO A 1233 -81.84 5.01 1.85
N ARG A 1234 -83.10 5.39 1.69
CA ARG A 1234 -83.82 6.40 2.48
C ARG A 1234 -83.20 7.80 2.48
N ALA A 1235 -82.37 8.13 1.49
CA ALA A 1235 -81.57 9.35 1.42
C ALA A 1235 -82.32 10.67 1.66
N PHE A 1236 -83.56 10.80 1.19
CA PHE A 1236 -84.29 12.06 1.26
C PHE A 1236 -85.80 11.88 1.48
N SER A 1237 -86.41 12.62 2.41
CA SER A 1237 -87.86 12.58 2.69
C SER A 1237 -88.58 13.81 2.16
N ILE A 1238 -89.57 13.59 1.29
CA ILE A 1238 -90.51 14.64 0.87
C ILE A 1238 -91.59 14.78 1.95
N ILE A 1239 -91.84 16.00 2.41
CA ILE A 1239 -92.93 16.34 3.34
C ILE A 1239 -94.00 17.13 2.57
N SER A 1240 -95.27 16.72 2.65
CA SER A 1240 -96.36 17.33 1.87
C SER A 1240 -96.93 18.62 2.48
N ASP A 1241 -96.90 18.77 3.81
CA ASP A 1241 -97.43 19.93 4.52
C ASP A 1241 -96.31 20.88 4.95
N ILE A 1242 -96.47 22.18 4.68
CA ILE A 1242 -95.60 23.24 5.21
C ILE A 1242 -96.14 23.66 6.58
N PRO A 1243 -95.38 23.54 7.68
CA PRO A 1243 -95.84 23.95 9.00
C PRO A 1243 -96.09 25.47 9.08
N ASP A 1244 -97.26 25.86 9.57
CA ASP A 1244 -97.56 27.27 9.88
C ASP A 1244 -96.63 27.77 11.00
N ALA A 1245 -95.97 28.89 10.76
CA ALA A 1245 -94.98 29.43 11.69
C ALA A 1245 -95.65 30.22 12.83
N GLN A 1246 -95.65 29.68 14.07
CA GLN A 1246 -95.52 30.43 15.34
C GLN A 1246 -95.39 29.49 16.55
N ALA A 1247 -94.17 29.33 17.08
CA ALA A 1247 -93.90 28.95 18.47
C ALA A 1247 -92.44 29.29 18.84
N GLU A 1248 -92.22 30.32 19.65
CA GLU A 1248 -90.94 30.54 20.33
C GLU A 1248 -90.96 29.82 21.69
N GLU A 1249 -89.91 29.09 22.04
CA GLU A 1249 -89.43 29.09 23.43
C GLU A 1249 -87.90 28.90 23.46
N GLN A 1250 -87.27 29.35 24.55
CA GLN A 1250 -85.84 29.69 24.59
C GLN A 1250 -84.97 28.63 25.24
N THR A 1251 -83.69 28.56 24.87
CA THR A 1251 -82.62 28.24 25.83
C THR A 1251 -81.32 28.94 25.45
N GLU A 1252 -80.64 29.57 26.42
CA GLU A 1252 -79.38 30.29 26.20
C GLU A 1252 -78.16 29.35 26.08
N ILE A 1253 -77.20 29.70 25.22
CA ILE A 1253 -75.77 29.77 25.62
C ILE A 1253 -75.19 31.09 25.07
N LYS A 1254 -74.26 31.72 25.82
CA LYS A 1254 -73.74 33.08 25.57
C LYS A 1254 -72.41 33.07 24.80
N PHE A 1255 -72.20 34.11 23.98
CA PHE A 1255 -70.87 34.46 23.41
C PHE A 1255 -70.07 35.36 24.38
N ASN A 1256 -68.79 35.02 24.62
CA ASN A 1256 -67.60 35.84 24.25
C ASN A 1256 -66.38 35.64 25.18
N GLY A 1257 -65.19 35.64 24.57
CA GLY A 1257 -63.97 36.23 25.16
C GLY A 1257 -63.03 35.30 25.93
N GLY A 1258 -62.05 34.73 25.22
CA GLY A 1258 -60.86 34.07 25.81
C GLY A 1258 -59.74 34.03 24.77
N SER A 1259 -58.50 34.33 25.15
CA SER A 1259 -57.41 34.69 24.22
C SER A 1259 -56.20 33.76 24.27
N CYS A 1260 -55.64 33.47 23.09
CA CYS A 1260 -54.24 33.10 22.81
C CYS A 1260 -53.67 31.78 23.39
N GLY A 1261 -52.90 31.05 22.56
CA GLY A 1261 -51.73 30.29 23.04
C GLY A 1261 -51.53 28.87 22.52
N CYS A 1262 -50.77 28.73 21.42
CA CYS A 1262 -49.83 27.64 21.10
C CYS A 1262 -50.12 26.14 21.44
N SER A 1263 -50.17 25.33 20.36
CA SER A 1263 -49.33 24.14 20.14
C SER A 1263 -49.58 22.80 20.87
N ILE A 1264 -49.53 21.69 20.08
CA ILE A 1264 -48.81 20.41 20.36
C ILE A 1264 -49.38 19.56 21.54
N ILE A 1265 -49.86 18.30 21.43
CA ILE A 1265 -49.93 17.23 20.40
C ILE A 1265 -51.38 16.65 20.49
N MET A 1266 -52.05 16.11 19.46
CA MET A 1266 -51.84 14.79 18.83
C MET A 1266 -52.74 14.64 17.61
#